data_AF-A0A354UVL7-F1
#
_entry.id   AF-A0A354UVL7-F1
#
_cell.length_a   1.000
_cell.length_b   1.000
_cell.length_c   1.000
_cell.angle_alpha   90.00
_cell.angle_beta   90.00
_cell.angle_gamma   90.00
#
_symmetry.space_group_name_H-M   'P 1'
#
loop_
_entity.id
_entity.type
_entity.pdbx_description
1 polymer ?
#
loop_
_entity_poly.entity_id
_entity_poly.type
_entity_poly.pdbx_seq_one_letter_code
_entity_poly.pdbx_strand_id
1 'polypeptide(L)'
;MASDIANGMDLDEALAHHAAGRLTRAEAIYRRILQATPDDVEALNLLGLLLQDQGDLLQGIALITRALEIDPEYPEALTNLARARNARGELDAAIASAERALELDSELPEAHHQLGRALLEQGDYAGAEAALRRSLTLAPELADSHVSLGIAYARQYQADKAIASFAAADRLQPNRPAALIAMGSALAAANQLDAALGYLQRAVTLAPTDAAAHSALAVTHRRRQDPASSAAAARQALALDPNLADVWLLLGADLASMGAFDEAEACQRRALALTPGSAEALRDLAMIGRTDTAGTEVDALRARLHDPEAPESERIAAGFGVGGRLDRAGSFDEAFAAYVTANRLVRDRLLRDGHGFDPAALTLTVDWLTATFDRAAFEHRHVNGDPSPMPVFIVGMPRSGTSLVEQIAASHPAVFGGGERKDIGELVRALDRGPINTPPFAWDAKAAEAIAADHVRRLTILSGGASRFIDKLPDNILMLGHIAMLFPNARVIYCRRDLRDVGLSAFFQHFGDGVPWSCDLRDCASRALEIERLGQHWRDVLPLRMLEVTYEALVADLEGESRRLIDFLNLEWDPACLDFHQTSRVVMSSSYWQVRQPLHDRSVGKWRHYLGHLAPLVLPLVGTVPEMDEKEWRLLTVDTAAAIREARLHEEARRPEAAEQIFGALYREYPDNATVLYECGLFKARYGNLAEGIALLTAATEADPAHAPAHIDLARALLLDGKADEAVAAATQGTEIDPNLVEGWLQLGNAESKLEHHASAVLAFRRASELAPESNTIRMRFARALFEAKAFDESLDAWKQAAEAEPENAEALVGYGTALAQASVFDEALAIAHRAIAVNPETPVLFFQLAWIFFRLQMPARSIELAEQGLKLDPGSVDLLVLRADMLSHTGDFVAAADSYRQALEIDPFSGSASEGLSRLGQDVDRVDFVAKATRRVADASLPTIDRVGVAFALAAAHDKAKDYEAAFHAYETANKLIRSVRATPDATPLLNTLRGLVDWSRTIFTEDTFLDALPLGNASNVPVFIVGMPRSGTTLVEQIIASHPSAIGLGERTDIVNLPAIMNGQKQFAAPAAWDPKAVHRQTAALLDRLRAHDPNALRIINKLPDNIQSLGQIAILFPRAHIIICRRDLRDVCWSCYTQNFFDEGMIWTDTLEECAARARMIEELREFWLNVLPVPVLEVQYETLVNNLEQESRRLIDFVGLPWDPACLSFHKNERPVMTASVWQVRQPIYSSSVGRWKRYRKHLAPLLEGLQGLVPDDD
;
A
#
# COMPACT_ATOMS: atom_id res chain seq x y z
N MET A 1 77.50 -11.16 59.81
CA MET A 1 76.77 -12.28 60.47
C MET A 1 75.99 -11.84 61.70
N ALA A 2 76.60 -11.39 62.81
CA ALA A 2 75.79 -10.96 63.98
C ALA A 2 75.03 -9.62 63.76
N SER A 3 75.56 -8.68 62.97
CA SER A 3 74.86 -7.44 62.60
C SER A 3 73.77 -7.66 61.54
N ASP A 4 73.99 -8.54 60.57
CA ASP A 4 73.00 -8.82 59.51
C ASP A 4 71.76 -9.54 60.06
N ILE A 5 71.94 -10.42 61.05
CA ILE A 5 70.82 -11.07 61.74
C ILE A 5 70.05 -10.07 62.61
N ALA A 6 70.73 -9.12 63.25
CA ALA A 6 70.09 -8.07 64.06
C ALA A 6 69.33 -7.05 63.18
N ASN A 7 69.90 -6.63 62.05
CA ASN A 7 69.22 -5.77 61.08
C ASN A 7 67.99 -6.45 60.45
N GLY A 8 68.07 -7.75 60.13
CA GLY A 8 66.92 -8.52 59.63
C GLY A 8 65.77 -8.62 60.65
N MET A 9 66.08 -8.83 61.94
CA MET A 9 65.07 -8.85 63.00
C MET A 9 64.43 -7.46 63.23
N ASP A 10 65.22 -6.39 63.18
CA ASP A 10 64.72 -5.01 63.29
C ASP A 10 63.83 -4.64 62.09
N LEU A 11 64.14 -5.13 60.89
CA LEU A 11 63.33 -4.91 59.69
C LEU A 11 61.98 -5.63 59.74
N ASP A 12 61.96 -6.90 60.16
CA ASP A 12 60.73 -7.66 60.38
C ASP A 12 59.83 -6.98 61.42
N GLU A 13 60.43 -6.46 62.51
CA GLU A 13 59.72 -5.69 63.52
C GLU A 13 59.14 -4.39 62.93
N ALA A 14 59.93 -3.66 62.14
CA ALA A 14 59.48 -2.45 61.45
C ALA A 14 58.29 -2.73 60.53
N LEU A 15 58.36 -3.80 59.72
CA LEU A 15 57.29 -4.24 58.83
C LEU A 15 56.03 -4.64 59.61
N ALA A 16 56.15 -5.35 60.74
CA ALA A 16 55.01 -5.69 61.58
C ALA A 16 54.35 -4.44 62.20
N HIS A 17 55.15 -3.43 62.56
CA HIS A 17 54.65 -2.14 63.01
C HIS A 17 53.98 -1.35 61.89
N HIS A 18 54.55 -1.39 60.68
CA HIS A 18 54.04 -0.73 59.50
C HIS A 18 52.69 -1.31 59.08
N ALA A 19 52.61 -2.65 58.93
CA ALA A 19 51.38 -3.37 58.60
C ALA A 19 50.27 -3.19 59.63
N ALA A 20 50.62 -2.99 60.91
CA ALA A 20 49.66 -2.72 61.98
C ALA A 20 49.27 -1.24 62.12
N GLY A 21 49.65 -0.36 61.18
CA GLY A 21 49.34 1.07 61.18
C GLY A 21 50.05 1.87 62.27
N ARG A 22 51.07 1.31 62.94
CA ARG A 22 51.86 1.98 63.97
C ARG A 22 53.01 2.76 63.33
N LEU A 23 52.67 3.69 62.44
CA LEU A 23 53.58 4.35 61.51
C LEU A 23 54.75 5.05 62.20
N THR A 24 54.53 5.77 63.30
CA THR A 24 55.61 6.44 64.05
C THR A 24 56.64 5.46 64.63
N ARG A 25 56.21 4.25 65.02
CA ARG A 25 57.13 3.22 65.52
C ARG A 25 57.91 2.58 64.39
N ALA A 26 57.24 2.25 63.28
CA ALA A 26 57.90 1.73 62.09
C ALA A 26 58.93 2.72 61.54
N GLU A 27 58.57 4.01 61.43
CA GLU A 27 59.47 5.07 60.99
C GLU A 27 60.71 5.18 61.89
N ALA A 28 60.53 5.14 63.21
CA ALA A 28 61.64 5.21 64.15
C ALA A 28 62.61 4.01 64.00
N ILE A 29 62.10 2.84 63.66
CA ILE A 29 62.91 1.64 63.43
C ILE A 29 63.61 1.72 62.06
N TYR A 30 62.90 2.08 60.98
CA TYR A 30 63.53 2.29 59.67
C TYR A 30 64.64 3.35 59.72
N ARG A 31 64.41 4.49 60.39
CA ARG A 31 65.46 5.52 60.58
C ARG A 31 66.63 5.01 61.41
N ARG A 32 66.42 4.10 62.36
CA ARG A 32 67.50 3.46 63.15
C ARG A 32 68.33 2.51 62.28
N ILE A 33 67.68 1.70 61.45
CA ILE A 33 68.34 0.85 60.46
C ILE A 33 69.21 1.71 59.55
N LEU A 34 68.67 2.81 59.03
CA LEU A 34 69.41 3.76 58.17
C LEU A 34 70.49 4.57 58.89
N GLN A 35 70.45 4.68 60.22
CA GLN A 35 71.57 5.26 60.98
C GLN A 35 72.74 4.28 61.10
N ALA A 36 72.45 2.98 61.24
CA ALA A 36 73.47 1.94 61.29
C ALA A 36 73.99 1.57 59.88
N THR A 37 73.12 1.62 58.87
CA THR A 37 73.39 1.24 57.49
C THR A 37 72.72 2.26 56.56
N PRO A 38 73.37 3.40 56.25
CA PRO A 38 72.77 4.50 55.49
C PRO A 38 72.33 4.18 54.07
N ASP A 39 72.87 3.11 53.48
CA ASP A 39 72.63 2.68 52.10
C ASP A 39 71.82 1.37 52.04
N ASP A 40 71.11 1.03 53.12
CA ASP A 40 70.18 -0.10 53.14
C ASP A 40 68.99 0.18 52.20
N VAL A 41 69.01 -0.45 51.02
CA VAL A 41 68.07 -0.20 49.91
C VAL A 41 66.62 -0.51 50.32
N GLU A 42 66.42 -1.60 51.07
CA GLU A 42 65.10 -2.05 51.50
C GLU A 42 64.51 -1.11 52.55
N ALA A 43 65.30 -0.69 53.54
CA ALA A 43 64.88 0.30 54.54
C ALA A 43 64.65 1.69 53.92
N LEU A 44 65.43 2.10 52.91
CA LEU A 44 65.20 3.35 52.16
C LEU A 44 63.86 3.31 51.40
N ASN A 45 63.60 2.22 50.68
CA ASN A 45 62.34 2.01 49.94
C ASN A 45 61.12 1.99 50.88
N LEU A 46 61.18 1.19 51.95
CA LEU A 46 60.08 1.03 52.90
C LEU A 46 59.83 2.28 53.76
N LEU A 47 60.88 3.01 54.14
CA LEU A 47 60.72 4.33 54.77
C LEU A 47 60.10 5.33 53.80
N GLY A 48 60.51 5.31 52.53
CA GLY A 48 59.92 6.17 51.52
C GLY A 48 58.44 5.86 51.28
N LEU A 49 58.06 4.58 51.23
CA LEU A 49 56.67 4.11 51.19
C LEU A 49 55.86 4.62 52.40
N LEU A 50 56.42 4.49 53.61
CA LEU A 50 55.78 4.95 54.84
C LEU A 50 55.55 6.46 54.84
N LEU A 51 56.54 7.25 54.40
CA LEU A 51 56.42 8.70 54.31
C LEU A 51 55.38 9.12 53.26
N GLN A 52 55.24 8.37 52.16
CA GLN A 52 54.14 8.57 51.21
C GLN A 52 52.79 8.32 51.87
N ASP A 53 52.65 7.25 52.65
CA ASP A 53 51.40 6.91 53.36
C ASP A 53 51.04 7.97 54.43
N GLN A 54 52.03 8.68 54.96
CA GLN A 54 51.86 9.85 55.84
C GLN A 54 51.61 11.18 55.10
N GLY A 55 51.71 11.18 53.77
CA GLY A 55 51.50 12.37 52.92
C GLY A 55 52.75 13.21 52.62
N ASP A 56 53.94 12.85 53.13
CA ASP A 56 55.21 13.50 52.76
C ASP A 56 55.79 12.88 51.48
N LEU A 57 55.08 13.14 50.36
CA LEU A 57 55.40 12.60 49.04
C LEU A 57 56.80 13.01 48.56
N LEU A 58 57.27 14.21 48.93
CA LEU A 58 58.58 14.73 48.50
C LEU A 58 59.73 13.98 49.15
N GLN A 59 59.70 13.81 50.48
CA GLN A 59 60.73 13.03 51.15
C GLN A 59 60.63 11.55 50.80
N GLY A 60 59.41 11.02 50.63
CA GLY A 60 59.19 9.65 50.19
C GLY A 60 59.85 9.35 48.83
N ILE A 61 59.63 10.24 47.84
CA ILE A 61 60.26 10.15 46.51
C ILE A 61 61.78 10.23 46.61
N ALA A 62 62.32 11.16 47.41
CA ALA A 62 63.76 11.31 47.56
C ALA A 62 64.42 10.04 48.12
N LEU A 63 63.81 9.40 49.13
CA LEU A 63 64.34 8.16 49.71
C LEU A 63 64.27 6.97 48.76
N ILE A 64 63.15 6.80 48.04
CA ILE A 64 63.00 5.74 47.03
C ILE A 64 63.93 5.98 45.83
N THR A 65 64.12 7.23 45.43
CA THR A 65 65.06 7.58 44.35
C THR A 65 66.49 7.24 44.77
N ARG A 66 66.87 7.55 46.02
CA ARG A 66 68.18 7.14 46.56
C ARG A 66 68.33 5.63 46.64
N ALA A 67 67.27 4.88 46.98
CA ALA A 67 67.30 3.41 46.90
C ALA A 67 67.60 2.94 45.47
N LEU A 68 66.98 3.56 44.46
CA LEU A 68 67.20 3.25 43.04
C LEU A 68 68.54 3.76 42.45
N GLU A 69 69.17 4.75 43.08
CA GLU A 69 70.54 5.16 42.75
C GLU A 69 71.57 4.11 43.20
N ILE A 70 71.27 3.40 44.29
CA ILE A 70 72.11 2.34 44.85
C ILE A 70 71.83 1.01 44.12
N ASP A 71 70.55 0.69 43.90
CA ASP A 71 70.11 -0.49 43.15
C ASP A 71 69.07 -0.10 42.06
N PRO A 72 69.53 0.18 40.83
CA PRO A 72 68.66 0.57 39.72
C PRO A 72 67.72 -0.54 39.22
N GLU A 73 67.94 -1.79 39.62
CA GLU A 73 67.17 -2.96 39.17
C GLU A 73 66.25 -3.49 40.28
N TYR A 74 65.76 -2.62 41.16
CA TYR A 74 64.85 -2.98 42.26
C TYR A 74 63.36 -2.70 41.91
N PRO A 75 62.57 -3.74 41.53
CA PRO A 75 61.23 -3.56 40.97
C PRO A 75 60.20 -2.96 41.95
N GLU A 76 60.28 -3.32 43.23
CA GLU A 76 59.39 -2.81 44.28
C GLU A 76 59.61 -1.31 44.51
N ALA A 77 60.86 -0.85 44.48
CA ALA A 77 61.19 0.57 44.58
C ALA A 77 60.71 1.36 43.34
N LEU A 78 60.81 0.80 42.14
CA LEU A 78 60.23 1.40 40.92
C LEU A 78 58.70 1.49 40.99
N THR A 79 58.04 0.45 41.52
CA THR A 79 56.58 0.42 41.75
C THR A 79 56.16 1.50 42.75
N ASN A 80 56.88 1.64 43.86
CA ASN A 80 56.60 2.65 44.88
C ASN A 80 56.91 4.07 44.38
N LEU A 81 57.87 4.23 43.48
CA LEU A 81 58.13 5.49 42.79
C LEU A 81 56.99 5.85 41.84
N ALA A 82 56.49 4.90 41.05
CA ALA A 82 55.32 5.10 40.18
C ALA A 82 54.09 5.52 41.00
N ARG A 83 53.87 4.90 42.17
CA ARG A 83 52.80 5.26 43.11
C ARG A 83 52.89 6.72 43.55
N ALA A 84 54.09 7.17 43.93
CA ALA A 84 54.34 8.53 44.35
C ALA A 84 54.12 9.57 43.24
N ARG A 85 54.60 9.25 42.03
CA ARG A 85 54.47 10.09 40.84
C ARG A 85 53.02 10.22 40.41
N ASN A 86 52.26 9.12 40.45
CA ASN A 86 50.81 9.13 40.28
C ASN A 86 50.12 10.09 41.27
N ALA A 87 50.48 10.02 42.56
CA ALA A 87 49.90 10.90 43.58
C ALA A 87 50.22 12.39 43.38
N ARG A 88 51.29 12.72 42.63
CA ARG A 88 51.66 14.10 42.26
C ARG A 88 51.13 14.54 40.89
N GLY A 89 50.47 13.65 40.15
CA GLY A 89 50.02 13.91 38.78
C GLY A 89 51.14 13.91 37.73
N GLU A 90 52.32 13.37 38.05
CA GLU A 90 53.45 13.23 37.12
C GLU A 90 53.26 11.97 36.25
N LEU A 91 52.19 11.95 35.44
CA LEU A 91 51.65 10.74 34.80
C LEU A 91 52.64 10.02 33.89
N ASP A 92 53.31 10.73 32.97
CA ASP A 92 54.28 10.11 32.05
C ASP A 92 55.47 9.48 32.81
N ALA A 93 55.91 10.14 33.87
CA ALA A 93 56.99 9.64 34.71
C ALA A 93 56.54 8.45 35.59
N ALA A 94 55.25 8.39 35.96
CA ALA A 94 54.67 7.26 36.68
C ALA A 94 54.54 6.04 35.77
N ILE A 95 54.08 6.22 34.53
CA ILE A 95 54.00 5.18 33.50
C ILE A 95 55.39 4.60 33.25
N ALA A 96 56.39 5.44 32.96
CA ALA A 96 57.75 4.98 32.70
C ALA A 96 58.35 4.19 33.88
N SER A 97 58.07 4.61 35.13
CA SER A 97 58.50 3.86 36.32
C SER A 97 57.79 2.51 36.47
N ALA A 98 56.48 2.46 36.21
CA ALA A 98 55.71 1.22 36.30
C ALA A 98 56.09 0.23 35.18
N GLU A 99 56.26 0.70 33.94
CA GLU A 99 56.73 -0.12 32.82
C GLU A 99 58.12 -0.67 33.09
N ARG A 100 59.04 0.16 33.61
CA ARG A 100 60.38 -0.31 33.97
C ARG A 100 60.36 -1.35 35.09
N ALA A 101 59.47 -1.22 36.06
CA ALA A 101 59.26 -2.26 37.08
C ALA A 101 58.79 -3.58 36.43
N LEU A 102 57.86 -3.48 35.47
CA LEU A 102 57.29 -4.63 34.74
C LEU A 102 58.25 -5.27 33.73
N GLU A 103 59.25 -4.53 33.24
CA GLU A 103 60.36 -5.09 32.44
C GLU A 103 61.27 -5.98 33.28
N LEU A 104 61.48 -5.62 34.55
CA LEU A 104 62.31 -6.40 35.48
C LEU A 104 61.54 -7.56 36.09
N ASP A 105 60.28 -7.34 36.47
CA ASP A 105 59.35 -8.39 36.92
C ASP A 105 57.93 -8.13 36.40
N SER A 106 57.54 -8.92 35.40
CA SER A 106 56.23 -8.82 34.75
C SER A 106 55.06 -9.33 35.60
N GLU A 107 55.33 -10.00 36.72
CA GLU A 107 54.31 -10.61 37.59
C GLU A 107 54.03 -9.82 38.87
N LEU A 108 54.41 -8.52 38.91
CA LEU A 108 54.08 -7.61 40.01
C LEU A 108 52.67 -7.02 39.92
N PRO A 109 51.72 -7.43 40.79
CA PRO A 109 50.34 -6.94 40.74
C PRO A 109 50.23 -5.43 40.96
N GLU A 110 51.02 -4.88 41.89
CA GLU A 110 51.03 -3.47 42.26
C GLU A 110 51.60 -2.60 41.14
N ALA A 111 52.60 -3.08 40.39
CA ALA A 111 53.15 -2.37 39.24
C ALA A 111 52.11 -2.23 38.12
N HIS A 112 51.39 -3.32 37.81
CA HIS A 112 50.24 -3.29 36.89
C HIS A 112 49.12 -2.35 37.39
N HIS A 113 48.85 -2.31 38.70
CA HIS A 113 47.90 -1.36 39.27
C HIS A 113 48.35 0.10 39.09
N GLN A 114 49.61 0.42 39.36
CA GLN A 114 50.15 1.77 39.20
C GLN A 114 50.13 2.22 37.74
N LEU A 115 50.51 1.33 36.80
CA LEU A 115 50.42 1.58 35.37
C LEU A 115 48.97 1.87 34.96
N GLY A 116 48.05 0.99 35.37
CA GLY A 116 46.64 1.14 35.05
C GLY A 116 46.03 2.43 35.59
N ARG A 117 46.43 2.85 36.80
CA ARG A 117 45.97 4.13 37.37
C ARG A 117 46.53 5.33 36.62
N ALA A 118 47.79 5.29 36.20
CA ALA A 118 48.41 6.37 35.43
C ALA A 118 47.74 6.53 34.05
N LEU A 119 47.50 5.41 33.35
CA LEU A 119 46.81 5.38 32.06
C LEU A 119 45.36 5.87 32.18
N LEU A 120 44.69 5.53 33.27
CA LEU A 120 43.32 6.00 33.55
C LEU A 120 43.26 7.52 33.67
N GLU A 121 44.18 8.13 34.42
CA GLU A 121 44.29 9.59 34.55
C GLU A 121 44.74 10.28 33.24
N GLN A 122 45.49 9.58 32.39
CA GLN A 122 45.88 10.06 31.05
C GLN A 122 44.75 9.96 30.01
N GLY A 123 43.68 9.22 30.32
CA GLY A 123 42.54 8.99 29.43
C GLY A 123 42.66 7.77 28.51
N ASP A 124 43.73 6.98 28.60
CA ASP A 124 43.83 5.69 27.91
C ASP A 124 43.11 4.59 28.70
N TYR A 125 41.79 4.57 28.59
CA TYR A 125 40.95 3.64 29.34
C TYR A 125 41.13 2.17 28.92
N ALA A 126 41.51 1.91 27.67
CA ALA A 126 41.72 0.56 27.16
C ALA A 126 43.05 -0.02 27.68
N GLY A 127 44.12 0.78 27.64
CA GLY A 127 45.39 0.43 28.28
C GLY A 127 45.22 0.24 29.79
N ALA A 128 44.47 1.13 30.45
CA ALA A 128 44.16 1.01 31.87
C ALA A 128 43.42 -0.30 32.19
N GLU A 129 42.39 -0.67 31.42
CA GLU A 129 41.69 -1.95 31.59
C GLU A 129 42.65 -3.14 31.50
N ALA A 130 43.51 -3.17 30.47
CA ALA A 130 44.44 -4.28 30.26
C ALA A 130 45.39 -4.46 31.45
N ALA A 131 46.00 -3.36 31.91
CA ALA A 131 46.91 -3.36 33.05
C ALA A 131 46.17 -3.78 34.35
N LEU A 132 45.01 -3.20 34.63
CA LEU A 132 44.24 -3.50 35.85
C LEU A 132 43.69 -4.93 35.88
N ARG A 133 43.29 -5.49 34.73
CA ARG A 133 42.91 -6.90 34.63
C ARG A 133 44.09 -7.82 34.87
N ARG A 134 45.29 -7.45 34.41
CA ARG A 134 46.52 -8.22 34.70
C ARG A 134 46.85 -8.17 36.19
N SER A 135 46.76 -6.99 36.81
CA SER A 135 46.89 -6.82 38.29
C SER A 135 45.95 -7.76 39.04
N LEU A 136 44.66 -7.79 38.69
CA LEU A 136 43.66 -8.63 39.34
C LEU A 136 43.75 -10.13 38.99
N THR A 137 44.42 -10.48 37.89
CA THR A 137 44.72 -11.89 37.57
C THR A 137 45.80 -12.41 38.50
N LEU A 138 46.77 -11.56 38.85
CA LEU A 138 47.89 -11.91 39.73
C LEU A 138 47.50 -11.84 41.22
N ALA A 139 46.71 -10.84 41.63
CA ALA A 139 46.20 -10.69 42.98
C ALA A 139 44.72 -10.24 42.99
N PRO A 140 43.76 -11.19 43.00
CA PRO A 140 42.33 -10.91 42.95
C PRO A 140 41.77 -10.10 44.13
N GLU A 141 42.48 -10.07 45.26
CA GLU A 141 42.12 -9.40 46.52
C GLU A 141 42.50 -7.92 46.59
N LEU A 142 43.17 -7.38 45.57
CA LEU A 142 43.52 -5.96 45.47
C LEU A 142 42.28 -5.09 45.23
N ALA A 143 41.65 -4.65 46.33
CA ALA A 143 40.45 -3.81 46.30
C ALA A 143 40.65 -2.52 45.48
N ASP A 144 41.82 -1.87 45.57
CA ASP A 144 42.12 -0.66 44.80
C ASP A 144 42.17 -0.92 43.29
N SER A 145 42.64 -2.09 42.84
CA SER A 145 42.61 -2.48 41.43
C SER A 145 41.18 -2.70 40.93
N HIS A 146 40.29 -3.26 41.76
CA HIS A 146 38.86 -3.35 41.45
C HIS A 146 38.21 -1.96 41.34
N VAL A 147 38.55 -1.01 42.22
CA VAL A 147 38.06 0.38 42.11
C VAL A 147 38.54 1.03 40.82
N SER A 148 39.84 1.01 40.54
CA SER A 148 40.38 1.61 39.31
C SER A 148 39.81 0.95 38.06
N LEU A 149 39.62 -0.38 38.06
CA LEU A 149 39.02 -1.09 36.92
C LEU A 149 37.56 -0.70 36.75
N GLY A 150 36.82 -0.55 37.85
CA GLY A 150 35.45 -0.05 37.82
C GLY A 150 35.36 1.36 37.24
N ILE A 151 36.30 2.25 37.58
CA ILE A 151 36.37 3.60 37.01
C ILE A 151 36.70 3.53 35.51
N ALA A 152 37.65 2.69 35.10
CA ALA A 152 37.97 2.49 33.69
C ALA A 152 36.74 2.01 32.89
N TYR A 153 35.98 1.04 33.42
CA TYR A 153 34.72 0.60 32.80
C TYR A 153 33.68 1.70 32.75
N ALA A 154 33.54 2.51 33.81
CA ALA A 154 32.61 3.62 33.85
C ALA A 154 32.95 4.69 32.79
N ARG A 155 34.23 5.00 32.59
CA ARG A 155 34.71 5.92 31.54
C ARG A 155 34.52 5.38 30.12
N GLN A 156 34.45 4.06 29.97
CA GLN A 156 34.09 3.38 28.73
C GLN A 156 32.56 3.13 28.58
N TYR A 157 31.72 3.73 29.43
CA TYR A 157 30.26 3.56 29.43
C TYR A 157 29.78 2.10 29.67
N GLN A 158 30.62 1.26 30.29
CA GLN A 158 30.31 -0.13 30.61
C GLN A 158 29.79 -0.27 32.05
N ALA A 159 28.60 0.27 32.31
CA ALA A 159 28.05 0.42 33.67
C ALA A 159 27.95 -0.90 34.46
N ASP A 160 27.51 -2.00 33.83
CA ASP A 160 27.37 -3.29 34.51
C ASP A 160 28.71 -3.85 35.00
N LYS A 161 29.76 -3.74 34.18
CA LYS A 161 31.10 -4.16 34.58
C LYS A 161 31.66 -3.27 35.67
N ALA A 162 31.42 -1.95 35.58
CA ALA A 162 31.81 -1.00 36.62
C ALA A 162 31.17 -1.36 37.97
N ILE A 163 29.85 -1.59 38.00
CA ILE A 163 29.10 -2.00 39.19
C ILE A 163 29.66 -3.32 39.75
N ALA A 164 29.96 -4.31 38.90
CA ALA A 164 30.53 -5.59 39.34
C ALA A 164 31.91 -5.43 39.99
N SER A 165 32.78 -4.60 39.39
CA SER A 165 34.10 -4.29 39.94
C SER A 165 34.01 -3.51 41.26
N PHE A 166 33.15 -2.50 41.36
CA PHE A 166 32.94 -1.77 42.62
C PHE A 166 32.33 -2.65 43.71
N ALA A 167 31.40 -3.54 43.37
CA ALA A 167 30.85 -4.52 44.31
C ALA A 167 31.91 -5.51 44.81
N ALA A 168 32.88 -5.89 43.96
CA ALA A 168 34.02 -6.70 44.38
C ALA A 168 34.92 -5.92 45.36
N ALA A 169 35.20 -4.65 45.08
CA ALA A 169 35.96 -3.78 45.98
C ALA A 169 35.28 -3.60 47.36
N ASP A 170 33.97 -3.33 47.39
CA ASP A 170 33.20 -3.17 48.65
C ASP A 170 33.13 -4.49 49.46
N ARG A 171 33.09 -5.65 48.80
CA ARG A 171 33.20 -6.95 49.49
C ARG A 171 34.55 -7.18 50.14
N LEU A 172 35.63 -6.78 49.46
CA LEU A 172 37.00 -6.96 49.95
C LEU A 172 37.33 -5.98 51.08
N GLN A 173 36.93 -4.71 50.92
CA GLN A 173 37.13 -3.65 51.91
C GLN A 173 35.86 -2.80 52.07
N PRO A 174 34.94 -3.22 52.96
CA PRO A 174 33.70 -2.50 53.19
C PRO A 174 33.93 -1.11 53.77
N ASN A 175 32.98 -0.20 53.52
CA ASN A 175 32.93 1.14 54.14
C ASN A 175 34.07 2.10 53.75
N ARG A 176 34.69 1.93 52.57
CA ARG A 176 35.60 2.95 52.02
C ARG A 176 34.82 4.05 51.31
N PRO A 177 34.88 5.33 51.76
CA PRO A 177 34.10 6.42 51.16
C PRO A 177 34.30 6.54 49.64
N ALA A 178 35.53 6.53 49.14
CA ALA A 178 35.82 6.62 47.71
C ALA A 178 35.17 5.49 46.88
N ALA A 179 35.18 4.25 47.38
CA ALA A 179 34.54 3.12 46.71
C ALA A 179 33.01 3.23 46.73
N LEU A 180 32.43 3.69 47.85
CA LEU A 180 30.99 3.94 47.97
C LEU A 180 30.52 5.08 47.04
N ILE A 181 31.32 6.15 46.90
CA ILE A 181 31.04 7.26 45.97
C ILE A 181 31.09 6.79 44.52
N ALA A 182 32.12 6.02 44.15
CA ALA A 182 32.27 5.47 42.80
C ALA A 182 31.13 4.49 42.46
N MET A 183 30.78 3.60 43.38
CA MET A 183 29.62 2.71 43.26
C MET A 183 28.31 3.49 43.12
N GLY A 184 28.09 4.48 43.99
CA GLY A 184 26.90 5.33 43.94
C GLY A 184 26.77 6.08 42.62
N SER A 185 27.86 6.65 42.12
CA SER A 185 27.90 7.34 40.83
C SER A 185 27.64 6.39 39.66
N ALA A 186 28.21 5.18 39.67
CA ALA A 186 27.99 4.17 38.63
C ALA A 186 26.55 3.65 38.63
N LEU A 187 25.97 3.40 39.81
CA LEU A 187 24.56 3.04 39.97
C LEU A 187 23.64 4.17 39.47
N ALA A 188 23.98 5.43 39.77
CA ALA A 188 23.23 6.60 39.29
C ALA A 188 23.33 6.76 37.76
N ALA A 189 24.49 6.44 37.16
CA ALA A 189 24.68 6.38 35.72
C ALA A 189 23.84 5.27 35.08
N ALA A 190 23.75 4.10 35.74
CA ALA A 190 22.89 2.98 35.37
C ALA A 190 21.39 3.19 35.71
N ASN A 191 21.01 4.39 36.13
CA ASN A 191 19.64 4.76 36.54
C ASN A 191 19.06 3.91 37.71
N GLN A 192 19.91 3.28 38.51
CA GLN A 192 19.54 2.56 39.74
C GLN A 192 19.58 3.52 40.94
N LEU A 193 18.71 4.54 40.90
CA LEU A 193 18.83 5.74 41.74
C LEU A 193 18.65 5.48 43.23
N ASP A 194 17.73 4.60 43.64
CA ASP A 194 17.51 4.31 45.07
C ASP A 194 18.70 3.56 45.68
N ALA A 195 19.27 2.60 44.94
CA ALA A 195 20.50 1.92 45.35
C ALA A 195 21.67 2.91 45.44
N ALA A 196 21.81 3.79 44.43
CA ALA A 196 22.82 4.84 44.41
C ALA A 196 22.73 5.75 45.65
N LEU A 197 21.52 6.22 45.99
CA LEU A 197 21.29 7.04 47.19
C LEU A 197 21.71 6.31 48.46
N GLY A 198 21.41 5.01 48.60
CA GLY A 198 21.83 4.23 49.76
C GLY A 198 23.36 4.17 49.93
N TYR A 199 24.10 3.99 48.84
CA TYR A 199 25.57 4.01 48.86
C TYR A 199 26.12 5.42 49.17
N LEU A 200 25.56 6.45 48.56
CA LEU A 200 26.03 7.84 48.74
C LEU A 200 25.70 8.39 50.15
N GLN A 201 24.55 8.04 50.72
CA GLN A 201 24.21 8.40 52.10
C GLN A 201 25.16 7.74 53.10
N ARG A 202 25.55 6.49 52.87
CA ARG A 202 26.60 5.82 53.67
C ARG A 202 27.95 6.53 53.51
N ALA A 203 28.33 6.92 52.30
CA ALA A 203 29.57 7.67 52.05
C ALA A 203 29.61 9.00 52.81
N VAL A 204 28.53 9.80 52.72
CA VAL A 204 28.40 11.08 53.45
C VAL A 204 28.39 10.87 54.97
N THR A 205 27.82 9.76 55.46
CA THR A 205 27.85 9.44 56.90
C THR A 205 29.27 9.13 57.39
N LEU A 206 30.07 8.44 56.57
CA LEU A 206 31.45 8.05 56.91
C LEU A 206 32.45 9.21 56.71
N ALA A 207 32.21 10.08 55.73
CA ALA A 207 33.05 11.22 55.40
C ALA A 207 32.18 12.48 55.19
N PRO A 208 31.66 13.11 56.26
CA PRO A 208 30.71 14.22 56.16
C PRO A 208 31.31 15.50 55.57
N THR A 209 32.64 15.63 55.57
CA THR A 209 33.39 16.77 55.02
C THR A 209 33.89 16.53 53.59
N ASP A 210 33.49 15.44 52.94
CA ASP A 210 33.86 15.13 51.56
C ASP A 210 32.90 15.82 50.57
N ALA A 211 33.37 16.86 49.90
CA ALA A 211 32.58 17.61 48.93
C ALA A 211 32.14 16.75 47.73
N ALA A 212 32.93 15.76 47.33
CA ALA A 212 32.60 14.88 46.20
C ALA A 212 31.44 13.94 46.54
N ALA A 213 31.36 13.47 47.79
CA ALA A 213 30.23 12.67 48.27
C ALA A 213 28.90 13.45 48.21
N HIS A 214 28.90 14.69 48.70
CA HIS A 214 27.73 15.58 48.62
C HIS A 214 27.38 15.96 47.19
N SER A 215 28.39 16.17 46.33
CA SER A 215 28.17 16.46 44.91
C SER A 215 27.50 15.30 44.18
N ALA A 216 28.00 14.07 44.37
CA ALA A 216 27.40 12.87 43.80
C ALA A 216 25.97 12.63 44.34
N LEU A 217 25.73 12.93 45.62
CA LEU A 217 24.40 12.88 46.22
C LEU A 217 23.45 13.91 45.58
N ALA A 218 23.91 15.14 45.34
CA ALA A 218 23.15 16.17 44.65
C ALA A 218 22.76 15.75 43.23
N VAL A 219 23.73 15.28 42.43
CA VAL A 219 23.49 14.77 41.07
C VAL A 219 22.47 13.62 41.08
N THR A 220 22.57 12.71 42.04
CA THR A 220 21.66 11.56 42.14
C THR A 220 20.24 11.99 42.53
N HIS A 221 20.09 12.93 43.48
CA HIS A 221 18.77 13.50 43.81
C HIS A 221 18.15 14.22 42.62
N ARG A 222 18.94 14.98 41.85
CA ARG A 222 18.44 15.65 40.65
C ARG A 222 17.99 14.66 39.59
N ARG A 223 18.75 13.58 39.36
CA ARG A 223 18.35 12.47 38.48
C ARG A 223 17.07 11.77 38.96
N ARG A 224 16.85 11.70 40.28
CA ARG A 224 15.62 11.19 40.90
C ARG A 224 14.45 12.20 40.86
N GLN A 225 14.64 13.34 40.21
CA GLN A 225 13.68 14.43 40.12
C GLN A 225 13.31 15.05 41.49
N ASP A 226 14.25 15.07 42.42
CA ASP A 226 14.13 15.71 43.74
C ASP A 226 15.07 16.92 43.86
N PRO A 227 14.73 18.06 43.23
CA PRO A 227 15.59 19.24 43.21
C PRO A 227 15.72 19.90 44.59
N ALA A 228 14.80 19.65 45.52
CA ALA A 228 14.89 20.18 46.87
C ALA A 228 16.02 19.50 47.65
N SER A 229 16.05 18.16 47.68
CA SER A 229 17.16 17.42 48.30
C SER A 229 18.46 17.62 47.51
N SER A 230 18.37 17.75 46.19
CA SER A 230 19.52 18.04 45.35
C SER A 230 20.15 19.40 45.69
N ALA A 231 19.35 20.47 45.76
CA ALA A 231 19.81 21.79 46.16
C ALA A 231 20.38 21.80 47.59
N ALA A 232 19.82 21.03 48.51
CA ALA A 232 20.36 20.88 49.86
C ALA A 232 21.77 20.24 49.86
N ALA A 233 21.93 19.13 49.15
CA ALA A 233 23.22 18.45 49.01
C ALA A 233 24.24 19.31 48.25
N ALA A 234 23.81 20.00 47.18
CA ALA A 234 24.66 20.92 46.41
C ALA A 234 25.15 22.09 47.28
N ARG A 235 24.30 22.67 48.13
CA ARG A 235 24.72 23.70 49.09
C ARG A 235 25.75 23.16 50.10
N GLN A 236 25.64 21.91 50.55
CA GLN A 236 26.65 21.29 51.42
C GLN A 236 27.98 21.10 50.68
N ALA A 237 27.95 20.58 49.45
CA ALA A 237 29.14 20.45 48.62
C ALA A 237 29.83 21.80 48.40
N LEU A 238 29.08 22.86 48.09
CA LEU A 238 29.59 24.21 47.84
C LEU A 238 30.07 24.94 49.11
N ALA A 239 29.55 24.56 50.28
CA ALA A 239 30.06 25.05 51.56
C ALA A 239 31.44 24.46 51.89
N LEU A 240 31.70 23.22 51.44
CA LEU A 240 32.98 22.53 51.59
C LEU A 240 33.99 22.96 50.51
N ASP A 241 33.54 23.11 49.26
CA ASP A 241 34.36 23.62 48.15
C ASP A 241 33.54 24.56 47.24
N PRO A 242 33.76 25.89 47.32
CA PRO A 242 33.03 26.87 46.53
C PRO A 242 33.50 27.00 45.07
N ASN A 243 34.52 26.24 44.64
CA ASN A 243 35.08 26.31 43.28
C ASN A 243 34.52 25.22 42.33
N LEU A 244 33.54 24.45 42.78
CA LEU A 244 32.88 23.42 41.97
C LEU A 244 31.87 24.03 40.98
N ALA A 245 32.34 24.41 39.79
CA ALA A 245 31.52 25.07 38.76
C ALA A 245 30.26 24.25 38.37
N ASP A 246 30.41 22.93 38.16
CA ASP A 246 29.31 22.04 37.80
C ASP A 246 28.22 21.94 38.88
N VAL A 247 28.62 22.07 40.15
CA VAL A 247 27.68 22.06 41.28
C VAL A 247 26.93 23.39 41.38
N TRP A 248 27.56 24.51 41.02
CA TRP A 248 26.87 25.80 40.85
C TRP A 248 25.85 25.76 39.71
N LEU A 249 26.20 25.16 38.56
CA LEU A 249 25.26 24.94 37.45
C LEU A 249 24.04 24.12 37.90
N LEU A 250 24.30 23.00 38.57
CA LEU A 250 23.27 22.09 39.08
C LEU A 250 22.35 22.79 40.09
N LEU A 251 22.92 23.49 41.08
CA LEU A 251 22.16 24.24 42.08
C LEU A 251 21.31 25.33 41.42
N GLY A 252 21.87 26.09 40.47
CA GLY A 252 21.15 27.11 39.73
C GLY A 252 19.94 26.53 38.98
N ALA A 253 20.11 25.40 38.33
CA ALA A 253 19.04 24.73 37.61
C ALA A 253 17.98 24.11 38.55
N ASP A 254 18.36 23.61 39.73
CA ASP A 254 17.41 23.14 40.76
C ASP A 254 16.58 24.30 41.31
N LEU A 255 17.23 25.42 41.66
CA LEU A 255 16.59 26.64 42.14
C LEU A 255 15.61 27.21 41.12
N ALA A 256 15.97 27.18 39.83
CA ALA A 256 15.08 27.60 38.75
C ALA A 256 13.81 26.73 38.68
N SER A 257 13.92 25.40 38.83
CA SER A 257 12.76 24.49 38.88
C SER A 257 11.85 24.72 40.10
N MET A 258 12.44 25.18 41.21
CA MET A 258 11.75 25.56 42.43
C MET A 258 11.17 26.99 42.40
N GLY A 259 11.45 27.76 41.34
CA GLY A 259 10.98 29.15 41.18
C GLY A 259 11.83 30.21 41.88
N ALA A 260 12.97 29.84 42.47
CA ALA A 260 13.92 30.76 43.10
C ALA A 260 14.85 31.39 42.05
N PHE A 261 14.27 32.15 41.12
CA PHE A 261 14.96 32.66 39.93
C PHE A 261 16.15 33.59 40.23
N ASP A 262 16.05 34.41 41.27
CA ASP A 262 17.14 35.34 41.64
C ASP A 262 18.36 34.59 42.20
N GLU A 263 18.13 33.57 43.05
CA GLU A 263 19.22 32.69 43.52
C GLU A 263 19.78 31.83 42.39
N ALA A 264 18.92 31.35 41.49
CA ALA A 264 19.33 30.60 40.31
C ALA A 264 20.25 31.42 39.41
N GLU A 265 19.90 32.68 39.13
CA GLU A 265 20.73 33.60 38.35
C GLU A 265 22.10 33.80 39.02
N ALA A 266 22.13 34.04 40.33
CA ALA A 266 23.37 34.20 41.08
C ALA A 266 24.28 32.96 40.97
N CYS A 267 23.70 31.76 41.06
CA CYS A 267 24.44 30.50 40.89
C CYS A 267 25.02 30.39 39.47
N GLN A 268 24.23 30.72 38.44
CA GLN A 268 24.71 30.66 37.05
C GLN A 268 25.81 31.69 36.76
N ARG A 269 25.72 32.89 37.31
CA ARG A 269 26.80 33.89 37.22
C ARG A 269 28.06 33.43 37.96
N ARG A 270 27.92 32.72 39.08
CA ARG A 270 29.05 32.15 39.80
C ARG A 270 29.74 31.03 39.01
N ALA A 271 28.96 30.13 38.40
CA ALA A 271 29.49 29.12 37.48
C ALA A 271 30.24 29.77 36.31
N LEU A 272 29.68 30.82 35.70
CA LEU A 272 30.32 31.55 34.60
C LEU A 272 31.62 32.28 35.04
N ALA A 273 31.70 32.74 36.28
CA ALA A 273 32.92 33.35 36.82
C ALA A 273 34.05 32.33 37.06
N LEU A 274 33.70 31.09 37.40
CA LEU A 274 34.66 29.98 37.56
C LEU A 274 35.08 29.41 36.21
N THR A 275 34.15 29.32 35.27
CA THR A 275 34.37 28.81 33.91
C THR A 275 33.88 29.83 32.89
N PRO A 276 34.72 30.83 32.53
CA PRO A 276 34.37 31.84 31.54
C PRO A 276 34.00 31.19 30.21
N GLY A 277 32.81 31.53 29.69
CA GLY A 277 32.30 30.98 28.44
C GLY A 277 31.53 29.66 28.57
N SER A 278 31.17 29.22 29.79
CA SER A 278 30.25 28.10 29.99
C SER A 278 28.93 28.31 29.22
N ALA A 279 28.76 27.53 28.15
CA ALA A 279 27.59 27.60 27.29
C ALA A 279 26.30 27.21 28.03
N GLU A 280 26.39 26.27 28.97
CA GLU A 280 25.27 25.84 29.81
C GLU A 280 24.80 26.96 30.76
N ALA A 281 25.74 27.63 31.46
CA ALA A 281 25.41 28.76 32.33
C ALA A 281 24.72 29.89 31.54
N LEU A 282 25.27 30.23 30.38
CA LEU A 282 24.74 31.30 29.52
C LEU A 282 23.37 30.96 28.91
N ARG A 283 23.14 29.68 28.56
CA ARG A 283 21.82 29.16 28.14
C ARG A 283 20.81 29.26 29.28
N ASP A 284 21.16 28.82 30.49
CA ASP A 284 20.25 28.88 31.64
C ASP A 284 19.93 30.32 32.06
N LEU A 285 20.92 31.23 32.02
CA LEU A 285 20.69 32.66 32.20
C LEU A 285 19.72 33.22 31.16
N ALA A 286 19.84 32.81 29.90
CA ALA A 286 18.87 33.17 28.88
C ALA A 286 17.48 32.63 29.26
N MET A 287 17.35 31.38 29.70
CA MET A 287 16.06 30.78 30.10
C MET A 287 15.39 31.52 31.27
N ILE A 288 16.14 31.97 32.29
CA ILE A 288 15.61 32.64 33.49
C ILE A 288 15.02 34.04 33.17
N GLY A 289 15.52 34.71 32.12
CA GLY A 289 14.83 35.85 31.50
C GLY A 289 15.01 37.22 32.16
N ARG A 290 16.19 37.53 32.72
CA ARG A 290 16.48 38.82 33.38
C ARG A 290 17.79 39.53 32.95
N THR A 291 18.16 39.53 31.67
CA THR A 291 19.23 40.42 31.17
C THR A 291 19.04 40.92 29.73
N ASP A 292 19.20 42.25 29.54
CA ASP A 292 19.15 42.99 28.27
C ASP A 292 20.52 43.12 27.55
N THR A 293 21.56 42.40 27.98
CA THR A 293 22.92 42.59 27.46
C THR A 293 23.16 41.78 26.19
N ALA A 294 22.66 42.29 25.06
CA ALA A 294 22.59 41.60 23.77
C ALA A 294 23.89 41.54 22.94
N GLY A 295 24.97 42.25 23.31
CA GLY A 295 26.18 42.30 22.47
C GLY A 295 27.20 41.19 22.78
N THR A 296 27.93 41.35 23.88
CA THR A 296 29.17 40.60 24.15
C THR A 296 28.94 39.12 24.49
N GLU A 297 27.83 38.77 25.14
CA GLU A 297 27.52 37.39 25.52
C GLU A 297 27.03 36.56 24.32
N VAL A 298 26.27 37.16 23.40
CA VAL A 298 25.80 36.48 22.18
C VAL A 298 26.98 36.19 21.25
N ASP A 299 27.92 37.13 21.13
CA ASP A 299 29.15 36.93 20.34
C ASP A 299 30.02 35.81 20.91
N ALA A 300 30.16 35.72 22.25
CA ALA A 300 30.87 34.63 22.89
C ALA A 300 30.21 33.26 22.65
N LEU A 301 28.88 33.20 22.71
CA LEU A 301 28.13 31.98 22.39
C LEU A 301 28.24 31.59 20.91
N ARG A 302 28.17 32.56 19.99
CA ARG A 302 28.38 32.30 18.55
C ARG A 302 29.78 31.76 18.28
N ALA A 303 30.80 32.36 18.89
CA ALA A 303 32.18 31.88 18.80
C ALA A 303 32.28 30.42 19.28
N ARG A 304 31.66 30.10 20.42
CA ARG A 304 31.64 28.72 20.96
C ARG A 304 30.87 27.74 20.07
N LEU A 305 29.72 28.12 19.52
CA LEU A 305 28.93 27.28 18.60
C LEU A 305 29.74 26.84 17.36
N HIS A 306 30.56 27.76 16.85
CA HIS A 306 31.34 27.57 15.62
C HIS A 306 32.78 27.12 15.86
N ASP A 307 33.21 26.94 17.11
CA ASP A 307 34.54 26.41 17.45
C ASP A 307 34.56 24.88 17.26
N PRO A 308 35.32 24.35 16.29
CA PRO A 308 35.39 22.90 16.04
C PRO A 308 36.11 22.13 17.17
N GLU A 309 36.96 22.80 17.95
CA GLU A 309 37.70 22.20 19.06
C GLU A 309 36.89 22.16 20.36
N ALA A 310 35.78 22.91 20.42
CA ALA A 310 34.90 22.89 21.58
C ALA A 310 34.10 21.58 21.68
N PRO A 311 33.87 21.05 22.90
CA PRO A 311 33.04 19.86 23.09
C PRO A 311 31.67 20.02 22.42
N GLU A 312 31.18 18.94 21.80
CA GLU A 312 29.91 18.97 21.07
C GLU A 312 28.73 19.40 21.97
N SER A 313 28.73 18.99 23.25
CA SER A 313 27.72 19.41 24.24
C SER A 313 27.70 20.93 24.46
N GLU A 314 28.87 21.57 24.53
CA GLU A 314 28.98 23.03 24.67
C GLU A 314 28.51 23.74 23.40
N ARG A 315 28.83 23.22 22.23
CA ARG A 315 28.38 23.78 20.95
C ARG A 315 26.87 23.73 20.82
N ILE A 316 26.26 22.59 21.17
CA ILE A 316 24.80 22.43 21.23
C ILE A 316 24.18 23.45 22.20
N ALA A 317 24.67 23.49 23.45
CA ALA A 317 24.18 24.43 24.45
C ALA A 317 24.31 25.88 23.99
N ALA A 318 25.41 26.23 23.31
CA ALA A 318 25.65 27.55 22.77
C ALA A 318 24.64 27.94 21.69
N GLY A 319 24.32 27.04 20.75
CA GLY A 319 23.35 27.31 19.70
C GLY A 319 21.93 27.54 20.21
N PHE A 320 21.46 26.74 21.19
CA PHE A 320 20.19 27.01 21.87
C PHE A 320 20.22 28.32 22.69
N GLY A 321 21.38 28.65 23.29
CA GLY A 321 21.59 29.92 23.99
C GLY A 321 21.51 31.14 23.07
N VAL A 322 22.17 31.10 21.89
CA VAL A 322 22.09 32.15 20.86
C VAL A 322 20.65 32.29 20.37
N GLY A 323 20.02 31.16 19.98
CA GLY A 323 18.65 31.14 19.49
C GLY A 323 17.66 31.77 20.48
N GLY A 324 17.74 31.40 21.77
CA GLY A 324 16.84 31.90 22.80
C GLY A 324 17.02 33.39 23.14
N ARG A 325 18.22 33.95 22.94
CA ARG A 325 18.46 35.39 23.14
C ARG A 325 18.00 36.21 21.95
N LEU A 326 18.29 35.75 20.74
CA LEU A 326 17.88 36.44 19.50
C LEU A 326 16.36 36.39 19.30
N ASP A 327 15.69 35.29 19.67
CA ASP A 327 14.22 35.17 19.69
C ASP A 327 13.58 36.26 20.58
N ARG A 328 14.13 36.48 21.79
CA ARG A 328 13.64 37.55 22.69
C ARG A 328 13.96 38.95 22.17
N ALA A 329 15.06 39.12 21.45
CA ALA A 329 15.45 40.38 20.83
C ALA A 329 14.64 40.70 19.55
N GLY A 330 13.83 39.76 19.05
CA GLY A 330 13.06 39.91 17.81
C GLY A 330 13.85 39.63 16.52
N SER A 331 15.09 39.14 16.63
CA SER A 331 15.94 38.75 15.49
C SER A 331 15.63 37.31 15.04
N PHE A 332 14.45 37.09 14.48
CA PHE A 332 13.90 35.74 14.24
C PHE A 332 14.72 34.88 13.26
N ASP A 333 15.20 35.44 12.14
CA ASP A 333 15.97 34.66 11.16
C ASP A 333 17.30 34.17 11.72
N GLU A 334 18.05 35.05 12.39
CA GLU A 334 19.32 34.70 13.05
C GLU A 334 19.10 33.73 14.22
N ALA A 335 17.99 33.89 14.97
CA ALA A 335 17.60 32.95 16.02
C ALA A 335 17.36 31.56 15.45
N PHE A 336 16.61 31.48 14.35
CA PHE A 336 16.27 30.21 13.69
C PHE A 336 17.53 29.51 13.16
N ALA A 337 18.45 30.25 12.53
CA ALA A 337 19.72 29.71 12.05
C ALA A 337 20.57 29.08 13.18
N ALA A 338 20.57 29.69 14.37
CA ALA A 338 21.25 29.15 15.54
C ALA A 338 20.60 27.84 16.04
N TYR A 339 19.26 27.79 16.11
CA TYR A 339 18.54 26.57 16.47
C TYR A 339 18.77 25.44 15.46
N VAL A 340 18.73 25.72 14.15
CA VAL A 340 19.03 24.72 13.10
C VAL A 340 20.43 24.14 13.28
N THR A 341 21.42 24.99 13.54
CA THR A 341 22.80 24.54 13.75
C THR A 341 22.90 23.63 14.98
N ALA A 342 22.27 24.02 16.09
CA ALA A 342 22.26 23.23 17.32
C ALA A 342 21.53 21.88 17.14
N ASN A 343 20.35 21.92 16.54
CA ASN A 343 19.52 20.74 16.31
C ASN A 343 20.18 19.74 15.35
N ARG A 344 20.92 20.22 14.33
CA ARG A 344 21.72 19.35 13.46
C ARG A 344 22.79 18.59 14.25
N LEU A 345 23.51 19.26 15.15
CA LEU A 345 24.50 18.59 16.01
C LEU A 345 23.83 17.52 16.91
N VAL A 346 22.67 17.83 17.49
CA VAL A 346 21.88 16.87 18.27
C VAL A 346 21.48 15.67 17.40
N ARG A 347 20.95 15.91 16.19
CA ARG A 347 20.55 14.86 15.25
C ARG A 347 21.71 13.96 14.86
N ASP A 348 22.83 14.54 14.47
CA ASP A 348 24.02 13.81 14.04
C ASP A 348 24.56 12.92 15.17
N ARG A 349 24.56 13.43 16.42
CA ARG A 349 24.91 12.63 17.60
C ARG A 349 23.97 11.45 17.80
N LEU A 350 22.66 11.71 17.84
CA LEU A 350 21.66 10.66 18.05
C LEU A 350 21.71 9.57 16.97
N LEU A 351 21.95 9.94 15.71
CA LEU A 351 22.11 8.98 14.62
C LEU A 351 23.38 8.13 14.79
N ARG A 352 24.51 8.74 15.17
CA ARG A 352 25.75 8.00 15.45
C ARG A 352 25.60 7.02 16.61
N ASP A 353 24.83 7.40 17.63
CA ASP A 353 24.61 6.59 18.83
C ASP A 353 23.50 5.54 18.65
N GLY A 354 22.84 5.48 17.49
CA GLY A 354 21.75 4.53 17.22
C GLY A 354 20.42 4.88 17.91
N HIS A 355 20.25 6.14 18.29
CA HIS A 355 19.08 6.71 18.95
C HIS A 355 18.28 7.67 18.06
N GLY A 356 18.46 7.57 16.74
CA GLY A 356 17.70 8.36 15.75
C GLY A 356 16.19 8.09 15.83
N PHE A 357 15.39 9.11 15.49
CA PHE A 357 13.95 8.94 15.37
C PHE A 357 13.60 8.22 14.06
N ASP A 358 12.72 7.23 14.14
CA ASP A 358 12.17 6.50 12.99
C ASP A 358 10.66 6.75 12.89
N PRO A 359 10.21 7.61 11.95
CA PRO A 359 8.80 7.86 11.71
C PRO A 359 8.02 6.60 11.32
N ALA A 360 8.61 5.69 10.55
CA ALA A 360 7.93 4.47 10.09
C ALA A 360 7.70 3.49 11.25
N ALA A 361 8.68 3.36 12.15
CA ALA A 361 8.50 2.58 13.38
C ALA A 361 7.38 3.13 14.27
N LEU A 362 7.25 4.47 14.34
CA LEU A 362 6.13 5.10 15.05
C LEU A 362 4.79 4.77 14.38
N THR A 363 4.68 4.90 13.05
CA THR A 363 3.46 4.54 12.32
C THR A 363 3.06 3.09 12.57
N LEU A 364 4.00 2.14 12.48
CA LEU A 364 3.74 0.72 12.80
C LEU A 364 3.26 0.51 14.24
N THR A 365 3.81 1.28 15.18
CA THR A 365 3.37 1.23 16.58
C THR A 365 1.93 1.72 16.73
N VAL A 366 1.57 2.82 16.08
CA VAL A 366 0.21 3.37 16.11
C VAL A 366 -0.77 2.46 15.36
N ASP A 367 -0.38 1.86 14.24
CA ASP A 367 -1.18 0.87 13.51
C ASP A 367 -1.48 -0.33 14.40
N TRP A 368 -0.47 -0.86 15.11
CA TRP A 368 -0.66 -1.95 16.07
C TRP A 368 -1.60 -1.55 17.21
N LEU A 369 -1.43 -0.36 17.80
CA LEU A 369 -2.29 0.13 18.89
C LEU A 369 -3.75 0.23 18.42
N THR A 370 -3.97 0.86 17.27
CA THR A 370 -5.33 1.10 16.74
C THR A 370 -6.02 -0.19 16.31
N ALA A 371 -5.28 -1.17 15.78
CA ALA A 371 -5.80 -2.49 15.45
C ALA A 371 -6.06 -3.38 16.68
N THR A 372 -5.26 -3.24 17.74
CA THR A 372 -5.34 -4.08 18.95
C THR A 372 -6.43 -3.61 19.91
N PHE A 373 -6.60 -2.29 20.06
CA PHE A 373 -7.52 -1.71 21.04
C PHE A 373 -8.75 -1.11 20.37
N ASP A 374 -9.60 -1.94 19.77
CA ASP A 374 -10.88 -1.51 19.24
C ASP A 374 -12.03 -1.57 20.27
N ARG A 375 -13.22 -1.12 19.87
CA ARG A 375 -14.40 -1.15 20.74
C ARG A 375 -14.78 -2.57 21.18
N ALA A 376 -14.65 -3.56 20.29
CA ALA A 376 -14.98 -4.95 20.60
C ALA A 376 -14.02 -5.53 21.64
N ALA A 377 -12.74 -5.18 21.56
CA ALA A 377 -11.69 -5.60 22.49
C ALA A 377 -11.99 -5.14 23.93
N PHE A 378 -12.54 -3.92 24.10
CA PHE A 378 -12.97 -3.41 25.41
C PHE A 378 -14.32 -3.98 25.89
N GLU A 379 -15.27 -4.26 25.01
CA GLU A 379 -16.61 -4.75 25.38
C GLU A 379 -16.63 -6.21 25.89
N HIS A 380 -15.73 -7.06 25.40
CA HIS A 380 -15.87 -8.52 25.54
C HIS A 380 -15.05 -9.14 26.68
N ARG A 381 -14.33 -8.35 27.52
CA ARG A 381 -13.35 -8.92 28.48
C ARG A 381 -13.32 -8.22 29.83
N HIS A 382 -13.10 -9.01 30.89
CA HIS A 382 -13.03 -8.54 32.28
C HIS A 382 -11.76 -7.70 32.52
N VAL A 383 -11.93 -6.51 33.10
CA VAL A 383 -10.82 -5.67 33.57
C VAL A 383 -10.31 -6.21 34.90
N ASN A 384 -9.01 -6.51 34.98
CA ASN A 384 -8.36 -7.13 36.14
C ASN A 384 -7.33 -6.19 36.81
N GLY A 385 -7.64 -4.88 36.83
CA GLY A 385 -6.79 -3.82 37.39
C GLY A 385 -7.31 -3.27 38.73
N ASP A 386 -6.65 -2.24 39.25
CA ASP A 386 -7.06 -1.57 40.49
C ASP A 386 -8.12 -0.49 40.19
N PRO A 387 -9.32 -0.54 40.82
CA PRO A 387 -10.42 0.38 40.54
C PRO A 387 -10.28 1.74 41.24
N SER A 388 -9.15 2.07 41.83
CA SER A 388 -8.94 3.38 42.44
C SER A 388 -9.10 4.52 41.41
N PRO A 389 -9.89 5.57 41.72
CA PRO A 389 -10.00 6.76 40.88
C PRO A 389 -8.83 7.74 41.09
N MET A 390 -7.84 7.37 41.90
CA MET A 390 -6.70 8.22 42.25
C MET A 390 -5.83 8.58 41.03
N PRO A 391 -5.46 7.63 40.14
CA PRO A 391 -4.59 7.95 39.01
C PRO A 391 -5.30 8.83 37.97
N VAL A 392 -4.64 9.93 37.61
CA VAL A 392 -5.04 10.84 36.55
C VAL A 392 -3.86 10.99 35.59
N PHE A 393 -4.09 10.84 34.30
CA PHE A 393 -3.05 10.93 33.29
C PHE A 393 -3.23 12.18 32.44
N ILE A 394 -2.23 13.06 32.42
CA ILE A 394 -2.18 14.17 31.46
C ILE A 394 -1.30 13.75 30.29
N VAL A 395 -1.91 13.66 29.11
CA VAL A 395 -1.29 13.12 27.89
C VAL A 395 -1.35 14.11 26.72
N GLY A 396 -0.55 13.88 25.69
CA GLY A 396 -0.56 14.64 24.44
C GLY A 396 0.83 14.84 23.86
N MET A 397 1.06 15.94 23.17
CA MET A 397 2.41 16.29 22.70
C MET A 397 3.18 17.04 23.80
N PRO A 398 4.51 16.85 23.95
CA PRO A 398 5.33 17.80 24.70
C PRO A 398 5.09 19.22 24.17
N ARG A 399 5.07 20.23 25.07
CA ARG A 399 4.79 21.66 24.75
C ARG A 399 3.35 21.99 24.33
N SER A 400 2.40 21.07 24.42
CA SER A 400 0.96 21.30 24.18
C SER A 400 0.21 21.95 25.36
N GLY A 401 0.90 22.29 26.46
CA GLY A 401 0.28 22.84 27.68
C GLY A 401 0.07 21.83 28.80
N THR A 402 0.52 20.58 28.65
CA THR A 402 0.43 19.51 29.67
C THR A 402 0.91 19.96 31.06
N SER A 403 2.05 20.63 31.15
CA SER A 403 2.60 21.12 32.42
C SER A 403 1.78 22.26 33.03
N LEU A 404 1.15 23.11 32.21
CA LEU A 404 0.29 24.19 32.70
C LEU A 404 -1.00 23.60 33.29
N VAL A 405 -1.61 22.65 32.58
CA VAL A 405 -2.82 21.96 33.05
C VAL A 405 -2.55 21.18 34.33
N GLU A 406 -1.41 20.50 34.44
CA GLU A 406 -0.97 19.87 35.69
C GLU A 406 -0.85 20.89 36.81
N GLN A 407 -0.23 22.05 36.54
CA GLN A 407 0.01 23.07 37.55
C GLN A 407 -1.31 23.67 38.09
N ILE A 408 -2.26 23.96 37.19
CA ILE A 408 -3.59 24.45 37.56
C ILE A 408 -4.30 23.42 38.45
N ALA A 409 -4.35 22.15 38.01
CA ALA A 409 -5.01 21.10 38.77
C ALA A 409 -4.33 20.85 40.12
N ALA A 410 -3.00 20.78 40.16
CA ALA A 410 -2.21 20.51 41.37
C ALA A 410 -2.13 21.70 42.34
N SER A 411 -2.71 22.86 41.98
CA SER A 411 -2.91 23.96 42.92
C SER A 411 -4.12 23.73 43.83
N HIS A 412 -4.98 22.77 43.47
CA HIS A 412 -6.06 22.29 44.34
C HIS A 412 -5.49 21.41 45.48
N PRO A 413 -5.89 21.61 46.75
CA PRO A 413 -5.29 20.92 47.91
C PRO A 413 -5.45 19.39 47.90
N ALA A 414 -6.47 18.86 47.22
CA ALA A 414 -6.71 17.42 47.08
C ALA A 414 -6.01 16.75 45.87
N VAL A 415 -5.24 17.50 45.09
CA VAL A 415 -4.57 17.02 43.87
C VAL A 415 -3.06 17.09 44.05
N PHE A 416 -2.39 15.97 43.85
CA PHE A 416 -0.93 15.91 43.81
C PHE A 416 -0.46 15.79 42.37
N GLY A 417 0.36 16.73 41.91
CA GLY A 417 1.03 16.58 40.61
C GLY A 417 2.35 15.82 40.76
N GLY A 418 2.45 14.68 40.07
CA GLY A 418 3.57 13.76 40.11
C GLY A 418 4.64 13.99 39.04
N GLY A 419 4.45 14.93 38.12
CA GLY A 419 5.38 15.18 37.01
C GLY A 419 5.39 14.06 35.96
N GLU A 420 6.48 13.96 35.20
CA GLU A 420 6.68 12.97 34.13
C GLU A 420 7.20 11.64 34.69
N ARG A 421 6.30 10.70 35.04
CA ARG A 421 6.70 9.40 35.60
C ARG A 421 6.81 8.33 34.52
N LYS A 422 7.80 7.45 34.64
CA LYS A 422 8.03 6.32 33.70
C LYS A 422 7.41 5.00 34.17
N ASP A 423 6.70 5.03 35.29
CA ASP A 423 6.22 3.87 36.02
C ASP A 423 5.36 2.94 35.13
N ILE A 424 4.46 3.47 34.31
CA ILE A 424 3.54 2.67 33.48
C ILE A 424 4.30 1.72 32.54
N GLY A 425 5.35 2.21 31.87
CA GLY A 425 6.16 1.38 30.98
C GLY A 425 6.87 0.24 31.72
N GLU A 426 7.25 0.45 32.98
CA GLU A 426 7.84 -0.59 33.83
C GLU A 426 6.80 -1.62 34.27
N LEU A 427 5.58 -1.19 34.62
CA LEU A 427 4.49 -2.09 34.95
C LEU A 427 4.13 -3.00 33.77
N VAL A 428 4.01 -2.43 32.58
CA VAL A 428 3.72 -3.17 31.34
C VAL A 428 4.81 -4.20 31.07
N ARG A 429 6.10 -3.81 31.14
CA ARG A 429 7.22 -4.76 30.98
C ARG A 429 7.24 -5.88 32.01
N ALA A 430 6.82 -5.61 33.25
CA ALA A 430 6.77 -6.63 34.28
C ALA A 430 5.65 -7.67 34.06
N LEU A 431 4.56 -7.25 33.39
CA LEU A 431 3.42 -8.11 33.05
C LEU A 431 3.62 -8.84 31.72
N ASP A 432 4.30 -8.21 30.77
CA ASP A 432 4.56 -8.76 29.45
C ASP A 432 5.82 -9.65 29.49
N ARG A 433 5.61 -10.97 29.56
CA ARG A 433 6.67 -11.99 29.47
C ARG A 433 6.95 -12.45 28.04
N GLY A 434 6.27 -11.87 27.05
CA GLY A 434 6.36 -12.18 25.62
C GLY A 434 7.18 -11.16 24.81
N PRO A 435 7.11 -11.19 23.46
CA PRO A 435 7.65 -10.13 22.63
C PRO A 435 6.97 -8.78 22.92
N ILE A 436 7.68 -7.67 22.69
CA ILE A 436 7.11 -6.31 22.71
C ILE A 436 5.86 -6.30 21.81
N ASN A 437 4.74 -5.77 22.31
CA ASN A 437 3.41 -5.75 21.67
C ASN A 437 2.53 -7.00 21.92
N THR A 438 2.67 -7.68 23.07
CA THR A 438 1.65 -8.65 23.49
C THR A 438 0.40 -7.90 23.94
N PRO A 439 -0.79 -8.20 23.38
CA PRO A 439 -2.02 -7.54 23.81
C PRO A 439 -2.26 -7.74 25.31
N PRO A 440 -2.59 -6.69 26.09
CA PRO A 440 -2.81 -6.78 27.54
C PRO A 440 -3.88 -7.80 27.96
N PHE A 441 -4.75 -8.17 27.02
CA PHE A 441 -5.78 -9.19 27.19
C PHE A 441 -5.23 -10.61 27.43
N ALA A 442 -3.92 -10.82 27.22
CA ALA A 442 -3.22 -12.08 27.51
C ALA A 442 -2.54 -12.09 28.89
N TRP A 443 -2.57 -10.98 29.64
CA TRP A 443 -1.94 -10.93 30.96
C TRP A 443 -2.65 -11.82 31.98
N ASP A 444 -1.88 -12.34 32.94
CA ASP A 444 -2.44 -12.99 34.10
C ASP A 444 -3.20 -11.97 34.96
N ALA A 445 -4.50 -12.21 35.14
CA ALA A 445 -5.41 -11.31 35.83
C ALA A 445 -4.94 -10.95 37.26
N LYS A 446 -4.45 -11.94 38.02
CA LYS A 446 -4.00 -11.72 39.40
C LYS A 446 -2.70 -10.93 39.45
N ALA A 447 -1.79 -11.17 38.52
CA ALA A 447 -0.55 -10.41 38.40
C ALA A 447 -0.85 -8.94 38.06
N ALA A 448 -1.75 -8.69 37.11
CA ALA A 448 -2.18 -7.34 36.74
C ALA A 448 -2.80 -6.59 37.94
N GLU A 449 -3.71 -7.25 38.67
CA GLU A 449 -4.37 -6.69 39.86
C GLU A 449 -3.33 -6.37 40.96
N ALA A 450 -2.42 -7.30 41.25
CA ALA A 450 -1.41 -7.13 42.28
C ALA A 450 -0.43 -5.99 41.97
N ILE A 451 0.02 -5.87 40.72
CA ILE A 451 0.92 -4.80 40.27
C ILE A 451 0.21 -3.44 40.28
N ALA A 452 -1.03 -3.36 39.81
CA ALA A 452 -1.80 -2.13 39.80
C ALA A 452 -2.07 -1.65 41.25
N ALA A 453 -2.46 -2.56 42.14
CA ALA A 453 -2.69 -2.23 43.55
C ALA A 453 -1.41 -1.79 44.26
N ASP A 454 -0.26 -2.38 43.93
CA ASP A 454 1.02 -1.93 44.47
C ASP A 454 1.39 -0.53 43.98
N HIS A 455 1.16 -0.25 42.69
CA HIS A 455 1.37 1.09 42.15
C HIS A 455 0.50 2.13 42.86
N VAL A 456 -0.81 1.88 43.04
CA VAL A 456 -1.72 2.80 43.75
C VAL A 456 -1.26 3.03 45.20
N ARG A 457 -0.78 1.99 45.90
CA ARG A 457 -0.19 2.16 47.24
C ARG A 457 1.03 3.08 47.22
N ARG A 458 1.93 2.93 46.24
CA ARG A 458 3.10 3.82 46.09
C ARG A 458 2.68 5.27 45.81
N LEU A 459 1.70 5.49 44.92
CA LEU A 459 1.17 6.83 44.65
C LEU A 459 0.53 7.46 45.90
N THR A 460 -0.18 6.66 46.70
CA THR A 460 -0.79 7.11 47.97
C THR A 460 0.27 7.59 48.95
N ILE A 461 1.37 6.84 49.09
CA ILE A 461 2.51 7.23 49.95
C ILE A 461 3.17 8.51 49.42
N LEU A 462 3.46 8.58 48.13
CA LEU A 462 4.16 9.72 47.51
C LEU A 462 3.37 11.03 47.62
N SER A 463 2.05 10.96 47.48
CA SER A 463 1.18 12.14 47.55
C SER A 463 0.77 12.56 48.96
N GLY A 464 1.15 11.80 49.99
CA GLY A 464 0.65 12.02 51.34
C GLY A 464 -0.87 11.80 51.47
N GLY A 465 -1.45 10.95 50.62
CA GLY A 465 -2.88 10.63 50.63
C GLY A 465 -3.79 11.57 49.84
N ALA A 466 -3.28 12.25 48.81
CA ALA A 466 -4.12 13.08 47.94
C ALA A 466 -5.23 12.27 47.25
N SER A 467 -6.38 12.89 47.00
CA SER A 467 -7.53 12.22 46.36
C SER A 467 -7.31 11.94 44.87
N ARG A 468 -6.44 12.73 44.23
CA ARG A 468 -6.01 12.56 42.85
C ARG A 468 -4.50 12.66 42.76
N PHE A 469 -3.89 11.77 42.00
CA PHE A 469 -2.48 11.79 41.66
C PHE A 469 -2.37 11.97 40.14
N ILE A 470 -1.78 13.08 39.71
CA ILE A 470 -1.55 13.34 38.29
C ILE A 470 -0.18 12.79 37.89
N ASP A 471 -0.16 11.81 36.99
CA ASP A 471 1.01 11.48 36.19
C ASP A 471 0.93 12.24 34.86
N LYS A 472 1.79 13.24 34.70
CA LYS A 472 1.87 14.06 33.49
C LYS A 472 3.06 13.58 32.69
N LEU A 473 2.90 12.51 31.93
CA LEU A 473 3.82 12.11 30.87
C LEU A 473 3.08 12.18 29.52
N PRO A 474 3.41 13.14 28.63
CA PRO A 474 2.68 13.31 27.36
C PRO A 474 2.58 12.02 26.54
N ASP A 475 3.68 11.26 26.49
CA ASP A 475 3.79 10.00 25.76
C ASP A 475 2.99 8.83 26.34
N ASN A 476 2.36 8.97 27.52
CA ASN A 476 1.38 8.00 28.02
C ASN A 476 0.18 7.86 27.06
N ILE A 477 -0.01 8.77 26.10
CA ILE A 477 -0.97 8.58 25.00
C ILE A 477 -0.74 7.26 24.23
N LEU A 478 0.51 6.79 24.11
CA LEU A 478 0.85 5.51 23.47
C LEU A 478 0.43 4.31 24.32
N MET A 479 0.16 4.52 25.62
CA MET A 479 -0.09 3.48 26.61
C MET A 479 -1.54 3.47 27.12
N LEU A 480 -2.44 4.31 26.59
CA LEU A 480 -3.80 4.47 27.14
C LEU A 480 -4.60 3.16 27.15
N GLY A 481 -4.45 2.30 26.12
CA GLY A 481 -5.06 0.96 26.14
C GLY A 481 -4.58 0.09 27.30
N HIS A 482 -3.29 0.15 27.65
CA HIS A 482 -2.71 -0.57 28.79
C HIS A 482 -3.17 0.03 30.13
N ILE A 483 -3.19 1.37 30.21
CA ILE A 483 -3.66 2.11 31.39
C ILE A 483 -5.14 1.78 31.67
N ALA A 484 -5.97 1.68 30.64
CA ALA A 484 -7.38 1.31 30.79
C ALA A 484 -7.57 -0.08 31.41
N MET A 485 -6.66 -1.01 31.12
CA MET A 485 -6.68 -2.36 31.69
C MET A 485 -6.18 -2.42 33.14
N LEU A 486 -5.20 -1.57 33.49
CA LEU A 486 -4.61 -1.53 34.84
C LEU A 486 -5.42 -0.66 35.82
N PHE A 487 -6.07 0.40 35.33
CA PHE A 487 -6.74 1.41 36.15
C PHE A 487 -8.10 1.81 35.55
N PRO A 488 -9.13 0.95 35.63
CA PRO A 488 -10.43 1.17 34.97
C PRO A 488 -11.17 2.47 35.35
N ASN A 489 -10.88 3.03 36.53
CA ASN A 489 -11.51 4.26 37.02
C ASN A 489 -10.59 5.48 36.93
N ALA A 490 -9.43 5.35 36.27
CA ALA A 490 -8.55 6.47 36.00
C ALA A 490 -9.23 7.51 35.10
N ARG A 491 -8.72 8.73 35.16
CA ARG A 491 -9.14 9.83 34.28
C ARG A 491 -7.99 10.24 33.37
N VAL A 492 -8.31 10.59 32.14
CA VAL A 492 -7.35 11.07 31.15
C VAL A 492 -7.66 12.52 30.82
N ILE A 493 -6.65 13.37 30.80
CA ILE A 493 -6.74 14.74 30.31
C ILE A 493 -5.82 14.82 29.09
N TYR A 494 -6.41 15.08 27.93
CA TYR A 494 -5.68 15.19 26.68
C TYR A 494 -5.47 16.65 26.33
N CYS A 495 -4.22 17.09 26.38
CA CYS A 495 -3.85 18.45 26.07
C CYS A 495 -3.54 18.59 24.58
N ARG A 496 -4.17 19.59 23.96
CA ARG A 496 -3.97 19.95 22.55
C ARG A 496 -3.62 21.43 22.43
N ARG A 497 -2.92 21.75 21.34
CA ARG A 497 -2.50 23.10 20.96
C ARG A 497 -2.24 23.09 19.46
N ASP A 498 -2.26 24.24 18.80
CA ASP A 498 -1.88 24.35 17.39
C ASP A 498 -0.55 23.60 17.12
N LEU A 499 -0.60 22.62 16.22
CA LEU A 499 0.53 21.71 15.97
C LEU A 499 1.76 22.44 15.43
N ARG A 500 1.58 23.61 14.78
CA ARG A 500 2.69 24.44 14.30
C ARG A 500 3.44 25.07 15.48
N ASP A 501 2.70 25.57 16.47
CA ASP A 501 3.28 26.11 17.70
C ASP A 501 3.93 25.01 18.55
N VAL A 502 3.32 23.82 18.61
CA VAL A 502 3.87 22.65 19.31
C VAL A 502 5.18 22.21 18.67
N GLY A 503 5.19 21.99 17.36
CA GLY A 503 6.38 21.58 16.61
C GLY A 503 7.51 22.60 16.73
N LEU A 504 7.22 23.89 16.55
CA LEU A 504 8.21 24.95 16.73
C LEU A 504 8.73 25.02 18.18
N SER A 505 7.84 24.92 19.17
CA SER A 505 8.24 24.96 20.59
C SER A 505 9.10 23.75 20.97
N ALA A 506 8.83 22.58 20.38
CA ALA A 506 9.65 21.40 20.58
C ALA A 506 11.03 21.58 19.91
N PHE A 507 11.07 22.14 18.70
CA PHE A 507 12.29 22.43 17.97
C PHE A 507 13.21 23.43 18.68
N PHE A 508 12.66 24.41 19.39
CA PHE A 508 13.44 25.38 20.17
C PHE A 508 13.88 24.86 21.55
N GLN A 509 13.42 23.68 21.96
CA GLN A 509 13.73 23.12 23.27
C GLN A 509 14.80 22.04 23.17
N HIS A 510 15.90 22.22 23.89
CA HIS A 510 16.87 21.15 24.11
C HIS A 510 16.31 20.15 25.15
N PHE A 511 15.97 18.94 24.71
CA PHE A 511 15.44 17.85 25.56
C PHE A 511 16.51 16.86 26.03
N GLY A 512 17.80 17.12 25.75
CA GLY A 512 18.85 16.11 25.90
C GLY A 512 18.58 14.92 24.97
N ASP A 513 18.80 13.69 25.45
CA ASP A 513 18.65 12.47 24.63
C ASP A 513 17.22 11.88 24.62
N GLY A 514 16.26 12.52 25.29
CA GLY A 514 14.94 11.92 25.57
C GLY A 514 13.86 12.07 24.49
N VAL A 515 14.03 12.98 23.52
CA VAL A 515 12.98 13.35 22.54
C VAL A 515 13.60 13.52 21.14
N PRO A 516 14.00 12.43 20.46
CA PRO A 516 14.85 12.51 19.27
C PRO A 516 14.19 13.18 18.05
N TRP A 517 12.86 13.15 17.96
CA TRP A 517 12.13 13.79 16.85
C TRP A 517 12.13 15.33 16.92
N SER A 518 12.48 15.93 18.06
CA SER A 518 12.39 17.38 18.23
C SER A 518 13.48 18.15 17.49
N CYS A 519 14.53 17.49 17.01
CA CYS A 519 15.66 18.14 16.34
C CYS A 519 15.45 18.31 14.81
N ASP A 520 14.32 17.87 14.26
CA ASP A 520 13.99 18.05 12.85
C ASP A 520 12.51 18.44 12.70
N LEU A 521 12.25 19.45 11.87
CA LEU A 521 10.91 20.01 11.69
C LEU A 521 9.94 19.02 11.02
N ARG A 522 10.42 18.19 10.09
CA ARG A 522 9.60 17.18 9.43
C ARG A 522 9.30 16.02 10.38
N ASP A 523 10.26 15.64 11.21
CA ASP A 523 10.05 14.64 12.26
C ASP A 523 9.07 15.14 13.34
N CYS A 524 9.11 16.43 13.68
CA CYS A 524 8.10 17.08 14.51
C CYS A 524 6.69 16.97 13.89
N ALA A 525 6.57 17.20 12.58
CA ALA A 525 5.30 17.07 11.86
C ALA A 525 4.80 15.61 11.86
N SER A 526 5.66 14.66 11.50
CA SER A 526 5.35 13.22 11.49
C SER A 526 4.86 12.74 12.87
N ARG A 527 5.57 13.14 13.93
CA ARG A 527 5.18 12.83 15.31
C ARG A 527 3.81 13.43 15.66
N ALA A 528 3.58 14.69 15.31
CA ALA A 528 2.33 15.38 15.61
C ALA A 528 1.12 14.73 14.91
N LEU A 529 1.26 14.34 13.63
CA LEU A 529 0.20 13.67 12.88
C LEU A 529 -0.18 12.32 13.49
N GLU A 530 0.81 11.49 13.82
CA GLU A 530 0.58 10.18 14.44
C GLU A 530 -0.07 10.30 15.82
N ILE A 531 0.32 11.31 16.61
CA ILE A 531 -0.29 11.57 17.91
C ILE A 531 -1.72 12.12 17.79
N GLU A 532 -2.03 12.95 16.80
CA GLU A 532 -3.40 13.39 16.56
C GLU A 532 -4.28 12.22 16.07
N ARG A 533 -3.76 11.38 15.16
CA ARG A 533 -4.44 10.16 14.70
C ARG A 533 -4.77 9.22 15.85
N LEU A 534 -3.79 8.97 16.72
CA LEU A 534 -3.97 8.13 17.90
C LEU A 534 -4.91 8.77 18.93
N GLY A 535 -4.81 10.09 19.13
CA GLY A 535 -5.72 10.85 19.99
C GLY A 535 -7.18 10.72 19.53
N GLN A 536 -7.43 10.81 18.22
CA GLN A 536 -8.75 10.58 17.64
C GLN A 536 -9.25 9.16 17.91
N HIS A 537 -8.42 8.14 17.66
CA HIS A 537 -8.79 6.76 17.96
C HIS A 537 -9.21 6.59 19.43
N TRP A 538 -8.43 7.12 20.37
CA TRP A 538 -8.77 7.02 21.80
C TRP A 538 -10.07 7.73 22.16
N ARG A 539 -10.40 8.88 21.55
CA ARG A 539 -11.71 9.53 21.75
C ARG A 539 -12.87 8.60 21.36
N ASP A 540 -12.67 7.77 20.35
CA ASP A 540 -13.73 6.92 19.78
C ASP A 540 -13.93 5.59 20.52
N VAL A 541 -12.86 5.05 21.14
CA VAL A 541 -12.86 3.68 21.68
C VAL A 541 -12.48 3.54 23.15
N LEU A 542 -11.78 4.51 23.76
CA LEU A 542 -11.22 4.34 25.10
C LEU A 542 -12.35 4.28 26.15
N PRO A 543 -12.38 3.28 27.05
CA PRO A 543 -13.42 3.16 28.07
C PRO A 543 -13.23 4.12 29.25
N LEU A 544 -12.06 4.76 29.36
CA LEU A 544 -11.76 5.72 30.41
C LEU A 544 -12.42 7.07 30.14
N ARG A 545 -12.74 7.81 31.22
CA ARG A 545 -13.20 9.19 31.10
C ARG A 545 -12.05 10.07 30.60
N MET A 546 -12.29 10.80 29.52
CA MET A 546 -11.30 11.65 28.86
C MET A 546 -11.81 13.10 28.76
N LEU A 547 -10.98 14.07 29.16
CA LEU A 547 -11.23 15.51 29.01
C LEU A 547 -10.23 16.09 28.03
N GLU A 548 -10.70 16.70 26.95
CA GLU A 548 -9.85 17.47 26.05
C GLU A 548 -9.70 18.91 26.55
N VAL A 549 -8.46 19.39 26.66
CA VAL A 549 -8.12 20.77 27.03
C VAL A 549 -7.24 21.37 25.95
N THR A 550 -7.72 22.42 25.28
CA THR A 550 -6.92 23.15 24.29
C THR A 550 -6.23 24.35 24.94
N TYR A 551 -4.96 24.55 24.63
CA TYR A 551 -4.17 25.65 25.18
C TYR A 551 -4.80 27.01 24.87
N GLU A 552 -5.32 27.18 23.65
CA GLU A 552 -5.94 28.41 23.18
C GLU A 552 -7.25 28.73 23.95
N ALA A 553 -8.07 27.71 24.26
CA ALA A 553 -9.26 27.92 25.09
C ALA A 553 -8.88 28.31 26.52
N LEU A 554 -7.86 27.66 27.08
CA LEU A 554 -7.36 27.98 28.43
C LEU A 554 -6.80 29.41 28.51
N VAL A 555 -6.13 29.89 27.47
CA VAL A 555 -5.66 31.29 27.37
C VAL A 555 -6.83 32.26 27.22
N ALA A 556 -7.85 31.90 26.45
CA ALA A 556 -9.02 32.75 26.23
C ALA A 556 -9.95 32.87 27.45
N ASP A 557 -10.13 31.78 28.21
CA ASP A 557 -10.98 31.72 29.41
C ASP A 557 -10.35 30.80 30.47
N LEU A 558 -9.38 31.36 31.21
CA LEU A 558 -8.69 30.63 32.28
C LEU A 558 -9.65 30.11 33.35
N GLU A 559 -10.62 30.92 33.78
CA GLU A 559 -11.51 30.53 34.88
C GLU A 559 -12.50 29.46 34.46
N GLY A 560 -13.16 29.63 33.31
CA GLY A 560 -14.11 28.65 32.78
C GLY A 560 -13.46 27.29 32.55
N GLU A 561 -12.31 27.25 31.89
CA GLU A 561 -11.59 26.01 31.61
C GLU A 561 -10.99 25.37 32.87
N SER A 562 -10.51 26.16 33.84
CA SER A 562 -10.02 25.62 35.12
C SER A 562 -11.15 24.99 35.94
N ARG A 563 -12.33 25.63 35.98
CA ARG A 563 -13.51 25.06 36.66
C ARG A 563 -13.93 23.75 36.02
N ARG A 564 -14.00 23.70 34.69
CA ARG A 564 -14.30 22.49 33.92
C ARG A 564 -13.31 21.36 34.22
N LEU A 565 -12.02 21.68 34.35
CA LEU A 565 -10.97 20.73 34.72
C LEU A 565 -11.17 20.16 36.13
N ILE A 566 -11.42 21.01 37.14
CA ILE A 566 -11.62 20.55 38.53
C ILE A 566 -12.91 19.73 38.69
N ASP A 567 -14.00 20.15 38.02
CA ASP A 567 -15.25 19.42 38.00
C ASP A 567 -15.08 18.01 37.37
N PHE A 568 -14.30 17.90 36.29
CA PHE A 568 -13.98 16.61 35.67
C PHE A 568 -13.22 15.67 36.63
N LEU A 569 -12.35 16.21 37.47
CA LEU A 569 -11.66 15.47 38.54
C LEU A 569 -12.61 15.06 39.68
N ASN A 570 -13.85 15.56 39.69
CA ASN A 570 -14.88 15.34 40.70
C ASN A 570 -14.42 15.85 42.08
N LEU A 571 -13.99 17.12 42.09
CA LEU A 571 -13.55 17.86 43.27
C LEU A 571 -14.35 19.18 43.34
N GLU A 572 -14.46 19.76 44.54
CA GLU A 572 -15.03 21.10 44.68
C GLU A 572 -14.06 22.16 44.13
N TRP A 573 -14.58 23.30 43.68
CA TRP A 573 -13.75 24.38 43.16
C TRP A 573 -12.90 25.03 44.26
N ASP A 574 -11.61 25.22 43.99
CA ASP A 574 -10.69 26.00 44.84
C ASP A 574 -10.10 27.18 44.03
N PRO A 575 -10.21 28.43 44.51
CA PRO A 575 -9.63 29.61 43.84
C PRO A 575 -8.12 29.53 43.60
N ALA A 576 -7.37 28.74 44.38
CA ALA A 576 -5.92 28.56 44.21
C ALA A 576 -5.54 28.05 42.81
N CYS A 577 -6.47 27.40 42.10
CA CYS A 577 -6.28 27.00 40.70
C CYS A 577 -6.06 28.18 39.74
N LEU A 578 -6.56 29.38 40.04
CA LEU A 578 -6.30 30.59 39.24
C LEU A 578 -4.94 31.22 39.57
N ASP A 579 -4.49 31.04 40.82
CA ASP A 579 -3.18 31.50 41.31
C ASP A 579 -2.09 30.43 41.15
N PHE A 580 -2.22 29.56 40.15
CA PHE A 580 -1.34 28.41 39.91
C PHE A 580 0.16 28.77 39.81
N HIS A 581 0.47 30.00 39.43
CA HIS A 581 1.83 30.51 39.29
C HIS A 581 2.51 30.82 40.64
N GLN A 582 1.73 30.96 41.71
CA GLN A 582 2.21 31.27 43.07
C GLN A 582 2.52 30.01 43.89
N THR A 583 2.19 28.82 43.40
CA THR A 583 2.43 27.58 44.14
C THR A 583 3.92 27.32 44.37
N SER A 584 4.25 26.93 45.60
CA SER A 584 5.61 26.53 46.00
C SER A 584 5.96 25.09 45.61
N ARG A 585 5.05 24.37 44.95
CA ARG A 585 5.29 23.02 44.43
C ARG A 585 6.46 23.04 43.42
N VAL A 586 7.28 22.00 43.45
CA VAL A 586 8.34 21.76 42.46
C VAL A 586 7.73 21.42 41.10
N VAL A 587 8.19 22.07 40.02
CA VAL A 587 7.75 21.79 38.65
C VAL A 587 8.89 21.13 37.87
N MET A 588 8.77 19.82 37.65
CA MET A 588 9.74 19.03 36.88
C MET A 588 9.33 18.93 35.41
N SER A 589 9.53 20.01 34.66
CA SER A 589 9.26 20.03 33.22
C SER A 589 10.08 21.11 32.53
N SER A 590 10.43 20.91 31.25
CA SER A 590 11.01 21.97 30.40
C SER A 590 10.16 23.25 30.27
N SER A 591 8.92 23.23 30.76
CA SER A 591 8.01 24.38 30.83
C SER A 591 7.97 25.06 32.21
N TYR A 592 8.86 24.72 33.16
CA TYR A 592 8.77 25.17 34.56
C TYR A 592 8.69 26.70 34.72
N TRP A 593 9.39 27.45 33.88
CA TRP A 593 9.37 28.91 33.91
C TRP A 593 8.02 29.48 33.45
N GLN A 594 7.41 28.89 32.41
CA GLN A 594 6.14 29.34 31.84
C GLN A 594 4.98 29.20 32.84
N VAL A 595 4.95 28.11 33.62
CA VAL A 595 3.85 27.84 34.57
C VAL A 595 4.01 28.57 35.90
N ARG A 596 5.12 29.30 36.09
CA ARG A 596 5.38 30.17 37.26
C ARG A 596 5.14 31.65 36.95
N GLN A 597 4.45 31.94 35.85
CA GLN A 597 4.00 33.27 35.47
C GLN A 597 2.48 33.28 35.31
N PRO A 598 1.83 34.44 35.47
CA PRO A 598 0.46 34.62 35.03
C PRO A 598 0.31 34.20 33.56
N LEU A 599 -0.82 33.58 33.23
CA LEU A 599 -1.08 33.11 31.88
C LEU A 599 -1.03 34.27 30.88
N HIS A 600 -0.37 34.07 29.73
CA HIS A 600 -0.22 35.06 28.69
C HIS A 600 -0.42 34.46 27.28
N ASP A 601 -0.75 35.30 26.32
CA ASP A 601 -1.04 34.91 24.93
C ASP A 601 0.19 34.85 24.01
N ARG A 602 1.37 35.32 24.44
CA ARG A 602 2.61 35.42 23.63
C ARG A 602 3.05 34.14 22.91
N SER A 603 2.57 32.99 23.36
CA SER A 603 2.89 31.69 22.77
C SER A 603 1.86 31.23 21.73
N VAL A 604 0.69 31.87 21.65
CA VAL A 604 -0.35 31.56 20.65
C VAL A 604 0.02 32.22 19.32
N GLY A 605 0.17 31.41 18.27
CA GLY A 605 0.51 31.89 16.94
C GLY A 605 1.97 32.32 16.77
N LYS A 606 2.88 31.91 17.67
CA LYS A 606 4.30 32.26 17.61
C LYS A 606 4.95 31.77 16.30
N TRP A 607 4.47 30.66 15.76
CA TRP A 607 4.91 30.10 14.48
C TRP A 607 4.89 31.10 13.32
N ARG A 608 4.01 32.12 13.35
CA ARG A 608 3.91 33.14 12.28
C ARG A 608 5.18 33.96 12.10
N HIS A 609 5.95 34.19 13.17
CA HIS A 609 7.22 34.92 13.09
C HIS A 609 8.31 34.13 12.34
N TYR A 610 8.14 32.82 12.21
CA TYR A 610 9.11 31.90 11.63
C TYR A 610 8.66 31.29 10.31
N LEU A 611 7.49 31.68 9.79
CA LEU A 611 6.85 31.12 8.59
C LEU A 611 7.83 30.88 7.44
N GLY A 612 8.74 31.82 7.17
CA GLY A 612 9.77 31.71 6.14
C GLY A 612 10.70 30.50 6.24
N HIS A 613 10.74 29.81 7.38
CA HIS A 613 11.57 28.63 7.64
C HIS A 613 10.76 27.35 7.93
N LEU A 614 9.43 27.44 8.03
CA LEU A 614 8.59 26.36 8.56
C LEU A 614 7.98 25.44 7.50
N ALA A 615 8.32 25.56 6.22
CA ALA A 615 7.81 24.66 5.19
C ALA A 615 7.95 23.16 5.53
N PRO A 616 9.09 22.67 6.09
CA PRO A 616 9.22 21.26 6.48
C PRO A 616 8.29 20.82 7.61
N LEU A 617 7.79 21.75 8.43
CA LEU A 617 6.82 21.49 9.51
C LEU A 617 5.38 21.68 9.03
N VAL A 618 5.11 22.75 8.30
CA VAL A 618 3.76 23.20 7.96
C VAL A 618 3.15 22.38 6.83
N LEU A 619 3.91 22.11 5.77
CA LEU A 619 3.38 21.40 4.60
C LEU A 619 2.80 20.02 4.96
N PRO A 620 3.47 19.16 5.76
CA PRO A 620 2.89 17.87 6.15
C PRO A 620 1.63 17.98 7.04
N LEU A 621 1.48 19.10 7.76
CA LEU A 621 0.36 19.37 8.67
C LEU A 621 -0.88 19.95 7.99
N VAL A 622 -0.79 20.31 6.69
CA VAL A 622 -1.92 20.84 5.93
C VAL A 622 -3.11 19.88 5.98
N GLY A 623 -4.32 20.42 6.13
CA GLY A 623 -5.56 19.66 6.34
C GLY A 623 -5.78 19.16 7.77
N THR A 624 -4.76 19.15 8.64
CA THR A 624 -4.90 18.83 10.08
C THR A 624 -4.95 20.09 10.94
N VAL A 625 -4.31 21.18 10.49
CA VAL A 625 -4.31 22.49 11.16
C VAL A 625 -5.26 23.47 10.47
N PRO A 626 -5.71 24.55 11.13
CA PRO A 626 -6.50 25.60 10.49
C PRO A 626 -5.84 26.15 9.23
N GLU A 627 -6.65 26.37 8.19
CA GLU A 627 -6.20 26.88 6.89
C GLU A 627 -5.41 28.18 7.03
N MET A 628 -4.32 28.27 6.28
CA MET A 628 -3.51 29.48 6.21
C MET A 628 -4.12 30.48 5.25
N ASP A 629 -4.08 31.77 5.61
CA ASP A 629 -4.51 32.84 4.71
C ASP A 629 -3.49 33.08 3.57
N GLU A 630 -3.87 33.89 2.60
CA GLU A 630 -3.02 34.16 1.42
C GLU A 630 -1.68 34.83 1.80
N LYS A 631 -1.67 35.66 2.84
CA LYS A 631 -0.45 36.33 3.32
C LYS A 631 0.48 35.32 4.01
N GLU A 632 -0.08 34.40 4.78
CA GLU A 632 0.66 33.32 5.44
C GLU A 632 1.30 32.38 4.42
N TRP A 633 0.57 31.99 3.37
CA TRP A 633 1.12 31.18 2.27
C TRP A 633 2.29 31.87 1.55
N ARG A 634 2.18 33.16 1.23
CA ARG A 634 3.28 33.93 0.59
C ARG A 634 4.51 34.11 1.47
N LEU A 635 4.33 34.10 2.79
CA LEU A 635 5.44 34.18 3.76
C LEU A 635 6.11 32.82 3.99
N LEU A 636 5.44 31.72 3.66
CA LEU A 636 6.03 30.39 3.70
C LEU A 636 7.00 30.27 2.52
N THR A 637 8.31 30.25 2.80
CA THR A 637 9.30 29.99 1.74
C THR A 637 9.20 28.52 1.34
N VAL A 638 8.62 28.26 0.18
CA VAL A 638 8.37 26.91 -0.32
C VAL A 638 9.26 26.63 -1.52
N ASP A 639 10.11 25.62 -1.42
CA ASP A 639 10.71 24.99 -2.60
C ASP A 639 9.59 24.29 -3.38
N THR A 640 9.36 24.69 -4.64
CA THR A 640 8.29 24.15 -5.49
C THR A 640 8.35 22.62 -5.55
N ALA A 641 9.55 22.05 -5.66
CA ALA A 641 9.71 20.59 -5.71
C ALA A 641 9.36 19.93 -4.36
N ALA A 642 9.72 20.54 -3.23
CA ALA A 642 9.33 20.07 -1.91
C ALA A 642 7.81 20.09 -1.70
N ALA A 643 7.12 21.18 -2.08
CA ALA A 643 5.67 21.23 -1.93
C ALA A 643 4.94 20.26 -2.85
N ILE A 644 5.40 20.05 -4.08
CA ILE A 644 4.83 19.01 -4.96
C ILE A 644 5.00 17.63 -4.32
N ARG A 645 6.18 17.32 -3.74
CA ARG A 645 6.40 16.05 -3.02
C ARG A 645 5.44 15.91 -1.85
N GLU A 646 5.25 16.95 -1.03
CA GLU A 646 4.29 16.89 0.08
C GLU A 646 2.86 16.73 -0.40
N ALA A 647 2.43 17.47 -1.42
CA ALA A 647 1.08 17.35 -1.98
C ALA A 647 0.80 15.92 -2.48
N ARG A 648 1.77 15.29 -3.15
CA ARG A 648 1.67 13.87 -3.56
C ARG A 648 1.60 12.91 -2.37
N LEU A 649 2.38 13.14 -1.31
CA LEU A 649 2.27 12.36 -0.07
C LEU A 649 0.88 12.51 0.57
N HIS A 650 0.25 13.68 0.48
CA HIS A 650 -1.14 13.88 0.89
C HIS A 650 -2.12 13.10 0.01
N GLU A 651 -1.92 13.05 -1.31
CA GLU A 651 -2.71 12.20 -2.22
C GLU A 651 -2.58 10.71 -1.86
N GLU A 652 -1.37 10.22 -1.66
CA GLU A 652 -1.09 8.82 -1.26
C GLU A 652 -1.74 8.48 0.09
N ALA A 653 -1.71 9.43 1.03
CA ALA A 653 -2.38 9.33 2.32
C ALA A 653 -3.90 9.53 2.26
N ARG A 654 -4.50 9.64 1.06
CA ARG A 654 -5.94 9.86 0.83
C ARG A 654 -6.49 11.11 1.53
N ARG A 655 -5.71 12.20 1.51
CA ARG A 655 -6.09 13.54 2.02
C ARG A 655 -6.13 14.56 0.86
N PRO A 656 -7.06 14.43 -0.10
CA PRO A 656 -7.08 15.27 -1.29
C PRO A 656 -7.31 16.75 -0.97
N GLU A 657 -8.03 17.09 0.10
CA GLU A 657 -8.27 18.48 0.50
C GLU A 657 -6.96 19.18 0.91
N ALA A 658 -6.06 18.46 1.56
CA ALA A 658 -4.76 18.99 1.95
C ALA A 658 -3.85 19.19 0.72
N ALA A 659 -3.85 18.22 -0.20
CA ALA A 659 -3.14 18.34 -1.46
C ALA A 659 -3.68 19.52 -2.30
N GLU A 660 -4.99 19.73 -2.33
CA GLU A 660 -5.63 20.86 -3.01
C GLU A 660 -5.20 22.21 -2.46
N GLN A 661 -5.08 22.35 -1.13
CA GLN A 661 -4.58 23.58 -0.52
C GLN A 661 -3.14 23.90 -0.96
N ILE A 662 -2.26 22.90 -0.99
CA ILE A 662 -0.85 23.06 -1.40
C ILE A 662 -0.77 23.38 -2.90
N PHE A 663 -1.43 22.60 -3.75
CA PHE A 663 -1.45 22.83 -5.19
C PHE A 663 -2.09 24.17 -5.54
N GLY A 664 -3.16 24.57 -4.86
CA GLY A 664 -3.79 25.87 -5.02
C GLY A 664 -2.88 27.03 -4.66
N ALA A 665 -2.05 26.88 -3.60
CA ALA A 665 -1.04 27.88 -3.25
C ALA A 665 0.08 27.96 -4.30
N LEU A 666 0.60 26.81 -4.75
CA LEU A 666 1.62 26.75 -5.80
C LEU A 666 1.13 27.39 -7.11
N TYR A 667 -0.09 27.07 -7.54
CA TYR A 667 -0.67 27.61 -8.77
C TYR A 667 -0.86 29.14 -8.70
N ARG A 668 -1.27 29.68 -7.56
CA ARG A 668 -1.39 31.15 -7.39
C ARG A 668 -0.05 31.87 -7.49
N GLU A 669 1.01 31.27 -6.99
CA GLU A 669 2.34 31.89 -6.98
C GLU A 669 3.09 31.69 -8.30
N TYR A 670 2.89 30.54 -8.96
CA TYR A 670 3.55 30.16 -10.20
C TYR A 670 2.55 29.72 -11.28
N PRO A 671 1.62 30.60 -11.70
CA PRO A 671 0.54 30.23 -12.63
C PRO A 671 1.04 29.80 -14.01
N ASP A 672 2.23 30.26 -14.42
CA ASP A 672 2.81 29.99 -15.75
C ASP A 672 3.92 28.92 -15.69
N ASN A 673 4.17 28.30 -14.53
CA ASN A 673 5.21 27.28 -14.40
C ASN A 673 4.70 25.93 -14.91
N ALA A 674 5.36 25.38 -15.95
CA ALA A 674 4.93 24.14 -16.60
C ALA A 674 4.81 22.94 -15.65
N THR A 675 5.73 22.78 -14.70
CA THR A 675 5.68 21.69 -13.71
C THR A 675 4.50 21.87 -12.74
N VAL A 676 4.25 23.10 -12.26
CA VAL A 676 3.12 23.39 -11.38
C VAL A 676 1.79 23.17 -12.10
N LEU A 677 1.68 23.66 -13.34
CA LEU A 677 0.51 23.45 -14.20
C LEU A 677 0.22 21.96 -14.41
N TYR A 678 1.25 21.17 -14.74
CA TYR A 678 1.13 19.74 -14.93
C TYR A 678 0.66 19.01 -13.67
N GLU A 679 1.31 19.24 -12.52
CA GLU A 679 0.95 18.56 -11.27
C GLU A 679 -0.44 18.97 -10.76
N CYS A 680 -0.80 20.25 -10.85
CA CYS A 680 -2.13 20.73 -10.50
C CYS A 680 -3.20 20.17 -11.45
N GLY A 681 -2.89 20.10 -12.76
CA GLY A 681 -3.78 19.53 -13.77
C GLY A 681 -4.02 18.04 -13.55
N LEU A 682 -2.96 17.28 -13.26
CA LEU A 682 -3.04 15.87 -12.91
C LEU A 682 -3.87 15.65 -11.63
N PHE A 683 -3.65 16.46 -10.60
CA PHE A 683 -4.44 16.42 -9.38
C PHE A 683 -5.93 16.70 -9.64
N LYS A 684 -6.24 17.77 -10.39
CA LYS A 684 -7.62 18.16 -10.71
C LYS A 684 -8.33 17.15 -11.62
N ALA A 685 -7.62 16.54 -12.56
CA ALA A 685 -8.17 15.48 -13.40
C ALA A 685 -8.52 14.22 -12.59
N ARG A 686 -7.80 13.93 -11.50
CA ARG A 686 -8.04 12.76 -10.62
C ARG A 686 -9.08 13.00 -9.54
N TYR A 687 -9.01 14.12 -8.83
CA TYR A 687 -9.79 14.37 -7.61
C TYR A 687 -10.73 15.58 -7.68
N GLY A 688 -10.57 16.42 -8.70
CA GLY A 688 -11.31 17.68 -8.84
C GLY A 688 -12.26 17.69 -10.03
N ASN A 689 -12.36 18.85 -10.66
CA ASN A 689 -13.15 19.07 -11.87
C ASN A 689 -12.32 18.65 -13.10
N LEU A 690 -12.75 17.57 -13.78
CA LEU A 690 -12.07 17.04 -14.97
C LEU A 690 -11.83 18.13 -16.04
N ALA A 691 -12.77 19.06 -16.21
CA ALA A 691 -12.61 20.16 -17.16
C ALA A 691 -11.50 21.15 -16.77
N GLU A 692 -11.34 21.44 -15.46
CA GLU A 692 -10.22 22.24 -14.96
C GLU A 692 -8.90 21.49 -15.09
N GLY A 693 -8.90 20.17 -14.83
CA GLY A 693 -7.73 19.31 -15.02
C GLY A 693 -7.24 19.33 -16.46
N ILE A 694 -8.16 19.18 -17.43
CA ILE A 694 -7.85 19.29 -18.86
C ILE A 694 -7.28 20.67 -19.19
N ALA A 695 -7.92 21.76 -18.74
CA ALA A 695 -7.45 23.11 -19.01
C ALA A 695 -6.02 23.36 -18.48
N LEU A 696 -5.72 22.89 -17.27
CA LEU A 696 -4.38 23.01 -16.67
C LEU A 696 -3.34 22.13 -17.37
N LEU A 697 -3.69 20.89 -17.75
CA LEU A 697 -2.81 20.01 -18.51
C LEU A 697 -2.54 20.57 -19.91
N THR A 698 -3.54 21.15 -20.58
CA THR A 698 -3.35 21.88 -21.85
C THR A 698 -2.38 23.05 -21.65
N ALA A 699 -2.60 23.90 -20.65
CA ALA A 699 -1.69 25.00 -20.34
C ALA A 699 -0.27 24.50 -20.02
N ALA A 700 -0.12 23.34 -19.35
CA ALA A 700 1.18 22.73 -19.10
C ALA A 700 1.90 22.34 -20.39
N THR A 701 1.18 21.73 -21.35
CA THR A 701 1.73 21.37 -22.67
C THR A 701 2.04 22.59 -23.54
N GLU A 702 1.35 23.71 -23.35
CA GLU A 702 1.65 24.97 -24.04
C GLU A 702 2.89 25.65 -23.43
N ALA A 703 3.04 25.59 -22.10
CA ALA A 703 4.18 26.16 -21.38
C ALA A 703 5.47 25.36 -21.60
N ASP A 704 5.39 24.03 -21.69
CA ASP A 704 6.49 23.15 -22.10
C ASP A 704 6.03 22.11 -23.13
N PRO A 705 6.09 22.44 -24.43
CA PRO A 705 5.69 21.54 -25.50
C PRO A 705 6.50 20.24 -25.58
N ALA A 706 7.70 20.19 -24.97
CA ALA A 706 8.56 19.00 -24.97
C ALA A 706 8.28 18.07 -23.78
N HIS A 707 7.28 18.36 -22.94
CA HIS A 707 6.95 17.54 -21.78
C HIS A 707 6.03 16.36 -22.15
N ALA A 708 6.61 15.23 -22.58
CA ALA A 708 5.86 14.06 -23.02
C ALA A 708 4.80 13.54 -22.01
N PRO A 709 5.10 13.37 -20.69
CA PRO A 709 4.09 12.98 -19.70
C PRO A 709 2.85 13.87 -19.66
N ALA A 710 3.00 15.20 -19.79
CA ALA A 710 1.87 16.12 -19.78
C ALA A 710 0.92 15.90 -20.96
N HIS A 711 1.45 15.65 -22.16
CA HIS A 711 0.64 15.31 -23.34
C HIS A 711 -0.11 13.99 -23.17
N ILE A 712 0.50 13.00 -22.53
CA ILE A 712 -0.09 11.67 -22.33
C ILE A 712 -1.19 11.71 -21.26
N ASP A 713 -0.96 12.42 -20.15
CA ASP A 713 -1.98 12.59 -19.13
C ASP A 713 -3.12 13.51 -19.58
N LEU A 714 -2.83 14.48 -20.45
CA LEU A 714 -3.87 15.24 -21.16
C LEU A 714 -4.71 14.31 -22.04
N ALA A 715 -4.09 13.42 -22.84
CA ALA A 715 -4.81 12.45 -23.66
C ALA A 715 -5.71 11.54 -22.81
N ARG A 716 -5.20 11.05 -21.68
CA ARG A 716 -5.97 10.26 -20.71
C ARG A 716 -7.19 11.03 -20.19
N ALA A 717 -7.01 12.30 -19.79
CA ALA A 717 -8.08 13.14 -19.29
C ALA A 717 -9.14 13.45 -20.37
N LEU A 718 -8.71 13.71 -21.61
CA LEU A 718 -9.61 13.92 -22.76
C LEU A 718 -10.43 12.67 -23.11
N LEU A 719 -9.85 11.47 -22.98
CA LEU A 719 -10.59 10.22 -23.14
C LEU A 719 -11.70 10.06 -22.10
N LEU A 720 -11.42 10.43 -20.85
CA LEU A 720 -12.43 10.41 -19.78
C LEU A 720 -13.56 11.43 -20.02
N ASP A 721 -13.26 12.57 -20.66
CA ASP A 721 -14.24 13.59 -21.08
C ASP A 721 -15.00 13.21 -22.37
N GLY A 722 -14.62 12.09 -23.02
CA GLY A 722 -15.25 11.61 -24.26
C GLY A 722 -14.73 12.27 -25.54
N LYS A 723 -13.66 13.06 -25.47
CA LYS A 723 -13.04 13.76 -26.61
C LYS A 723 -11.92 12.93 -27.24
N ALA A 724 -12.30 11.80 -27.84
CA ALA A 724 -11.33 10.82 -28.35
C ALA A 724 -10.44 11.39 -29.48
N ASP A 725 -10.96 12.26 -30.36
CA ASP A 725 -10.18 12.90 -31.43
C ASP A 725 -9.04 13.79 -30.88
N GLU A 726 -9.34 14.62 -29.88
CA GLU A 726 -8.34 15.47 -29.21
C GLU A 726 -7.33 14.62 -28.43
N ALA A 727 -7.78 13.51 -27.83
CA ALA A 727 -6.91 12.57 -27.15
C ALA A 727 -5.91 11.87 -28.09
N VAL A 728 -6.31 11.50 -29.30
CA VAL A 728 -5.39 10.97 -30.32
C VAL A 728 -4.29 11.99 -30.59
N ALA A 729 -4.64 13.25 -30.84
CA ALA A 729 -3.66 14.30 -31.13
C ALA A 729 -2.65 14.48 -29.99
N ALA A 730 -3.14 14.56 -28.74
CA ALA A 730 -2.28 14.70 -27.55
C ALA A 730 -1.38 13.46 -27.35
N ALA A 731 -1.94 12.24 -27.45
CA ALA A 731 -1.17 11.01 -27.30
C ALA A 731 -0.11 10.86 -28.41
N THR A 732 -0.44 11.20 -29.66
CA THR A 732 0.52 11.20 -30.78
C THR A 732 1.68 12.15 -30.48
N GLN A 733 1.41 13.40 -30.09
CA GLN A 733 2.48 14.34 -29.72
C GLN A 733 3.35 13.79 -28.59
N GLY A 734 2.76 13.23 -27.54
CA GLY A 734 3.49 12.59 -26.44
C GLY A 734 4.42 11.46 -26.93
N THR A 735 3.94 10.60 -27.83
CA THR A 735 4.74 9.50 -28.41
C THR A 735 5.80 9.95 -29.43
N GLU A 736 5.60 11.10 -30.10
CA GLU A 736 6.61 11.69 -30.98
C GLU A 736 7.77 12.30 -30.18
N ILE A 737 7.46 12.91 -29.04
CA ILE A 737 8.45 13.50 -28.13
C ILE A 737 9.25 12.39 -27.41
N ASP A 738 8.57 11.40 -26.84
CA ASP A 738 9.21 10.22 -26.22
C ASP A 738 8.60 8.90 -26.74
N PRO A 739 9.19 8.30 -27.78
CA PRO A 739 8.72 7.04 -28.35
C PRO A 739 8.91 5.82 -27.46
N ASN A 740 9.62 5.94 -26.33
CA ASN A 740 9.86 4.83 -25.41
C ASN A 740 8.91 4.84 -24.21
N LEU A 741 8.05 5.85 -24.09
CA LEU A 741 7.09 5.96 -23.01
C LEU A 741 5.86 5.08 -23.27
N VAL A 742 5.80 3.95 -22.57
CA VAL A 742 4.75 2.92 -22.70
C VAL A 742 3.35 3.51 -22.62
N GLU A 743 3.13 4.39 -21.64
CA GLU A 743 1.82 4.99 -21.38
C GLU A 743 1.31 5.82 -22.56
N GLY A 744 2.19 6.44 -23.34
CA GLY A 744 1.79 7.23 -24.52
C GLY A 744 1.19 6.35 -25.61
N TRP A 745 1.83 5.21 -25.90
CA TRP A 745 1.31 4.23 -26.86
C TRP A 745 0.04 3.54 -26.37
N LEU A 746 -0.07 3.31 -25.06
CA LEU A 746 -1.28 2.77 -24.44
C LEU A 746 -2.46 3.75 -24.60
N GLN A 747 -2.28 5.03 -24.27
CA GLN A 747 -3.34 6.02 -24.41
C GLN A 747 -3.70 6.29 -25.87
N LEU A 748 -2.72 6.29 -26.79
CA LEU A 748 -2.98 6.38 -28.23
C LEU A 748 -3.83 5.20 -28.71
N GLY A 749 -3.48 3.96 -28.32
CA GLY A 749 -4.28 2.78 -28.67
C GLY A 749 -5.70 2.81 -28.11
N ASN A 750 -5.86 3.30 -26.87
CA ASN A 750 -7.18 3.48 -26.25
C ASN A 750 -8.02 4.52 -27.01
N ALA A 751 -7.41 5.63 -27.40
CA ALA A 751 -8.08 6.69 -28.15
C ALA A 751 -8.51 6.24 -29.55
N GLU A 752 -7.60 5.59 -30.29
CA GLU A 752 -7.88 5.04 -31.62
C GLU A 752 -8.94 3.92 -31.57
N SER A 753 -8.94 3.09 -30.52
CA SER A 753 -9.99 2.08 -30.32
C SER A 753 -11.35 2.72 -30.09
N LYS A 754 -11.40 3.83 -29.34
CA LYS A 754 -12.63 4.56 -29.07
C LYS A 754 -13.24 5.20 -30.33
N LEU A 755 -12.41 5.53 -31.30
CA LEU A 755 -12.80 6.02 -32.64
C LEU A 755 -13.03 4.90 -33.66
N GLU A 756 -12.97 3.63 -33.24
CA GLU A 756 -13.09 2.45 -34.12
C GLU A 756 -12.01 2.39 -35.24
N HIS A 757 -10.89 3.09 -35.05
CA HIS A 757 -9.73 3.02 -35.95
C HIS A 757 -8.88 1.78 -35.65
N HIS A 758 -9.46 0.59 -35.83
CA HIS A 758 -8.89 -0.68 -35.36
C HIS A 758 -7.45 -0.93 -35.86
N ALA A 759 -7.11 -0.54 -37.09
CA ALA A 759 -5.76 -0.71 -37.61
C ALA A 759 -4.72 0.17 -36.88
N SER A 760 -5.04 1.43 -36.60
CA SER A 760 -4.18 2.35 -35.84
C SER A 760 -4.06 1.91 -34.38
N ALA A 761 -5.17 1.48 -33.77
CA ALA A 761 -5.18 0.93 -32.42
C ALA A 761 -4.26 -0.30 -32.28
N VAL A 762 -4.31 -1.23 -33.24
CA VAL A 762 -3.42 -2.40 -33.29
C VAL A 762 -1.96 -1.98 -33.35
N LEU A 763 -1.59 -0.96 -34.14
CA LEU A 763 -0.20 -0.47 -34.22
C LEU A 763 0.27 0.14 -32.90
N ALA A 764 -0.57 0.98 -32.27
CA ALA A 764 -0.24 1.62 -31.01
C ALA A 764 -0.10 0.60 -29.87
N PHE A 765 -1.05 -0.33 -29.73
CA PHE A 765 -0.95 -1.38 -28.71
C PHE A 765 0.17 -2.39 -28.97
N ARG A 766 0.49 -2.69 -30.24
CA ARG A 766 1.68 -3.50 -30.59
C ARG A 766 2.93 -2.83 -30.04
N ARG A 767 3.08 -1.53 -30.28
CA ARG A 767 4.24 -0.76 -29.78
C ARG A 767 4.28 -0.69 -28.26
N ALA A 768 3.14 -0.47 -27.60
CA ALA A 768 3.04 -0.51 -26.14
C ALA A 768 3.44 -1.89 -25.59
N SER A 769 3.02 -2.98 -26.25
CA SER A 769 3.35 -4.36 -25.86
C SER A 769 4.81 -4.73 -26.11
N GLU A 770 5.47 -4.14 -27.09
CA GLU A 770 6.92 -4.31 -27.32
C GLU A 770 7.75 -3.64 -26.23
N LEU A 771 7.31 -2.47 -25.75
CA LEU A 771 8.00 -1.69 -24.72
C LEU A 771 7.78 -2.25 -23.31
N ALA A 772 6.62 -2.87 -23.05
CA ALA A 772 6.27 -3.49 -21.77
C ALA A 772 5.72 -4.93 -21.98
N PRO A 773 6.56 -5.88 -22.43
CA PRO A 773 6.13 -7.25 -22.75
C PRO A 773 5.58 -8.02 -21.54
N GLU A 774 5.98 -7.64 -20.33
CA GLU A 774 5.49 -8.19 -19.06
C GLU A 774 4.08 -7.73 -18.67
N SER A 775 3.57 -6.64 -19.26
CA SER A 775 2.26 -6.09 -18.90
C SER A 775 1.12 -6.89 -19.53
N ASN A 776 0.44 -7.70 -18.71
CA ASN A 776 -0.70 -8.48 -19.18
C ASN A 776 -1.89 -7.60 -19.60
N THR A 777 -2.09 -6.46 -18.94
CA THR A 777 -3.15 -5.50 -19.30
C THR A 777 -2.97 -4.97 -20.73
N ILE A 778 -1.74 -4.58 -21.10
CA ILE A 778 -1.44 -4.09 -22.46
C ILE A 778 -1.63 -5.22 -23.48
N ARG A 779 -1.21 -6.44 -23.15
CA ARG A 779 -1.40 -7.62 -24.00
C ARG A 779 -2.89 -7.91 -24.26
N MET A 780 -3.73 -7.78 -23.24
CA MET A 780 -5.18 -7.96 -23.38
C MET A 780 -5.82 -6.88 -24.25
N ARG A 781 -5.42 -5.60 -24.08
CA ARG A 781 -5.85 -4.50 -24.96
C ARG A 781 -5.44 -4.72 -26.41
N PHE A 782 -4.20 -5.18 -26.63
CA PHE A 782 -3.70 -5.56 -27.95
C PHE A 782 -4.50 -6.72 -28.57
N ALA A 783 -4.75 -7.79 -27.79
CA ALA A 783 -5.53 -8.94 -28.24
C ALA A 783 -6.97 -8.59 -28.60
N ARG A 784 -7.59 -7.66 -27.85
CA ARG A 784 -8.91 -7.09 -28.15
C ARG A 784 -8.88 -6.30 -29.46
N ALA A 785 -7.93 -5.39 -29.64
CA ALA A 785 -7.83 -4.60 -30.87
C ALA A 785 -7.59 -5.47 -32.11
N LEU A 786 -6.80 -6.55 -31.98
CA LEU A 786 -6.64 -7.55 -33.04
C LEU A 786 -7.95 -8.28 -33.37
N PHE A 787 -8.75 -8.61 -32.34
CA PHE A 787 -10.06 -9.25 -32.52
C PHE A 787 -11.00 -8.34 -33.32
N GLU A 788 -11.07 -7.06 -32.93
CA GLU A 788 -11.91 -6.05 -33.59
C GLU A 788 -11.44 -5.74 -35.01
N ALA A 789 -10.12 -5.73 -35.24
CA ALA A 789 -9.51 -5.64 -36.57
C ALA A 789 -9.70 -6.92 -37.42
N LYS A 790 -10.40 -7.94 -36.91
CA LYS A 790 -10.65 -9.25 -37.56
C LYS A 790 -9.38 -10.05 -37.86
N ALA A 791 -8.27 -9.74 -37.20
CA ALA A 791 -7.04 -10.52 -37.23
C ALA A 791 -7.15 -11.69 -36.22
N PHE A 792 -8.09 -12.59 -36.47
CA PHE A 792 -8.53 -13.60 -35.48
C PHE A 792 -7.41 -14.57 -35.06
N ASP A 793 -6.50 -14.93 -35.96
CA ASP A 793 -5.38 -15.83 -35.63
C ASP A 793 -4.38 -15.16 -34.67
N GLU A 794 -3.93 -13.93 -34.98
CA GLU A 794 -3.06 -13.14 -34.08
C GLU A 794 -3.77 -12.82 -32.76
N SER A 795 -5.07 -12.54 -32.80
CA SER A 795 -5.89 -12.29 -31.61
C SER A 795 -5.98 -13.53 -30.72
N LEU A 796 -6.21 -14.71 -31.30
CA LEU A 796 -6.28 -15.98 -30.57
C LEU A 796 -4.97 -16.27 -29.84
N ASP A 797 -3.83 -16.09 -30.51
CA ASP A 797 -2.51 -16.27 -29.92
C ASP A 797 -2.24 -15.25 -28.80
N ALA A 798 -2.59 -13.98 -29.01
CA ALA A 798 -2.41 -12.94 -28.00
C ALA A 798 -3.29 -13.17 -26.76
N TRP A 799 -4.56 -13.57 -26.95
CA TRP A 799 -5.45 -13.92 -25.84
C TRP A 799 -5.01 -15.18 -25.10
N LYS A 800 -4.51 -16.19 -25.82
CA LYS A 800 -3.92 -17.38 -25.20
C LYS A 800 -2.76 -17.01 -24.30
N GLN A 801 -1.82 -16.20 -24.79
CA GLN A 801 -0.67 -15.75 -24.02
C GLN A 801 -1.09 -14.90 -22.81
N ALA A 802 -2.15 -14.10 -22.92
CA ALA A 802 -2.68 -13.34 -21.79
C ALA A 802 -3.29 -14.24 -20.71
N ALA A 803 -4.04 -15.26 -21.12
CA ALA A 803 -4.65 -16.24 -20.22
C ALA A 803 -3.62 -17.22 -19.60
N GLU A 804 -2.50 -17.49 -20.27
CA GLU A 804 -1.39 -18.29 -19.72
C GLU A 804 -0.55 -17.51 -18.72
N ALA A 805 -0.37 -16.20 -18.94
CA ALA A 805 0.38 -15.33 -18.03
C ALA A 805 -0.34 -15.13 -16.69
N GLU A 806 -1.66 -14.97 -16.72
CA GLU A 806 -2.51 -14.87 -15.53
C GLU A 806 -3.67 -15.88 -15.62
N PRO A 807 -3.46 -17.14 -15.19
CA PRO A 807 -4.45 -18.22 -15.31
C PRO A 807 -5.76 -18.00 -14.56
N GLU A 808 -5.77 -17.05 -13.63
CA GLU A 808 -6.90 -16.62 -12.80
C GLU A 808 -7.39 -15.20 -13.17
N ASN A 809 -7.01 -14.66 -14.34
CA ASN A 809 -7.59 -13.41 -14.83
C ASN A 809 -8.85 -13.71 -15.67
N ALA A 810 -10.02 -13.34 -15.14
CA ALA A 810 -11.30 -13.66 -15.77
C ALA A 810 -11.49 -12.98 -17.14
N GLU A 811 -11.00 -11.76 -17.32
CA GLU A 811 -11.10 -11.04 -18.60
C GLU A 811 -10.20 -11.68 -19.67
N ALA A 812 -8.98 -12.09 -19.30
CA ALA A 812 -8.09 -12.83 -20.21
C ALA A 812 -8.69 -14.18 -20.64
N LEU A 813 -9.28 -14.94 -19.70
CA LEU A 813 -9.95 -16.20 -19.99
C LEU A 813 -11.16 -16.01 -20.90
N VAL A 814 -11.98 -14.98 -20.67
CA VAL A 814 -13.13 -14.69 -21.55
C VAL A 814 -12.69 -14.26 -22.94
N GLY A 815 -11.69 -13.39 -23.07
CA GLY A 815 -11.12 -13.02 -24.36
C GLY A 815 -10.61 -14.24 -25.14
N TYR A 816 -9.91 -15.15 -24.44
CA TYR A 816 -9.43 -16.40 -25.04
C TYR A 816 -10.56 -17.35 -25.46
N GLY A 817 -11.55 -17.56 -24.59
CA GLY A 817 -12.72 -18.37 -24.91
C GLY A 817 -13.52 -17.82 -26.10
N THR A 818 -13.62 -16.49 -26.20
CA THR A 818 -14.30 -15.80 -27.32
C THR A 818 -13.54 -16.00 -28.62
N ALA A 819 -12.20 -15.84 -28.61
CA ALA A 819 -11.36 -16.09 -29.77
C ALA A 819 -11.41 -17.56 -30.22
N LEU A 820 -11.42 -18.51 -29.28
CA LEU A 820 -11.57 -19.95 -29.56
C LEU A 820 -12.93 -20.28 -30.18
N ALA A 821 -14.02 -19.71 -29.66
CA ALA A 821 -15.36 -19.90 -30.19
C ALA A 821 -15.48 -19.34 -31.61
N GLN A 822 -14.84 -18.20 -31.87
CA GLN A 822 -14.77 -17.62 -33.21
C GLN A 822 -13.95 -18.49 -34.17
N ALA A 823 -12.86 -19.09 -33.71
CA ALA A 823 -12.08 -20.08 -34.44
C ALA A 823 -12.74 -21.47 -34.54
N SER A 824 -13.97 -21.64 -34.04
CA SER A 824 -14.72 -22.91 -34.01
C SER A 824 -14.02 -24.05 -33.23
N VAL A 825 -13.14 -23.71 -32.28
CA VAL A 825 -12.46 -24.66 -31.37
C VAL A 825 -13.28 -24.82 -30.10
N PHE A 826 -14.43 -25.47 -30.27
CA PHE A 826 -15.53 -25.47 -29.31
C PHE A 826 -15.26 -26.20 -27.99
N ASP A 827 -14.52 -27.31 -28.03
CA ASP A 827 -14.21 -28.10 -26.83
C ASP A 827 -13.27 -27.33 -25.87
N GLU A 828 -12.28 -26.63 -26.42
CA GLU A 828 -11.38 -25.77 -25.63
C GLU A 828 -12.08 -24.49 -25.17
N ALA A 829 -12.90 -23.87 -26.04
CA ALA A 829 -13.70 -22.70 -25.67
C ALA A 829 -14.59 -22.99 -24.45
N LEU A 830 -15.20 -24.17 -24.39
CA LEU A 830 -16.04 -24.62 -23.28
C LEU A 830 -15.22 -24.81 -21.98
N ALA A 831 -14.03 -25.41 -22.07
CA ALA A 831 -13.17 -25.62 -20.91
C ALA A 831 -12.68 -24.28 -20.32
N ILE A 832 -12.32 -23.32 -21.17
CA ILE A 832 -11.92 -21.97 -20.76
C ILE A 832 -13.09 -21.19 -20.17
N ALA A 833 -14.28 -21.32 -20.77
CA ALA A 833 -15.51 -20.71 -20.27
C ALA A 833 -15.84 -21.12 -18.83
N HIS A 834 -15.77 -22.42 -18.51
CA HIS A 834 -15.99 -22.92 -17.15
C HIS A 834 -14.96 -22.39 -16.14
N ARG A 835 -13.70 -22.25 -16.56
CA ARG A 835 -12.64 -21.67 -15.72
C ARG A 835 -12.90 -20.21 -15.41
N ALA A 836 -13.33 -19.42 -16.40
CA ALA A 836 -13.62 -18.00 -16.20
C ALA A 836 -14.69 -17.75 -15.12
N ILE A 837 -15.76 -18.57 -15.08
CA ILE A 837 -16.80 -18.49 -14.04
C ILE A 837 -16.25 -18.86 -12.66
N ALA A 838 -15.45 -19.92 -12.58
CA ALA A 838 -14.92 -20.40 -11.30
C ALA A 838 -14.02 -19.36 -10.62
N VAL A 839 -13.34 -18.52 -11.42
CA VAL A 839 -12.45 -17.46 -10.95
C VAL A 839 -13.22 -16.24 -10.45
N ASN A 840 -14.26 -15.79 -11.14
CA ASN A 840 -15.03 -14.60 -10.74
C ASN A 840 -16.53 -14.77 -11.02
N PRO A 841 -17.26 -15.39 -10.07
CA PRO A 841 -18.67 -15.71 -10.25
C PRO A 841 -19.63 -14.52 -10.08
N GLU A 842 -19.15 -13.35 -9.68
CA GLU A 842 -19.99 -12.18 -9.33
C GLU A 842 -20.01 -11.08 -10.41
N THR A 843 -19.34 -11.28 -11.55
CA THR A 843 -19.23 -10.22 -12.58
C THR A 843 -20.22 -10.43 -13.74
N PRO A 844 -21.25 -9.58 -13.92
CA PRO A 844 -22.32 -9.77 -14.91
C PRO A 844 -21.85 -9.87 -16.37
N VAL A 845 -20.85 -9.07 -16.77
CA VAL A 845 -20.34 -9.06 -18.16
C VAL A 845 -19.76 -10.41 -18.58
N LEU A 846 -19.23 -11.18 -17.62
CA LEU A 846 -18.70 -12.52 -17.89
C LEU A 846 -19.85 -13.47 -18.27
N PHE A 847 -21.00 -13.39 -17.59
CA PHE A 847 -22.16 -14.23 -17.90
C PHE A 847 -22.70 -14.00 -19.31
N PHE A 848 -22.70 -12.75 -19.79
CA PHE A 848 -23.11 -12.44 -21.17
C PHE A 848 -22.20 -13.11 -22.18
N GLN A 849 -20.88 -12.90 -22.05
CA GLN A 849 -19.89 -13.44 -22.98
C GLN A 849 -19.92 -14.98 -23.00
N LEU A 850 -20.11 -15.60 -21.84
CA LEU A 850 -20.21 -17.05 -21.71
C LEU A 850 -21.52 -17.61 -22.27
N ALA A 851 -22.65 -16.96 -21.97
CA ALA A 851 -23.94 -17.31 -22.54
C ALA A 851 -23.89 -17.22 -24.08
N TRP A 852 -23.18 -16.24 -24.63
CA TRP A 852 -22.95 -16.10 -26.06
C TRP A 852 -22.09 -17.24 -26.63
N ILE A 853 -21.04 -17.67 -25.93
CA ILE A 853 -20.26 -18.86 -26.31
C ILE A 853 -21.15 -20.12 -26.34
N PHE A 854 -21.99 -20.35 -25.32
CA PHE A 854 -22.93 -21.48 -25.32
C PHE A 854 -24.00 -21.40 -26.41
N PHE A 855 -24.39 -20.19 -26.79
CA PHE A 855 -25.23 -19.96 -27.97
C PHE A 855 -24.51 -20.42 -29.25
N ARG A 856 -23.25 -20.03 -29.46
CA ARG A 856 -22.43 -20.48 -30.60
C ARG A 856 -22.22 -21.99 -30.60
N LEU A 857 -22.19 -22.63 -29.42
CA LEU A 857 -22.15 -24.09 -29.22
C LEU A 857 -23.49 -24.81 -29.47
N GLN A 858 -24.56 -24.09 -29.84
CA GLN A 858 -25.90 -24.64 -30.06
C GLN A 858 -26.50 -25.29 -28.79
N MET A 859 -26.18 -24.76 -27.61
CA MET A 859 -26.65 -25.24 -26.30
C MET A 859 -27.55 -24.20 -25.60
N PRO A 860 -28.77 -23.94 -26.11
CA PRO A 860 -29.59 -22.81 -25.67
C PRO A 860 -30.05 -22.91 -24.22
N ALA A 861 -30.29 -24.12 -23.68
CA ALA A 861 -30.68 -24.28 -22.27
C ALA A 861 -29.63 -23.74 -21.29
N ARG A 862 -28.34 -24.00 -21.57
CA ARG A 862 -27.22 -23.46 -20.77
C ARG A 862 -27.00 -21.98 -21.00
N SER A 863 -27.17 -21.51 -22.24
CA SER A 863 -27.12 -20.09 -22.57
C SER A 863 -28.21 -19.30 -21.81
N ILE A 864 -29.45 -19.81 -21.74
CA ILE A 864 -30.55 -19.23 -20.95
C ILE A 864 -30.21 -19.21 -19.46
N GLU A 865 -29.76 -20.34 -18.90
CA GLU A 865 -29.41 -20.43 -17.47
C GLU A 865 -28.34 -19.40 -17.09
N LEU A 866 -27.29 -19.26 -17.90
CA LEU A 866 -26.22 -18.28 -17.68
C LEU A 866 -26.73 -16.85 -17.85
N ALA A 867 -27.58 -16.59 -18.84
CA ALA A 867 -28.18 -15.28 -19.02
C ALA A 867 -29.05 -14.89 -17.81
N GLU A 868 -29.84 -15.82 -17.28
CA GLU A 868 -30.65 -15.63 -16.07
C GLU A 868 -29.79 -15.42 -14.81
N GLN A 869 -28.67 -16.12 -14.69
CA GLN A 869 -27.71 -15.90 -13.60
C GLN A 869 -27.09 -14.50 -13.68
N GLY A 870 -26.66 -14.07 -14.87
CA GLY A 870 -26.17 -12.72 -15.11
C GLY A 870 -27.21 -11.65 -14.78
N LEU A 871 -28.48 -11.87 -15.16
CA LEU A 871 -29.58 -10.94 -14.88
C LEU A 871 -29.98 -10.86 -13.40
N LYS A 872 -29.60 -11.84 -12.56
CA LYS A 872 -29.73 -11.71 -11.11
C LYS A 872 -28.73 -10.72 -10.53
N LEU A 873 -27.57 -10.59 -11.16
CA LEU A 873 -26.50 -9.69 -10.76
C LEU A 873 -26.68 -8.29 -11.36
N ASP A 874 -27.08 -8.23 -12.63
CA ASP A 874 -27.44 -6.99 -13.33
C ASP A 874 -28.78 -7.14 -14.06
N PRO A 875 -29.91 -6.84 -13.39
CA PRO A 875 -31.23 -6.86 -14.01
C PRO A 875 -31.39 -5.83 -15.14
N GLY A 876 -30.50 -4.82 -15.22
CA GLY A 876 -30.53 -3.74 -16.21
C GLY A 876 -29.78 -4.06 -17.50
N SER A 877 -29.19 -5.25 -17.64
CA SER A 877 -28.39 -5.59 -18.82
C SER A 877 -29.26 -5.88 -20.05
N VAL A 878 -29.28 -4.94 -21.00
CA VAL A 878 -29.95 -5.07 -22.30
C VAL A 878 -29.42 -6.26 -23.08
N ASP A 879 -28.10 -6.45 -23.12
CA ASP A 879 -27.43 -7.52 -23.84
C ASP A 879 -27.84 -8.91 -23.34
N LEU A 880 -27.91 -9.09 -22.02
CA LEU A 880 -28.36 -10.35 -21.42
C LEU A 880 -29.85 -10.61 -21.66
N LEU A 881 -30.70 -9.57 -21.64
CA LEU A 881 -32.14 -9.69 -21.93
C LEU A 881 -32.40 -10.06 -23.39
N VAL A 882 -31.66 -9.46 -24.33
CA VAL A 882 -31.73 -9.78 -25.77
C VAL A 882 -31.25 -11.21 -26.02
N LEU A 883 -30.09 -11.59 -25.46
CA LEU A 883 -29.56 -12.94 -25.61
C LEU A 883 -30.52 -14.00 -25.03
N ARG A 884 -31.07 -13.77 -23.83
CA ARG A 884 -32.11 -14.64 -23.25
C ARG A 884 -33.32 -14.76 -24.17
N ALA A 885 -33.79 -13.64 -24.73
CA ALA A 885 -34.94 -13.60 -25.62
C ALA A 885 -34.68 -14.37 -26.93
N ASP A 886 -33.51 -14.21 -27.54
CA ASP A 886 -33.11 -14.98 -28.71
C ASP A 886 -33.12 -16.48 -28.37
N MET A 887 -32.58 -16.89 -27.23
CA MET A 887 -32.50 -18.32 -26.87
C MET A 887 -33.87 -18.93 -26.53
N LEU A 888 -34.74 -18.17 -25.85
CA LEU A 888 -36.13 -18.55 -25.61
C LEU A 888 -36.90 -18.71 -26.93
N SER A 889 -36.62 -17.84 -27.91
CA SER A 889 -37.19 -17.97 -29.26
C SER A 889 -36.75 -19.27 -29.94
N HIS A 890 -35.49 -19.66 -29.80
CA HIS A 890 -34.97 -20.91 -30.39
C HIS A 890 -35.55 -22.19 -29.73
N THR A 891 -35.87 -22.13 -28.44
CA THR A 891 -36.54 -23.21 -27.68
C THR A 891 -38.07 -23.21 -27.83
N GLY A 892 -38.63 -22.17 -28.45
CA GLY A 892 -40.05 -22.06 -28.80
C GLY A 892 -40.92 -21.39 -27.75
N ASP A 893 -40.33 -20.87 -26.66
CA ASP A 893 -41.03 -20.05 -25.68
C ASP A 893 -41.11 -18.60 -26.16
N PHE A 894 -41.96 -18.38 -27.16
CA PHE A 894 -42.12 -17.06 -27.79
C PHE A 894 -42.77 -16.02 -26.88
N VAL A 895 -43.49 -16.45 -25.84
CA VAL A 895 -44.11 -15.55 -24.86
C VAL A 895 -43.03 -14.98 -23.96
N ALA A 896 -42.23 -15.85 -23.33
CA ALA A 896 -41.13 -15.41 -22.48
C ALA A 896 -40.05 -14.66 -23.28
N ALA A 897 -39.81 -15.06 -24.53
CA ALA A 897 -38.92 -14.32 -25.43
C ALA A 897 -39.41 -12.89 -25.68
N ALA A 898 -40.70 -12.72 -26.01
CA ALA A 898 -41.29 -11.40 -26.22
C ALA A 898 -41.22 -10.54 -24.95
N ASP A 899 -41.50 -11.12 -23.78
CA ASP A 899 -41.40 -10.39 -22.51
C ASP A 899 -39.95 -9.94 -22.23
N SER A 900 -38.96 -10.78 -22.52
CA SER A 900 -37.55 -10.46 -22.37
C SER A 900 -37.10 -9.33 -23.30
N TYR A 901 -37.53 -9.32 -24.57
CA TYR A 901 -37.26 -8.19 -25.47
C TYR A 901 -37.98 -6.91 -25.04
N ARG A 902 -39.21 -7.00 -24.49
CA ARG A 902 -39.92 -5.82 -23.96
C ARG A 902 -39.17 -5.21 -22.78
N GLN A 903 -38.67 -6.04 -21.86
CA GLN A 903 -37.82 -5.59 -20.76
C GLN A 903 -36.57 -4.87 -21.27
N ALA A 904 -35.92 -5.41 -22.31
CA ALA A 904 -34.78 -4.74 -22.94
C ALA A 904 -35.16 -3.36 -23.50
N LEU A 905 -36.33 -3.23 -24.15
CA LEU A 905 -36.83 -1.96 -24.67
C LEU A 905 -37.34 -0.97 -23.60
N GLU A 906 -37.68 -1.44 -22.40
CA GLU A 906 -38.00 -0.56 -21.27
C GLU A 906 -36.73 0.11 -20.72
N ILE A 907 -35.61 -0.62 -20.69
CA ILE A 907 -34.31 -0.13 -20.22
C ILE A 907 -33.64 0.73 -21.28
N ASP A 908 -33.51 0.18 -22.49
CA ASP A 908 -33.00 0.89 -23.66
C ASP A 908 -34.06 0.88 -24.77
N PRO A 909 -34.87 1.95 -24.85
CA PRO A 909 -35.83 2.13 -25.92
C PRO A 909 -35.21 2.17 -27.32
N PHE A 910 -33.88 2.26 -27.45
CA PHE A 910 -33.14 2.36 -28.69
C PHE A 910 -32.51 1.04 -29.14
N SER A 911 -32.61 -0.04 -28.36
CA SER A 911 -32.05 -1.35 -28.70
C SER A 911 -32.61 -1.86 -30.05
N GLY A 912 -31.75 -1.88 -31.07
CA GLY A 912 -32.11 -2.34 -32.41
C GLY A 912 -32.44 -3.84 -32.42
N SER A 913 -31.62 -4.64 -31.73
CA SER A 913 -31.76 -6.10 -31.64
C SER A 913 -33.06 -6.52 -30.93
N ALA A 914 -33.46 -5.81 -29.87
CA ALA A 914 -34.71 -6.10 -29.16
C ALA A 914 -35.95 -5.75 -30.01
N SER A 915 -35.90 -4.62 -30.72
CA SER A 915 -36.97 -4.20 -31.65
C SER A 915 -37.14 -5.19 -32.81
N GLU A 916 -36.03 -5.65 -33.38
CA GLU A 916 -36.03 -6.67 -34.45
C GLU A 916 -36.57 -8.01 -33.95
N GLY A 917 -36.09 -8.47 -32.79
CA GLY A 917 -36.54 -9.70 -32.13
C GLY A 917 -38.05 -9.76 -31.94
N LEU A 918 -38.66 -8.72 -31.38
CA LEU A 918 -40.12 -8.62 -31.21
C LEU A 918 -40.87 -8.65 -32.54
N SER A 919 -40.36 -7.95 -33.55
CA SER A 919 -40.97 -7.92 -34.87
C SER A 919 -40.98 -9.31 -35.51
N ARG A 920 -39.89 -10.09 -35.35
CA ARG A 920 -39.82 -11.49 -35.84
C ARG A 920 -40.86 -12.41 -35.19
N LEU A 921 -41.23 -12.16 -33.92
CA LEU A 921 -42.24 -12.94 -33.19
C LEU A 921 -43.69 -12.59 -33.53
N GLY A 922 -43.92 -11.55 -34.35
CA GLY A 922 -45.25 -11.18 -34.84
C GLY A 922 -46.23 -10.64 -33.80
N GLN A 923 -45.79 -10.43 -32.55
CA GLN A 923 -46.58 -9.90 -31.43
C GLN A 923 -46.87 -8.40 -31.63
N ASP A 924 -48.06 -7.95 -31.20
CA ASP A 924 -48.52 -6.59 -31.44
C ASP A 924 -47.75 -5.58 -30.57
N VAL A 925 -46.82 -4.87 -31.20
CA VAL A 925 -46.30 -3.58 -30.72
C VAL A 925 -47.27 -2.51 -31.23
N ASP A 926 -47.65 -1.56 -30.38
CA ASP A 926 -48.66 -0.55 -30.70
C ASP A 926 -48.26 0.25 -31.98
N ARG A 927 -48.97 -0.04 -33.08
CA ARG A 927 -48.47 0.09 -34.46
C ARG A 927 -48.19 1.53 -34.91
N VAL A 928 -48.95 2.49 -34.41
CA VAL A 928 -48.88 3.89 -34.88
C VAL A 928 -47.71 4.63 -34.24
N ASP A 929 -47.47 4.40 -32.95
CA ASP A 929 -46.39 5.05 -32.21
C ASP A 929 -45.03 4.43 -32.57
N PHE A 930 -44.98 3.11 -32.78
CA PHE A 930 -43.77 2.40 -33.19
C PHE A 930 -43.25 2.87 -34.56
N VAL A 931 -44.10 2.92 -35.60
CA VAL A 931 -43.66 3.32 -36.96
C VAL A 931 -43.11 4.74 -36.97
N ALA A 932 -43.81 5.70 -36.35
CA ALA A 932 -43.36 7.09 -36.30
C ALA A 932 -42.03 7.25 -35.54
N LYS A 933 -41.86 6.53 -34.42
CA LYS A 933 -40.61 6.52 -33.64
C LYS A 933 -39.47 5.83 -34.40
N ALA A 934 -39.72 4.67 -34.99
CA ALA A 934 -38.74 3.91 -35.76
C ALA A 934 -38.26 4.69 -36.98
N THR A 935 -39.15 5.35 -37.75
CA THR A 935 -38.77 6.18 -38.89
C THR A 935 -37.83 7.32 -38.49
N ARG A 936 -38.12 8.04 -37.38
CA ARG A 936 -37.23 9.11 -36.89
C ARG A 936 -35.87 8.57 -36.46
N ARG A 937 -35.85 7.40 -35.82
CA ARG A 937 -34.63 6.77 -35.29
C ARG A 937 -33.72 6.22 -36.37
N VAL A 938 -34.26 5.60 -37.41
CA VAL A 938 -33.46 5.17 -38.57
C VAL A 938 -32.74 6.38 -39.21
N ALA A 939 -33.36 7.56 -39.17
CA ALA A 939 -32.79 8.81 -39.67
C ALA A 939 -31.86 9.55 -38.68
N ASP A 940 -31.79 9.13 -37.41
CA ASP A 940 -30.96 9.79 -36.38
C ASP A 940 -29.50 9.34 -36.49
N ALA A 941 -28.63 10.25 -36.91
CA ALA A 941 -27.21 9.96 -37.09
C ALA A 941 -26.41 9.89 -35.79
N SER A 942 -26.97 10.32 -34.65
CA SER A 942 -26.30 10.18 -33.34
C SER A 942 -26.41 8.78 -32.75
N LEU A 943 -27.30 7.93 -33.28
CA LEU A 943 -27.42 6.55 -32.85
C LEU A 943 -26.37 5.68 -33.55
N PRO A 944 -25.82 4.66 -32.85
CA PRO A 944 -24.96 3.67 -33.48
C PRO A 944 -25.61 3.08 -34.73
N THR A 945 -24.82 2.97 -35.80
CA THR A 945 -25.35 2.50 -37.09
C THR A 945 -25.92 1.09 -37.00
N ILE A 946 -25.40 0.24 -36.11
CA ILE A 946 -25.90 -1.13 -35.89
C ILE A 946 -27.31 -1.14 -35.28
N ASP A 947 -27.62 -0.23 -34.37
CA ASP A 947 -28.98 -0.12 -33.81
C ASP A 947 -29.96 0.36 -34.88
N ARG A 948 -29.52 1.28 -35.73
CA ARG A 948 -30.32 1.78 -36.86
C ARG A 948 -30.64 0.67 -37.88
N VAL A 949 -29.76 -0.31 -38.06
CA VAL A 949 -30.01 -1.51 -38.89
C VAL A 949 -31.18 -2.31 -38.31
N GLY A 950 -31.10 -2.69 -37.03
CA GLY A 950 -32.15 -3.50 -36.37
C GLY A 950 -33.52 -2.81 -36.38
N VAL A 951 -33.55 -1.49 -36.10
CA VAL A 951 -34.78 -0.69 -36.18
C VAL A 951 -35.32 -0.62 -37.61
N ALA A 952 -34.46 -0.53 -38.64
CA ALA A 952 -34.90 -0.49 -40.04
C ALA A 952 -35.54 -1.81 -40.49
N PHE A 953 -35.01 -2.98 -40.10
CA PHE A 953 -35.64 -4.28 -40.35
C PHE A 953 -36.98 -4.42 -39.63
N ALA A 954 -37.07 -3.97 -38.38
CA ALA A 954 -38.31 -3.98 -37.62
C ALA A 954 -39.38 -3.07 -38.26
N LEU A 955 -38.98 -1.89 -38.75
CA LEU A 955 -39.84 -0.98 -39.50
C LEU A 955 -40.34 -1.61 -40.81
N ALA A 956 -39.46 -2.29 -41.55
CA ALA A 956 -39.81 -2.97 -42.80
C ALA A 956 -40.84 -4.08 -42.59
N ALA A 957 -40.64 -4.91 -41.56
CA ALA A 957 -41.58 -5.96 -41.18
C ALA A 957 -42.94 -5.40 -40.71
N ALA A 958 -42.96 -4.26 -40.01
CA ALA A 958 -44.20 -3.57 -39.64
C ALA A 958 -45.00 -3.09 -40.87
N HIS A 959 -44.32 -2.53 -41.88
CA HIS A 959 -44.95 -2.14 -43.15
C HIS A 959 -45.43 -3.36 -43.98
N ASP A 960 -44.69 -4.47 -43.98
CA ASP A 960 -45.14 -5.69 -44.68
C ASP A 960 -46.37 -6.31 -44.00
N LYS A 961 -46.42 -6.38 -42.65
CA LYS A 961 -47.63 -6.78 -41.90
C LYS A 961 -48.81 -5.84 -42.20
N ALA A 962 -48.53 -4.56 -42.42
CA ALA A 962 -49.50 -3.55 -42.84
C ALA A 962 -49.97 -3.67 -44.31
N LYS A 963 -49.34 -4.55 -45.11
CA LYS A 963 -49.53 -4.67 -46.57
C LYS A 963 -49.13 -3.41 -47.35
N ASP A 964 -48.31 -2.55 -46.76
CA ASP A 964 -47.70 -1.41 -47.43
C ASP A 964 -46.36 -1.85 -48.02
N TYR A 965 -46.44 -2.54 -49.15
CA TYR A 965 -45.27 -3.17 -49.78
C TYR A 965 -44.27 -2.15 -50.34
N GLU A 966 -44.69 -0.90 -50.60
CA GLU A 966 -43.79 0.16 -51.04
C GLU A 966 -42.89 0.61 -49.88
N ALA A 967 -43.50 1.02 -48.77
CA ALA A 967 -42.76 1.44 -47.59
C ALA A 967 -41.94 0.29 -47.00
N ALA A 968 -42.45 -0.94 -47.04
CA ALA A 968 -41.72 -2.12 -46.61
C ALA A 968 -40.44 -2.33 -47.43
N PHE A 969 -40.52 -2.23 -48.76
CA PHE A 969 -39.35 -2.38 -49.63
C PHE A 969 -38.29 -1.31 -49.35
N HIS A 970 -38.68 -0.04 -49.25
CA HIS A 970 -37.76 1.05 -48.93
C HIS A 970 -37.08 0.88 -47.57
N ALA A 971 -37.81 0.39 -46.57
CA ALA A 971 -37.23 0.13 -45.26
C ALA A 971 -36.24 -1.05 -45.29
N TYR A 972 -36.54 -2.15 -46.01
CA TYR A 972 -35.57 -3.25 -46.24
C TYR A 972 -34.33 -2.76 -47.00
N GLU A 973 -34.52 -1.95 -48.04
CA GLU A 973 -33.43 -1.35 -48.80
C GLU A 973 -32.55 -0.45 -47.93
N THR A 974 -33.16 0.35 -47.06
CA THR A 974 -32.45 1.21 -46.11
C THR A 974 -31.64 0.39 -45.11
N ALA A 975 -32.24 -0.68 -44.55
CA ALA A 975 -31.55 -1.57 -43.62
C ALA A 975 -30.31 -2.22 -44.26
N ASN A 976 -30.46 -2.75 -45.48
CA ASN A 976 -29.36 -3.37 -46.22
C ASN A 976 -28.27 -2.35 -46.63
N LYS A 977 -28.64 -1.11 -46.97
CA LYS A 977 -27.65 -0.02 -47.19
C LYS A 977 -26.87 0.34 -45.93
N LEU A 978 -27.56 0.40 -44.78
CA LEU A 978 -26.92 0.66 -43.48
C LEU A 978 -25.95 -0.47 -43.11
N ILE A 979 -26.35 -1.73 -43.31
CA ILE A 979 -25.44 -2.89 -43.16
C ILE A 979 -24.17 -2.69 -43.97
N ARG A 980 -24.28 -2.35 -45.26
CA ARG A 980 -23.11 -2.14 -46.12
C ARG A 980 -22.22 -1.00 -45.65
N SER A 981 -22.79 0.04 -45.03
CA SER A 981 -22.01 1.17 -44.51
C SER A 981 -21.13 0.83 -43.31
N VAL A 982 -21.46 -0.22 -42.55
CA VAL A 982 -20.69 -0.66 -41.37
C VAL A 982 -19.83 -1.89 -41.62
N ARG A 983 -19.99 -2.56 -42.76
CA ARG A 983 -19.12 -3.70 -43.11
C ARG A 983 -17.77 -3.19 -43.59
N ALA A 984 -16.70 -3.75 -43.01
CA ALA A 984 -15.33 -3.54 -43.47
C ALA A 984 -15.13 -3.85 -44.97
N THR A 985 -15.83 -4.86 -45.49
CA THR A 985 -15.91 -5.17 -46.91
C THR A 985 -17.36 -4.96 -47.35
N PRO A 986 -17.70 -3.85 -48.02
CA PRO A 986 -19.09 -3.56 -48.38
C PRO A 986 -19.57 -4.32 -49.62
N ASP A 987 -18.70 -5.02 -50.36
CA ASP A 987 -19.00 -5.69 -51.63
C ASP A 987 -18.84 -7.22 -51.50
N ALA A 988 -19.84 -8.00 -51.94
CA ALA A 988 -19.79 -9.46 -51.91
C ALA A 988 -18.93 -10.06 -53.02
N THR A 989 -18.47 -9.27 -54.00
CA THR A 989 -17.71 -9.73 -55.17
C THR A 989 -16.51 -10.63 -54.82
N PRO A 990 -15.66 -10.33 -53.82
CA PRO A 990 -14.56 -11.21 -53.46
C PRO A 990 -15.05 -12.59 -53.00
N LEU A 991 -16.08 -12.63 -52.14
CA LEU A 991 -16.68 -13.88 -51.67
C LEU A 991 -17.28 -14.66 -52.84
N LEU A 992 -18.06 -13.99 -53.70
CA LEU A 992 -18.69 -14.62 -54.86
C LEU A 992 -17.66 -15.17 -55.85
N ASN A 993 -16.52 -14.50 -56.04
CA ASN A 993 -15.41 -14.98 -56.87
C ASN A 993 -14.76 -16.24 -56.25
N THR A 994 -14.54 -16.25 -54.93
CA THR A 994 -14.04 -17.44 -54.23
C THR A 994 -15.01 -18.60 -54.37
N LEU A 995 -16.30 -18.37 -54.16
CA LEU A 995 -17.35 -19.39 -54.30
C LEU A 995 -17.44 -19.90 -55.74
N ARG A 996 -17.31 -19.03 -56.75
CA ARG A 996 -17.24 -19.43 -58.16
C ARG A 996 -16.04 -20.35 -58.41
N GLY A 997 -14.84 -19.98 -57.93
CA GLY A 997 -13.66 -20.82 -58.05
C GLY A 997 -13.86 -22.20 -57.39
N LEU A 998 -14.59 -22.27 -56.28
CA LEU A 998 -14.94 -23.53 -55.64
C LEU A 998 -15.92 -24.38 -56.46
N VAL A 999 -16.90 -23.76 -57.13
CA VAL A 999 -17.80 -24.46 -58.06
C VAL A 999 -16.98 -25.10 -59.20
N ASP A 1000 -16.08 -24.33 -59.81
CA ASP A 1000 -15.25 -24.78 -60.93
C ASP A 1000 -14.26 -25.87 -60.49
N TRP A 1001 -13.67 -25.72 -59.31
CA TRP A 1001 -12.82 -26.73 -58.69
C TRP A 1001 -13.58 -28.04 -58.43
N SER A 1002 -14.79 -27.96 -57.86
CA SER A 1002 -15.60 -29.14 -57.54
C SER A 1002 -15.93 -29.94 -58.80
N ARG A 1003 -16.27 -29.24 -59.90
CA ARG A 1003 -16.54 -29.85 -61.21
C ARG A 1003 -15.33 -30.50 -61.85
N THR A 1004 -14.13 -29.98 -61.55
CA THR A 1004 -12.88 -30.52 -62.08
C THR A 1004 -12.40 -31.73 -61.28
N ILE A 1005 -12.58 -31.70 -59.96
CA ILE A 1005 -12.02 -32.71 -59.06
C ILE A 1005 -12.95 -33.91 -58.89
N PHE A 1006 -14.26 -33.73 -58.77
CA PHE A 1006 -15.15 -34.84 -58.44
C PHE A 1006 -15.74 -35.47 -59.70
N THR A 1007 -15.11 -36.56 -60.14
CA THR A 1007 -15.57 -37.43 -61.23
C THR A 1007 -15.99 -38.80 -60.69
N GLU A 1008 -16.66 -39.61 -61.52
CA GLU A 1008 -16.99 -41.00 -61.18
C GLU A 1008 -15.74 -41.80 -60.76
N ASP A 1009 -14.64 -41.66 -61.51
CA ASP A 1009 -13.33 -42.26 -61.18
C ASP A 1009 -12.79 -41.79 -59.82
N THR A 1010 -12.92 -40.49 -59.53
CA THR A 1010 -12.46 -39.93 -58.25
C THR A 1010 -13.20 -40.56 -57.07
N PHE A 1011 -14.49 -40.83 -57.22
CA PHE A 1011 -15.26 -41.53 -56.21
C PHE A 1011 -14.88 -43.00 -56.10
N LEU A 1012 -14.69 -43.70 -57.23
CA LEU A 1012 -14.27 -45.11 -57.21
C LEU A 1012 -12.98 -45.32 -56.41
N ASP A 1013 -12.00 -44.42 -56.56
CA ASP A 1013 -10.73 -44.49 -55.86
C ASP A 1013 -10.83 -44.10 -54.38
N ALA A 1014 -11.66 -43.11 -54.04
CA ALA A 1014 -11.66 -42.49 -52.72
C ALA A 1014 -12.70 -43.04 -51.73
N LEU A 1015 -13.82 -43.61 -52.20
CA LEU A 1015 -14.88 -44.14 -51.32
C LEU A 1015 -14.39 -45.17 -50.26
N PRO A 1016 -13.41 -46.05 -50.53
CA PRO A 1016 -12.87 -46.95 -49.51
C PRO A 1016 -12.19 -46.28 -48.32
N LEU A 1017 -11.88 -44.96 -48.41
CA LEU A 1017 -11.26 -44.20 -47.33
C LEU A 1017 -12.24 -43.82 -46.21
N GLY A 1018 -13.54 -43.78 -46.52
CA GLY A 1018 -14.59 -43.30 -45.62
C GLY A 1018 -15.15 -44.34 -44.67
N ASN A 1019 -16.04 -43.88 -43.78
CA ASN A 1019 -16.73 -44.73 -42.84
C ASN A 1019 -18.12 -45.13 -43.36
N ALA A 1020 -18.35 -46.44 -43.52
CA ALA A 1020 -19.59 -46.99 -44.07
C ALA A 1020 -20.84 -46.91 -43.15
N SER A 1021 -20.83 -46.02 -42.15
CA SER A 1021 -22.01 -45.70 -41.34
C SER A 1021 -23.09 -45.03 -42.18
N ASN A 1022 -24.34 -45.48 -42.02
CA ASN A 1022 -25.53 -44.87 -42.63
C ASN A 1022 -26.30 -43.96 -41.66
N VAL A 1023 -25.73 -43.71 -40.47
CA VAL A 1023 -26.32 -42.85 -39.43
C VAL A 1023 -26.43 -41.39 -39.88
N PRO A 1024 -25.43 -40.77 -40.54
CA PRO A 1024 -25.52 -39.37 -40.92
C PRO A 1024 -26.54 -39.10 -42.04
N VAL A 1025 -27.32 -38.04 -41.87
CA VAL A 1025 -28.21 -37.47 -42.88
C VAL A 1025 -27.85 -36.00 -43.06
N PHE A 1026 -27.69 -35.56 -44.30
CA PHE A 1026 -27.32 -34.18 -44.62
C PHE A 1026 -28.46 -33.48 -45.34
N ILE A 1027 -28.89 -32.35 -44.81
CA ILE A 1027 -29.89 -31.50 -45.46
C ILE A 1027 -29.21 -30.23 -45.95
N VAL A 1028 -29.25 -30.01 -47.26
CA VAL A 1028 -28.52 -28.94 -47.95
C VAL A 1028 -29.43 -28.14 -48.89
N GLY A 1029 -28.94 -27.02 -49.39
CA GLY A 1029 -29.67 -26.16 -50.33
C GLY A 1029 -29.34 -24.69 -50.12
N MET A 1030 -30.29 -23.82 -50.44
CA MET A 1030 -30.19 -22.40 -50.07
C MET A 1030 -30.71 -22.16 -48.64
N PRO A 1031 -30.17 -21.18 -47.91
CA PRO A 1031 -30.88 -20.62 -46.77
C PRO A 1031 -32.33 -20.30 -47.16
N ARG A 1032 -33.30 -20.55 -46.27
CA ARG A 1032 -34.74 -20.29 -46.53
C ARG A 1032 -35.42 -21.15 -47.63
N SER A 1033 -34.75 -22.20 -48.15
CA SER A 1033 -35.34 -23.11 -49.15
C SER A 1033 -36.23 -24.22 -48.56
N GLY A 1034 -36.45 -24.24 -47.25
CA GLY A 1034 -37.22 -25.29 -46.56
C GLY A 1034 -36.36 -26.31 -45.81
N THR A 1035 -35.03 -26.15 -45.80
CA THR A 1035 -34.09 -27.04 -45.09
C THR A 1035 -34.45 -27.26 -43.62
N THR A 1036 -34.77 -26.21 -42.86
CA THR A 1036 -35.19 -26.32 -41.45
C THR A 1036 -36.51 -27.06 -41.29
N LEU A 1037 -37.46 -26.89 -42.22
CA LEU A 1037 -38.75 -27.59 -42.17
C LEU A 1037 -38.56 -29.09 -42.37
N VAL A 1038 -37.75 -29.47 -43.36
CA VAL A 1038 -37.42 -30.88 -43.63
C VAL A 1038 -36.70 -31.51 -42.45
N GLU A 1039 -35.73 -30.80 -41.85
CA GLU A 1039 -35.07 -31.26 -40.64
C GLU A 1039 -36.06 -31.47 -39.49
N GLN A 1040 -36.97 -30.52 -39.28
CA GLN A 1040 -37.97 -30.60 -38.22
C GLN A 1040 -38.93 -31.80 -38.40
N ILE A 1041 -39.34 -32.07 -39.64
CA ILE A 1041 -40.19 -33.22 -39.97
C ILE A 1041 -39.45 -34.52 -39.62
N ILE A 1042 -38.21 -34.68 -40.07
CA ILE A 1042 -37.43 -35.90 -39.83
C ILE A 1042 -37.09 -36.06 -38.35
N ALA A 1043 -36.64 -35.00 -37.69
CA ALA A 1043 -36.26 -34.99 -36.27
C ALA A 1043 -37.45 -35.16 -35.32
N SER A 1044 -38.69 -35.14 -35.83
CA SER A 1044 -39.88 -35.50 -35.04
C SER A 1044 -40.10 -37.00 -34.94
N HIS A 1045 -39.37 -37.79 -35.72
CA HIS A 1045 -39.36 -39.24 -35.60
C HIS A 1045 -38.55 -39.66 -34.35
N PRO A 1046 -39.05 -40.56 -33.49
CA PRO A 1046 -38.38 -40.94 -32.22
C PRO A 1046 -36.96 -41.49 -32.35
N SER A 1047 -36.62 -42.07 -33.50
CA SER A 1047 -35.29 -42.63 -33.80
C SER A 1047 -34.38 -41.68 -34.60
N ALA A 1048 -34.71 -40.39 -34.67
CA ALA A 1048 -33.97 -39.40 -35.43
C ALA A 1048 -33.70 -38.15 -34.57
N ILE A 1049 -32.51 -37.57 -34.69
CA ILE A 1049 -32.14 -36.34 -33.99
C ILE A 1049 -31.57 -35.31 -34.97
N GLY A 1050 -32.09 -34.08 -34.93
CA GLY A 1050 -31.59 -32.96 -35.72
C GLY A 1050 -30.63 -32.10 -34.91
N LEU A 1051 -29.40 -31.93 -35.41
CA LEU A 1051 -28.33 -31.18 -34.74
C LEU A 1051 -28.14 -29.76 -35.28
N GLY A 1052 -28.97 -29.31 -36.23
CA GLY A 1052 -28.86 -27.98 -36.84
C GLY A 1052 -27.59 -27.80 -37.69
N GLU A 1053 -27.13 -26.55 -37.76
CA GLU A 1053 -26.09 -26.02 -38.65
C GLU A 1053 -24.66 -26.23 -38.11
N ARG A 1054 -24.27 -27.49 -37.88
CA ARG A 1054 -22.88 -27.78 -37.46
C ARG A 1054 -21.89 -27.70 -38.63
N THR A 1055 -20.74 -27.07 -38.38
CA THR A 1055 -19.63 -26.86 -39.33
C THR A 1055 -18.42 -27.78 -39.09
N ASP A 1056 -18.45 -28.59 -38.04
CA ASP A 1056 -17.38 -29.53 -37.69
C ASP A 1056 -17.07 -30.54 -38.80
N ILE A 1057 -18.06 -30.85 -39.64
CA ILE A 1057 -17.92 -31.76 -40.79
C ILE A 1057 -17.16 -31.12 -41.95
N VAL A 1058 -17.39 -29.83 -42.24
CA VAL A 1058 -16.73 -29.12 -43.36
C VAL A 1058 -15.28 -28.73 -43.07
N ASN A 1059 -14.90 -28.69 -41.78
CA ASN A 1059 -13.53 -28.38 -41.37
C ASN A 1059 -12.60 -29.61 -41.38
N LEU A 1060 -13.14 -30.82 -41.48
CA LEU A 1060 -12.35 -32.06 -41.43
C LEU A 1060 -11.26 -32.16 -42.52
N PRO A 1061 -11.52 -31.82 -43.80
CA PRO A 1061 -10.48 -31.88 -44.82
C PRO A 1061 -9.31 -30.91 -44.57
N ALA A 1062 -9.55 -29.75 -43.96
CA ALA A 1062 -8.49 -28.81 -43.61
C ALA A 1062 -7.60 -29.35 -42.47
N ILE A 1063 -8.21 -30.03 -41.50
CA ILE A 1063 -7.52 -30.69 -40.38
C ILE A 1063 -6.69 -31.89 -40.86
N MET A 1064 -7.18 -32.63 -41.87
CA MET A 1064 -6.48 -33.80 -42.44
C MET A 1064 -5.27 -33.42 -43.30
N ASN A 1065 -5.23 -32.21 -43.88
CA ASN A 1065 -4.26 -31.81 -44.91
C ASN A 1065 -3.30 -30.68 -44.49
N GLY A 1066 -3.24 -30.30 -43.22
CA GLY A 1066 -2.33 -29.25 -42.74
C GLY A 1066 -2.71 -27.84 -43.24
N GLN A 1067 -3.97 -27.45 -43.04
CA GLN A 1067 -4.53 -26.10 -43.30
C GLN A 1067 -4.82 -25.70 -44.76
N LYS A 1068 -4.90 -26.63 -45.71
CA LYS A 1068 -5.53 -26.35 -47.02
C LYS A 1068 -6.95 -26.88 -47.07
N GLN A 1069 -7.93 -25.97 -47.06
CA GLN A 1069 -9.36 -26.30 -47.06
C GLN A 1069 -9.83 -27.02 -48.35
N PHE A 1070 -9.12 -26.83 -49.47
CA PHE A 1070 -9.44 -27.43 -50.78
C PHE A 1070 -8.26 -28.24 -51.31
N ALA A 1071 -8.24 -29.53 -50.98
CA ALA A 1071 -7.30 -30.51 -51.53
C ALA A 1071 -8.06 -31.68 -52.15
N ALA A 1072 -7.61 -32.13 -53.32
CA ALA A 1072 -8.20 -33.29 -53.99
C ALA A 1072 -8.12 -34.53 -53.09
N PRO A 1073 -9.08 -35.47 -53.16
CA PRO A 1073 -9.09 -36.68 -52.31
C PRO A 1073 -7.79 -37.48 -52.35
N ALA A 1074 -7.09 -37.50 -53.48
CA ALA A 1074 -5.80 -38.17 -53.65
C ALA A 1074 -4.69 -37.63 -52.73
N ALA A 1075 -4.81 -36.42 -52.21
CA ALA A 1075 -3.85 -35.80 -51.30
C ALA A 1075 -4.14 -36.09 -49.81
N TRP A 1076 -5.26 -36.74 -49.49
CA TRP A 1076 -5.68 -36.96 -48.10
C TRP A 1076 -4.88 -38.11 -47.48
N ASP A 1077 -4.41 -37.94 -46.25
CA ASP A 1077 -3.82 -39.05 -45.49
C ASP A 1077 -4.92 -40.06 -45.09
N PRO A 1078 -4.88 -41.31 -45.61
CA PRO A 1078 -5.89 -42.31 -45.31
C PRO A 1078 -6.07 -42.60 -43.82
N LYS A 1079 -4.97 -42.54 -43.03
CA LYS A 1079 -5.02 -42.79 -41.58
C LYS A 1079 -5.70 -41.64 -40.84
N ALA A 1080 -5.41 -40.39 -41.25
CA ALA A 1080 -6.08 -39.22 -40.72
C ALA A 1080 -7.58 -39.25 -41.06
N VAL A 1081 -7.93 -39.59 -42.30
CA VAL A 1081 -9.33 -39.71 -42.72
C VAL A 1081 -10.10 -40.70 -41.84
N HIS A 1082 -9.58 -41.92 -41.65
CA HIS A 1082 -10.21 -42.93 -40.81
C HIS A 1082 -10.36 -42.49 -39.35
N ARG A 1083 -9.30 -41.90 -38.77
CA ARG A 1083 -9.31 -41.47 -37.37
C ARG A 1083 -10.33 -40.35 -37.14
N GLN A 1084 -10.31 -39.34 -37.99
CA GLN A 1084 -11.12 -38.14 -37.83
C GLN A 1084 -12.60 -38.40 -38.14
N THR A 1085 -12.90 -39.25 -39.13
CA THR A 1085 -14.29 -39.66 -39.42
C THR A 1085 -14.86 -40.54 -38.30
N ALA A 1086 -14.08 -41.46 -37.72
CA ALA A 1086 -14.50 -42.25 -36.56
C ALA A 1086 -14.76 -41.36 -35.34
N ALA A 1087 -13.85 -40.44 -35.03
CA ALA A 1087 -14.01 -39.51 -33.91
C ALA A 1087 -15.22 -38.59 -34.09
N LEU A 1088 -15.49 -38.12 -35.32
CA LEU A 1088 -16.71 -37.38 -35.62
C LEU A 1088 -17.97 -38.24 -35.36
N LEU A 1089 -17.99 -39.49 -35.81
CA LEU A 1089 -19.13 -40.38 -35.57
C LEU A 1089 -19.37 -40.64 -34.08
N ASP A 1090 -18.31 -40.80 -33.29
CA ASP A 1090 -18.41 -40.97 -31.85
C ASP A 1090 -19.01 -39.71 -31.20
N ARG A 1091 -18.57 -38.51 -31.61
CA ARG A 1091 -19.16 -37.24 -31.14
C ARG A 1091 -20.61 -37.06 -31.56
N LEU A 1092 -20.97 -37.45 -32.78
CA LEU A 1092 -22.36 -37.41 -33.25
C LEU A 1092 -23.23 -38.36 -32.43
N ARG A 1093 -22.80 -39.60 -32.22
CA ARG A 1093 -23.51 -40.60 -31.41
C ARG A 1093 -23.62 -40.25 -29.94
N ALA A 1094 -22.73 -39.41 -29.41
CA ALA A 1094 -22.80 -38.96 -28.03
C ALA A 1094 -24.06 -38.11 -27.75
N HIS A 1095 -24.66 -37.46 -28.76
CA HIS A 1095 -25.88 -36.68 -28.60
C HIS A 1095 -27.12 -37.56 -28.34
N ASP A 1096 -27.22 -38.68 -29.05
CA ASP A 1096 -28.20 -39.73 -28.77
C ASP A 1096 -27.67 -41.09 -29.27
N PRO A 1097 -27.22 -41.97 -28.37
CA PRO A 1097 -26.73 -43.30 -28.73
C PRO A 1097 -27.78 -44.19 -29.39
N ASN A 1098 -29.07 -43.89 -29.23
CA ASN A 1098 -30.20 -44.65 -29.76
C ASN A 1098 -30.73 -44.09 -31.08
N ALA A 1099 -30.28 -42.91 -31.51
CA ALA A 1099 -30.68 -42.33 -32.78
C ALA A 1099 -30.17 -43.19 -33.95
N LEU A 1100 -31.10 -43.69 -34.76
CA LEU A 1100 -30.78 -44.41 -35.98
C LEU A 1100 -30.33 -43.45 -37.08
N ARG A 1101 -30.78 -42.19 -37.04
CA ARG A 1101 -30.38 -41.11 -37.96
C ARG A 1101 -30.03 -39.85 -37.21
N ILE A 1102 -28.90 -39.26 -37.57
CA ILE A 1102 -28.41 -38.00 -37.02
C ILE A 1102 -28.34 -37.00 -38.16
N ILE A 1103 -29.15 -35.96 -38.09
CA ILE A 1103 -29.32 -34.98 -39.15
C ILE A 1103 -28.40 -33.79 -38.88
N ASN A 1104 -27.53 -33.49 -39.84
CA ASN A 1104 -26.85 -32.21 -39.95
C ASN A 1104 -27.55 -31.41 -41.06
N LYS A 1105 -28.22 -30.34 -40.68
CA LYS A 1105 -28.78 -29.40 -41.65
C LYS A 1105 -27.82 -28.25 -41.74
N LEU A 1106 -27.10 -28.11 -42.84
CA LEU A 1106 -26.29 -26.92 -43.14
C LEU A 1106 -26.45 -26.63 -44.63
N PRO A 1107 -27.19 -25.59 -45.03
CA PRO A 1107 -27.52 -25.36 -46.45
C PRO A 1107 -26.28 -25.34 -47.35
N ASP A 1108 -25.24 -24.64 -46.89
CA ASP A 1108 -24.00 -24.44 -47.62
C ASP A 1108 -23.12 -25.70 -47.78
N ASN A 1109 -23.43 -26.82 -47.10
CA ASN A 1109 -22.79 -28.12 -47.35
C ASN A 1109 -22.97 -28.59 -48.79
N ILE A 1110 -23.89 -28.00 -49.56
CA ILE A 1110 -23.99 -28.27 -51.00
C ILE A 1110 -22.66 -28.05 -51.73
N GLN A 1111 -21.77 -27.21 -51.20
CA GLN A 1111 -20.43 -26.98 -51.74
C GLN A 1111 -19.45 -28.13 -51.48
N SER A 1112 -19.72 -28.95 -50.46
CA SER A 1112 -18.80 -29.97 -49.96
C SER A 1112 -19.36 -31.39 -50.07
N LEU A 1113 -20.41 -31.60 -50.87
CA LEU A 1113 -21.05 -32.91 -50.99
C LEU A 1113 -20.11 -33.98 -51.52
N GLY A 1114 -19.17 -33.64 -52.41
CA GLY A 1114 -18.16 -34.58 -52.89
C GLY A 1114 -17.29 -35.12 -51.74
N GLN A 1115 -16.84 -34.26 -50.84
CA GLN A 1115 -16.09 -34.68 -49.66
C GLN A 1115 -16.97 -35.48 -48.69
N ILE A 1116 -18.18 -35.01 -48.41
CA ILE A 1116 -19.13 -35.69 -47.51
C ILE A 1116 -19.43 -37.11 -47.99
N ALA A 1117 -19.65 -37.29 -49.31
CA ALA A 1117 -19.90 -38.60 -49.91
C ALA A 1117 -18.70 -39.55 -49.76
N ILE A 1118 -17.47 -39.04 -49.84
CA ILE A 1118 -16.27 -39.84 -49.60
C ILE A 1118 -16.15 -40.22 -48.12
N LEU A 1119 -16.35 -39.26 -47.20
CA LEU A 1119 -16.22 -39.50 -45.76
C LEU A 1119 -17.31 -40.45 -45.23
N PHE A 1120 -18.53 -40.38 -45.79
CA PHE A 1120 -19.69 -41.17 -45.41
C PHE A 1120 -20.39 -41.77 -46.64
N PRO A 1121 -19.83 -42.85 -47.23
CA PRO A 1121 -20.33 -43.46 -48.48
C PRO A 1121 -21.74 -44.08 -48.38
N ARG A 1122 -22.35 -44.09 -47.20
CA ARG A 1122 -23.74 -44.56 -47.00
C ARG A 1122 -24.66 -43.51 -46.36
N ALA A 1123 -24.23 -42.26 -46.29
CA ALA A 1123 -25.06 -41.17 -45.80
C ALA A 1123 -26.21 -40.85 -46.78
N HIS A 1124 -27.31 -40.33 -46.25
CA HIS A 1124 -28.43 -39.85 -47.06
C HIS A 1124 -28.29 -38.34 -47.24
N ILE A 1125 -28.42 -37.85 -48.47
CA ILE A 1125 -28.38 -36.42 -48.78
C ILE A 1125 -29.77 -35.96 -49.22
N ILE A 1126 -30.25 -34.88 -48.65
CA ILE A 1126 -31.52 -34.25 -49.00
C ILE A 1126 -31.24 -32.84 -49.49
N ILE A 1127 -31.56 -32.56 -50.75
CA ILE A 1127 -31.40 -31.24 -51.35
C ILE A 1127 -32.76 -30.54 -51.36
N CYS A 1128 -32.89 -29.47 -50.57
CA CYS A 1128 -34.11 -28.68 -50.48
C CYS A 1128 -34.10 -27.55 -51.51
N ARG A 1129 -35.15 -27.50 -52.32
CA ARG A 1129 -35.36 -26.49 -53.37
C ARG A 1129 -36.66 -25.71 -53.12
N ARG A 1130 -36.66 -24.44 -53.51
CA ARG A 1130 -37.80 -23.53 -53.48
C ARG A 1130 -37.76 -22.65 -54.71
N ASP A 1131 -38.87 -22.03 -55.10
CA ASP A 1131 -38.86 -20.99 -56.14
C ASP A 1131 -37.75 -19.96 -55.85
N LEU A 1132 -36.86 -19.75 -56.82
CA LEU A 1132 -35.67 -18.92 -56.63
C LEU A 1132 -36.01 -17.45 -56.33
N ARG A 1133 -37.17 -16.97 -56.81
CA ARG A 1133 -37.64 -15.61 -56.53
C ARG A 1133 -38.04 -15.48 -55.06
N ASP A 1134 -38.73 -16.48 -54.52
CA ASP A 1134 -39.12 -16.50 -53.10
C ASP A 1134 -37.96 -16.73 -52.15
N VAL A 1135 -36.99 -17.59 -52.52
CA VAL A 1135 -35.84 -17.87 -51.66
C VAL A 1135 -34.91 -16.66 -51.57
N CYS A 1136 -34.56 -16.04 -52.69
CA CYS A 1136 -33.75 -14.82 -52.72
C CYS A 1136 -34.46 -13.66 -52.01
N TRP A 1137 -35.75 -13.46 -52.26
CA TRP A 1137 -36.54 -12.45 -51.55
C TRP A 1137 -36.56 -12.71 -50.03
N SER A 1138 -36.67 -13.97 -49.62
CA SER A 1138 -36.65 -14.31 -48.20
C SER A 1138 -35.27 -14.14 -47.57
N CYS A 1139 -34.18 -14.26 -48.33
CA CYS A 1139 -32.84 -14.00 -47.83
C CYS A 1139 -32.60 -12.49 -47.70
N TYR A 1140 -32.98 -11.71 -48.71
CA TYR A 1140 -32.83 -10.24 -48.74
C TYR A 1140 -33.59 -9.51 -47.63
N THR A 1141 -34.71 -10.08 -47.15
CA THR A 1141 -35.57 -9.47 -46.12
C THR A 1141 -35.23 -9.92 -44.70
N GLN A 1142 -34.14 -10.67 -44.52
CA GLN A 1142 -33.69 -11.15 -43.22
C GLN A 1142 -32.37 -10.48 -42.85
N ASN A 1143 -32.22 -10.08 -41.58
CA ASN A 1143 -30.94 -9.59 -41.08
C ASN A 1143 -29.95 -10.76 -40.93
N PHE A 1144 -28.95 -10.81 -41.81
CA PHE A 1144 -27.84 -11.77 -41.76
C PHE A 1144 -26.48 -11.08 -41.49
N PHE A 1145 -26.51 -9.95 -40.78
CA PHE A 1145 -25.29 -9.19 -40.47
C PHE A 1145 -24.25 -10.05 -39.74
N ASP A 1146 -24.67 -10.68 -38.63
CA ASP A 1146 -23.82 -11.49 -37.74
C ASP A 1146 -23.47 -12.88 -38.32
N GLU A 1147 -24.27 -13.37 -39.28
CA GLU A 1147 -24.05 -14.66 -39.96
C GLU A 1147 -23.04 -14.55 -41.13
N GLY A 1148 -22.59 -13.34 -41.46
CA GLY A 1148 -21.57 -13.11 -42.49
C GLY A 1148 -22.05 -13.34 -43.94
N MET A 1149 -23.36 -13.47 -44.17
CA MET A 1149 -23.93 -13.72 -45.50
C MET A 1149 -24.06 -12.43 -46.32
N ILE A 1150 -22.93 -11.77 -46.59
CA ILE A 1150 -22.85 -10.47 -47.27
C ILE A 1150 -23.59 -10.42 -48.63
N TRP A 1151 -23.68 -11.53 -49.34
CA TRP A 1151 -24.38 -11.62 -50.63
C TRP A 1151 -25.91 -11.44 -50.53
N THR A 1152 -26.46 -11.38 -49.31
CA THR A 1152 -27.89 -11.14 -49.07
C THR A 1152 -28.26 -9.65 -49.07
N ASP A 1153 -27.26 -8.76 -49.04
CA ASP A 1153 -27.46 -7.32 -48.89
C ASP A 1153 -27.98 -6.67 -50.21
N THR A 1154 -27.86 -7.35 -51.36
CA THR A 1154 -28.46 -6.92 -52.64
C THR A 1154 -29.18 -8.02 -53.39
N LEU A 1155 -30.09 -7.61 -54.28
CA LEU A 1155 -30.88 -8.50 -55.11
C LEU A 1155 -30.04 -9.18 -56.20
N GLU A 1156 -29.04 -8.48 -56.74
CA GLU A 1156 -28.10 -8.95 -57.75
C GLU A 1156 -27.18 -10.04 -57.19
N GLU A 1157 -26.62 -9.82 -55.99
CA GLU A 1157 -25.76 -10.79 -55.31
C GLU A 1157 -26.55 -12.03 -54.86
N CYS A 1158 -27.80 -11.85 -54.42
CA CYS A 1158 -28.74 -12.96 -54.18
C CYS A 1158 -28.94 -13.82 -55.43
N ALA A 1159 -29.14 -13.18 -56.59
CA ALA A 1159 -29.34 -13.87 -57.87
C ALA A 1159 -28.07 -14.63 -58.30
N ALA A 1160 -26.91 -13.99 -58.16
CA ALA A 1160 -25.61 -14.60 -58.49
C ALA A 1160 -25.36 -15.84 -57.63
N ARG A 1161 -25.65 -15.76 -56.33
CA ARG A 1161 -25.53 -16.91 -55.42
C ARG A 1161 -26.51 -18.03 -55.78
N ALA A 1162 -27.76 -17.70 -56.10
CA ALA A 1162 -28.76 -18.68 -56.51
C ALA A 1162 -28.32 -19.49 -57.73
N ARG A 1163 -27.79 -18.82 -58.75
CA ARG A 1163 -27.28 -19.48 -59.96
C ARG A 1163 -26.18 -20.49 -59.63
N MET A 1164 -25.21 -20.14 -58.79
CA MET A 1164 -24.14 -21.06 -58.38
C MET A 1164 -24.66 -22.30 -57.65
N ILE A 1165 -25.67 -22.13 -56.80
CA ILE A 1165 -26.28 -23.25 -56.05
C ILE A 1165 -27.03 -24.18 -57.00
N GLU A 1166 -27.75 -23.63 -57.98
CA GLU A 1166 -28.44 -24.42 -59.00
C GLU A 1166 -27.45 -25.19 -59.89
N GLU A 1167 -26.32 -24.57 -60.27
CA GLU A 1167 -25.24 -25.23 -61.01
C GLU A 1167 -24.64 -26.40 -60.22
N LEU A 1168 -24.33 -26.19 -58.93
CA LEU A 1168 -23.81 -27.26 -58.06
C LEU A 1168 -24.83 -28.38 -57.89
N ARG A 1169 -26.11 -28.07 -57.70
CA ARG A 1169 -27.16 -29.07 -57.62
C ARG A 1169 -27.18 -29.96 -58.86
N GLU A 1170 -27.25 -29.36 -60.05
CA GLU A 1170 -27.27 -30.12 -61.31
C GLU A 1170 -26.03 -30.98 -61.47
N PHE A 1171 -24.87 -30.45 -61.11
CA PHE A 1171 -23.62 -31.22 -61.13
C PHE A 1171 -23.70 -32.42 -60.16
N TRP A 1172 -24.07 -32.19 -58.90
CA TRP A 1172 -24.07 -33.23 -57.87
C TRP A 1172 -25.09 -34.35 -58.12
N LEU A 1173 -26.27 -34.02 -58.65
CA LEU A 1173 -27.26 -35.03 -59.02
C LEU A 1173 -26.76 -36.00 -60.10
N ASN A 1174 -25.79 -35.57 -60.91
CA ASN A 1174 -25.22 -36.40 -61.98
C ASN A 1174 -24.03 -37.25 -61.51
N VAL A 1175 -23.27 -36.82 -60.50
CA VAL A 1175 -21.98 -37.45 -60.16
C VAL A 1175 -21.91 -38.08 -58.77
N LEU A 1176 -22.81 -37.77 -57.83
CA LEU A 1176 -22.73 -38.29 -56.47
C LEU A 1176 -23.05 -39.79 -56.41
N PRO A 1177 -22.19 -40.62 -55.78
CA PRO A 1177 -22.38 -42.08 -55.70
C PRO A 1177 -23.23 -42.51 -54.49
N VAL A 1178 -23.89 -41.58 -53.80
CA VAL A 1178 -24.65 -41.81 -52.56
C VAL A 1178 -26.14 -41.49 -52.76
N PRO A 1179 -27.05 -42.01 -51.90
CA PRO A 1179 -28.47 -41.68 -52.00
C PRO A 1179 -28.73 -40.17 -51.88
N VAL A 1180 -29.39 -39.59 -52.89
CA VAL A 1180 -29.82 -38.19 -52.92
C VAL A 1180 -31.33 -38.09 -53.13
N LEU A 1181 -32.00 -37.24 -52.34
CA LEU A 1181 -33.41 -36.91 -52.52
C LEU A 1181 -33.60 -35.40 -52.70
N GLU A 1182 -34.26 -35.02 -53.79
CA GLU A 1182 -34.72 -33.63 -53.98
C GLU A 1182 -36.11 -33.40 -53.38
N VAL A 1183 -36.23 -32.33 -52.62
CA VAL A 1183 -37.48 -31.91 -51.96
C VAL A 1183 -37.83 -30.50 -52.39
N GLN A 1184 -38.91 -30.37 -53.15
CA GLN A 1184 -39.46 -29.07 -53.55
C GLN A 1184 -40.40 -28.54 -52.46
N TYR A 1185 -40.10 -27.35 -51.94
CA TYR A 1185 -40.83 -26.71 -50.84
C TYR A 1185 -42.33 -26.57 -51.13
N GLU A 1186 -42.69 -26.10 -52.32
CA GLU A 1186 -44.09 -25.89 -52.73
C GLU A 1186 -44.86 -27.21 -52.78
N THR A 1187 -44.22 -28.30 -53.21
CA THR A 1187 -44.83 -29.63 -53.20
C THR A 1187 -45.02 -30.13 -51.76
N LEU A 1188 -44.02 -29.96 -50.90
CA LEU A 1188 -44.11 -30.33 -49.49
C LEU A 1188 -45.21 -29.56 -48.74
N VAL A 1189 -45.35 -28.24 -49.00
CA VAL A 1189 -46.40 -27.41 -48.40
C VAL A 1189 -47.78 -27.86 -48.84
N ASN A 1190 -47.96 -28.20 -50.11
CA ASN A 1190 -49.27 -28.58 -50.66
C ASN A 1190 -49.65 -30.04 -50.37
N ASN A 1191 -48.66 -30.93 -50.17
CA ASN A 1191 -48.86 -32.38 -49.99
C ASN A 1191 -48.08 -32.94 -48.79
N LEU A 1192 -48.22 -32.30 -47.62
CA LEU A 1192 -47.41 -32.59 -46.42
C LEU A 1192 -47.30 -34.10 -46.11
N GLU A 1193 -48.42 -34.82 -46.00
CA GLU A 1193 -48.36 -36.22 -45.57
C GLU A 1193 -47.62 -37.12 -46.56
N GLN A 1194 -47.87 -36.95 -47.86
CA GLN A 1194 -47.24 -37.76 -48.89
C GLN A 1194 -45.73 -37.50 -48.93
N GLU A 1195 -45.33 -36.23 -48.91
CA GLU A 1195 -43.92 -35.86 -48.96
C GLU A 1195 -43.18 -36.20 -47.65
N SER A 1196 -43.81 -36.05 -46.48
CA SER A 1196 -43.25 -36.52 -45.21
C SER A 1196 -43.02 -38.04 -45.22
N ARG A 1197 -43.96 -38.83 -45.74
CA ARG A 1197 -43.78 -40.30 -45.85
C ARG A 1197 -42.60 -40.65 -46.76
N ARG A 1198 -42.49 -39.96 -47.91
CA ARG A 1198 -41.37 -40.10 -48.85
C ARG A 1198 -40.02 -39.74 -48.20
N LEU A 1199 -39.97 -38.68 -47.39
CA LEU A 1199 -38.78 -38.27 -46.65
C LEU A 1199 -38.32 -39.34 -45.64
N ILE A 1200 -39.26 -39.86 -44.83
CA ILE A 1200 -38.97 -40.84 -43.78
C ILE A 1200 -38.55 -42.19 -44.37
N ASP A 1201 -39.21 -42.63 -45.44
CA ASP A 1201 -38.82 -43.83 -46.18
C ASP A 1201 -37.42 -43.69 -46.80
N PHE A 1202 -37.12 -42.54 -47.41
CA PHE A 1202 -35.81 -42.28 -48.01
C PHE A 1202 -34.67 -42.36 -46.99
N VAL A 1203 -34.85 -41.81 -45.78
CA VAL A 1203 -33.83 -41.94 -44.72
C VAL A 1203 -33.83 -43.33 -44.08
N GLY A 1204 -34.67 -44.27 -44.52
CA GLY A 1204 -34.69 -45.66 -44.05
C GLY A 1204 -35.20 -45.81 -42.62
N LEU A 1205 -36.23 -45.06 -42.25
CA LEU A 1205 -36.93 -45.16 -40.97
C LEU A 1205 -38.38 -45.64 -41.18
N PRO A 1206 -38.98 -46.35 -40.20
CA PRO A 1206 -40.40 -46.65 -40.25
C PRO A 1206 -41.23 -45.36 -40.15
N TRP A 1207 -42.47 -45.38 -40.66
CA TRP A 1207 -43.35 -44.21 -40.56
C TRP A 1207 -43.82 -43.95 -39.12
N ASP A 1208 -43.71 -42.71 -38.66
CA ASP A 1208 -44.26 -42.22 -37.39
C ASP A 1208 -45.17 -40.99 -37.61
N PRO A 1209 -46.41 -40.97 -37.08
CA PRO A 1209 -47.31 -39.82 -37.20
C PRO A 1209 -46.79 -38.49 -36.62
N ALA A 1210 -45.82 -38.52 -35.69
CA ALA A 1210 -45.21 -37.33 -35.11
C ALA A 1210 -44.57 -36.42 -36.18
N CYS A 1211 -44.15 -37.00 -37.32
CA CYS A 1211 -43.60 -36.26 -38.46
C CYS A 1211 -44.59 -35.25 -39.06
N LEU A 1212 -45.91 -35.48 -38.94
CA LEU A 1212 -46.95 -34.53 -39.38
C LEU A 1212 -47.20 -33.42 -38.34
N SER A 1213 -46.85 -33.68 -37.08
CA SER A 1213 -46.94 -32.74 -35.98
C SER A 1213 -45.58 -32.09 -35.68
N PHE A 1214 -44.77 -31.87 -36.71
CA PHE A 1214 -43.39 -31.36 -36.59
C PHE A 1214 -43.26 -30.06 -35.78
N HIS A 1215 -44.31 -29.23 -35.78
CA HIS A 1215 -44.38 -27.96 -35.06
C HIS A 1215 -44.48 -28.11 -33.54
N LYS A 1216 -44.83 -29.31 -33.04
CA LYS A 1216 -44.87 -29.65 -31.62
C LYS A 1216 -43.55 -30.19 -31.09
N ASN A 1217 -42.58 -30.45 -31.97
CA ASN A 1217 -41.28 -30.94 -31.54
C ASN A 1217 -40.55 -29.85 -30.74
N GLU A 1218 -40.18 -30.19 -29.52
CA GLU A 1218 -39.60 -29.27 -28.54
C GLU A 1218 -38.10 -29.03 -28.75
N ARG A 1219 -37.45 -29.78 -29.66
CA ARG A 1219 -36.01 -29.60 -29.94
C ARG A 1219 -35.69 -28.14 -30.26
N PRO A 1220 -34.54 -27.61 -29.83
CA PRO A 1220 -34.13 -26.28 -30.24
C PRO A 1220 -33.96 -26.17 -31.75
N VAL A 1221 -34.36 -25.04 -32.32
CA VAL A 1221 -34.22 -24.75 -33.75
C VAL A 1221 -33.46 -23.44 -33.89
N MET A 1222 -32.18 -23.51 -34.24
CA MET A 1222 -31.22 -22.40 -34.22
C MET A 1222 -31.07 -21.73 -35.59
N THR A 1223 -32.18 -21.35 -36.23
CA THR A 1223 -32.16 -20.80 -37.59
C THR A 1223 -33.17 -19.67 -37.72
N ALA A 1224 -32.97 -18.76 -38.69
CA ALA A 1224 -33.93 -17.69 -39.01
C ALA A 1224 -35.35 -18.18 -39.38
N SER A 1225 -35.56 -19.49 -39.53
CA SER A 1225 -36.83 -20.14 -39.84
C SER A 1225 -37.53 -20.72 -38.60
N VAL A 1226 -37.02 -20.50 -37.39
CA VAL A 1226 -37.55 -21.08 -36.13
C VAL A 1226 -39.04 -20.84 -35.95
N TRP A 1227 -39.50 -19.59 -36.12
CA TRP A 1227 -40.92 -19.26 -36.04
C TRP A 1227 -41.75 -20.04 -37.06
N GLN A 1228 -41.24 -20.24 -38.28
CA GLN A 1228 -41.98 -20.88 -39.36
C GLN A 1228 -42.22 -22.38 -39.11
N VAL A 1229 -41.26 -23.07 -38.50
CA VAL A 1229 -41.33 -24.52 -38.28
C VAL A 1229 -42.02 -24.91 -36.98
N ARG A 1230 -42.27 -23.94 -36.08
CA ARG A 1230 -43.06 -24.10 -34.85
C ARG A 1230 -44.55 -23.76 -35.05
N GLN A 1231 -44.99 -23.62 -36.30
CA GLN A 1231 -46.39 -23.43 -36.67
C GLN A 1231 -46.88 -24.59 -37.55
N PRO A 1232 -48.18 -24.90 -37.55
CA PRO A 1232 -48.78 -25.79 -38.55
C PRO A 1232 -48.42 -25.32 -39.97
N ILE A 1233 -48.36 -26.26 -40.93
CA ILE A 1233 -48.00 -25.95 -42.32
C ILE A 1233 -48.92 -24.86 -42.91
N TYR A 1234 -48.34 -23.90 -43.61
CA TYR A 1234 -49.05 -22.78 -44.23
C TYR A 1234 -48.46 -22.44 -45.60
N SER A 1235 -49.27 -21.80 -46.46
CA SER A 1235 -48.90 -21.47 -47.85
C SER A 1235 -48.64 -19.98 -48.11
N SER A 1236 -48.75 -19.12 -47.08
CA SER A 1236 -48.58 -17.67 -47.21
C SER A 1236 -47.17 -17.20 -47.63
N SER A 1237 -46.18 -18.09 -47.52
CA SER A 1237 -44.80 -17.91 -47.99
C SER A 1237 -44.61 -18.23 -49.47
N VAL A 1238 -45.54 -18.97 -50.10
CA VAL A 1238 -45.46 -19.38 -51.51
C VAL A 1238 -45.95 -18.23 -52.40
N GLY A 1239 -45.13 -17.80 -53.35
CA GLY A 1239 -45.40 -16.67 -54.23
C GLY A 1239 -45.37 -15.31 -53.54
N ARG A 1240 -44.69 -15.17 -52.38
CA ARG A 1240 -44.60 -13.90 -51.64
C ARG A 1240 -43.88 -12.83 -52.46
N TRP A 1241 -42.90 -13.21 -53.28
CA TRP A 1241 -42.17 -12.32 -54.19
C TRP A 1241 -43.10 -11.50 -55.10
N LYS A 1242 -44.28 -12.04 -55.47
CA LYS A 1242 -45.25 -11.37 -56.36
C LYS A 1242 -45.74 -10.03 -55.79
N ARG A 1243 -45.78 -9.89 -54.46
CA ARG A 1243 -46.17 -8.63 -53.78
C ARG A 1243 -45.17 -7.50 -54.03
N TYR A 1244 -43.93 -7.86 -54.33
CA TYR A 1244 -42.80 -6.95 -54.51
C TYR A 1244 -42.33 -6.88 -55.97
N ARG A 1245 -43.03 -7.54 -56.93
CA ARG A 1245 -42.61 -7.68 -58.35
C ARG A 1245 -42.04 -6.41 -58.97
N LYS A 1246 -42.64 -5.25 -58.70
CA LYS A 1246 -42.21 -3.93 -59.22
C LYS A 1246 -40.80 -3.50 -58.81
N HIS A 1247 -40.28 -4.05 -57.72
CA HIS A 1247 -38.97 -3.70 -57.14
C HIS A 1247 -37.90 -4.77 -57.36
N LEU A 1248 -38.29 -5.94 -57.88
CA LEU A 1248 -37.41 -7.11 -58.01
C LEU A 1248 -36.72 -7.20 -59.37
N ALA A 1249 -36.72 -6.14 -60.17
CA ALA A 1249 -36.11 -6.16 -61.51
C ALA A 1249 -34.67 -6.68 -61.51
N PRO A 1250 -33.75 -6.24 -60.61
CA PRO A 1250 -32.38 -6.75 -60.61
C PRO A 1250 -32.27 -8.24 -60.27
N LEU A 1251 -33.13 -8.73 -59.37
CA LEU A 1251 -33.22 -10.16 -59.04
C LEU A 1251 -33.73 -10.97 -60.23
N LEU A 1252 -34.79 -10.50 -60.89
CA LEU A 1252 -35.41 -11.20 -62.02
C LEU A 1252 -34.47 -11.27 -63.23
N GLU A 1253 -33.74 -10.20 -63.52
CA GLU A 1253 -32.68 -10.18 -64.55
C GLU A 1253 -31.57 -11.19 -64.24
N GLY A 1254 -31.07 -11.21 -62.99
CA GLY A 1254 -30.02 -12.15 -62.58
C GLY A 1254 -30.45 -13.62 -62.61
N LEU A 1255 -31.75 -13.92 -62.45
CA LEU A 1255 -32.32 -15.26 -62.48
C LEU A 1255 -32.78 -15.73 -63.87
N GLN A 1256 -32.61 -14.91 -64.91
CA GLN A 1256 -33.06 -15.25 -66.27
C GLN A 1256 -32.54 -16.63 -66.71
N GLY A 1257 -33.44 -17.45 -67.28
CA GLY A 1257 -33.16 -18.82 -67.73
C GLY A 1257 -33.19 -19.89 -66.63
N LEU A 1258 -33.36 -19.53 -65.35
CA LEU A 1258 -33.49 -20.48 -64.23
C LEU A 1258 -34.91 -20.56 -63.65
N VAL A 1259 -35.74 -19.56 -63.95
CA VAL A 1259 -37.16 -19.50 -63.57
C VAL A 1259 -38.01 -19.36 -64.83
N PRO A 1260 -39.29 -19.78 -64.82
CA PRO A 1260 -40.18 -19.58 -65.96
C PRO A 1260 -40.29 -18.10 -66.32
N ASP A 1261 -40.29 -17.78 -67.62
CA ASP A 1261 -40.61 -16.44 -68.10
C ASP A 1261 -42.06 -16.11 -67.69
N ASP A 1262 -42.25 -15.09 -66.87
CA ASP A 1262 -43.58 -14.61 -66.50
C ASP A 1262 -44.08 -13.64 -67.58
N ASP A 1263 -45.28 -13.88 -68.13
CA ASP A 1263 -46.03 -12.89 -68.91
C ASP A 1263 -46.28 -11.57 -68.13
#